data_AF-A0AA40AWR1-F1
#
_entry.id   AF-A0AA40AWR1-F1
#
_cell.length_a   1.000
_cell.length_b   1.000
_cell.length_c   1.000
_cell.angle_alpha   90.00
_cell.angle_beta   90.00
_cell.angle_gamma   90.00
#
_symmetry.space_group_name_H-M   'P 1'
#
loop_
_entity.id
_entity.type
_entity.pdbx_description
1 polymer ?
#
loop_
_entity_poly.entity_id
_entity_poly.type
_entity_poly.pdbx_seq_one_letter_code
_entity_poly.pdbx_strand_id
1 'polypeptide(L)'
;MDELFSSGNNEIESNFSTRKQYWPGPLIDRLVEENRVRQELDEAKEKYGQDLVDYIFSHGKKLFVIAAAADSDPKWLLNVMKLFMANRLKDSDLSAEVGPSQCLSKERLEPLTKLDPKLWARGRVHRFCEMQWRIVVPVFSTEKDNYDFDGRAILPFTKEKSIDSGAFSKVHKVQIQEGHFQDPSCPKSAWPKSFAVKQIVPPDPIERERIASSWANEAQTLRKMNIRHKEHILRFITAFTRLDDGSDKLYYLLFEWADGGCLNDLFATNPRPALTDELVKHTATQLLGLAEALEATHELEIRHGDVKPANILHFQPTKHRIIGTLKIGDWGLAKYHPDPTVMRLKKGQPTDTRFGTTAYEPPEVELADVKYLSRQYDVWSMGCVILEIIIWLVYGFEGVKNFRTDVQGPYRESVPFYVIEEIQEGTMKARAKLQETVEEWMDFIAQEPVCDGDTALGELLTLVRKKLLVVELPPDMGQTVYVKNWEPDEPRSSSSLGPQAEGVPRVSIRAPTATGDKLVGIQRHRATSAHLVDALGIDGGILDGSDRSEYYWLREGVERRAAPRFYRPTLRPAQDRSGHLMAQYNPPRSLGAAARGREDISGSMGLLAIQDPIINYTHPELDDKWEIHTDERFASKVMSRIKDLAGFTLPKPRRARLCDSCKKLDFFRSLGFSVEYGTSDLEVRSKDCDLCALFLKTAKKHDRASSGKIQFDKERSWLRFNNAGPPVLSICRSLDSRPRPDIYLGLPTFPDTGSQTHFEIIRQWLWFCDENHSDCRSSASIRCMPTRVIDVGHEGDRYVSLWETGPQDKEQYVALSHPWGHEPHFVTDVQNLEQHKQGIMLSRLPATFRDAIHTTRALRIRYLWIDSICIIQGPGGDFHVQAKQMETVFSSAYCVLAASRAHNQVDGFLLPRRQRDYVALAEADGSPFYVCENIDDFSTDVLNGHLNKRGWVLQEHALARRTVFFTQGQTYFECGDGVRCETLTKMSNNLAAFLGDPNFPRIVMAASQGEKIIRLQDLYKRYSALGFTRDNDRAIAMEGIHRRLLHAFHADGGYGILDEGSHRSGLLRRNLLWHRPASSPPLARIRFPRRGGGGGQPQLPPPPSWSWMAYTGPIDFLRLKFGEIDWMEIRSPWSERGVAAAAAAASSSVAAPADADALSRTGGSGSAALWGRVRDIVEIPEAEKDGRLFCDTSDENGARNGSDRMQCVVLGVEKGSLELASRHHYFILVRPVSSPQIGLGGTVYERVGAGYLLGKYIEEGGQEAQIC
;
A
#
# COMPACT_ATOMS: atom_id res chain seq x y z
N MET A 1 -49.69 -9.63 -26.26
CA MET A 1 -48.75 -9.18 -25.19
C MET A 1 -47.90 -7.93 -25.51
N ASP A 2 -47.71 -7.57 -26.79
CA ASP A 2 -46.86 -6.45 -27.20
C ASP A 2 -47.26 -5.07 -26.66
N GLU A 3 -48.56 -4.80 -26.43
CA GLU A 3 -49.01 -3.53 -25.82
C GLU A 3 -48.56 -3.38 -24.35
N LEU A 4 -48.50 -4.48 -23.59
CA LEU A 4 -48.00 -4.50 -22.22
C LEU A 4 -46.47 -4.37 -22.18
N PHE A 5 -45.77 -5.02 -23.11
CA PHE A 5 -44.33 -4.86 -23.30
C PHE A 5 -43.94 -3.43 -23.75
N SER A 6 -44.80 -2.76 -24.53
CA SER A 6 -44.59 -1.38 -25.02
C SER A 6 -44.95 -0.30 -24.00
N SER A 7 -45.67 -0.64 -22.93
CA SER A 7 -46.18 0.32 -21.95
C SER A 7 -45.12 0.89 -20.97
N GLY A 8 -43.87 0.40 -21.00
CA GLY A 8 -42.71 0.95 -20.29
C GLY A 8 -42.74 0.95 -18.75
N ASN A 9 -43.88 0.64 -18.12
CA ASN A 9 -44.14 0.95 -16.71
C ASN A 9 -44.02 -0.23 -15.72
N ASN A 10 -43.63 -1.43 -16.17
CA ASN A 10 -43.63 -2.63 -15.30
C ASN A 10 -42.31 -3.42 -15.27
N GLU A 11 -41.30 -3.03 -16.04
CA GLU A 11 -39.98 -3.67 -16.01
C GLU A 11 -39.11 -3.07 -14.90
N ILE A 12 -38.33 -3.92 -14.22
CA ILE A 12 -37.42 -3.48 -13.17
C ILE A 12 -36.00 -3.47 -13.72
N GLU A 13 -35.33 -2.35 -13.52
CA GLU A 13 -33.94 -2.16 -13.91
C GLU A 13 -32.99 -2.67 -12.83
N SER A 14 -32.05 -3.54 -13.22
CA SER A 14 -30.93 -3.98 -12.41
C SER A 14 -29.65 -3.28 -12.86
N ASN A 15 -28.93 -2.66 -11.91
CA ASN A 15 -27.80 -1.78 -12.19
C ASN A 15 -26.44 -2.28 -11.68
N PHE A 16 -26.37 -3.46 -11.06
CA PHE A 16 -25.19 -3.96 -10.31
C PHE A 16 -23.95 -4.38 -11.14
N SER A 17 -24.03 -4.43 -12.47
CA SER A 17 -22.88 -4.80 -13.33
C SER A 17 -23.04 -4.22 -14.73
N THR A 18 -24.09 -4.65 -15.41
CA THR A 18 -24.56 -4.10 -16.68
C THR A 18 -26.03 -3.77 -16.54
N ARG A 19 -26.46 -2.61 -17.01
CA ARG A 19 -27.87 -2.20 -16.99
C ARG A 19 -28.72 -3.23 -17.74
N LYS A 20 -29.51 -4.02 -17.00
CA LYS A 20 -30.37 -5.09 -17.53
C LYS A 20 -31.77 -4.97 -16.96
N GLN A 21 -32.77 -5.38 -17.71
CA GLN A 21 -34.18 -5.31 -17.30
C GLN A 21 -34.75 -6.71 -17.08
N TYR A 22 -35.49 -6.88 -15.99
CA TYR A 22 -36.18 -8.13 -15.67
C TYR A 22 -37.65 -7.91 -15.30
N TRP A 23 -38.41 -9.01 -15.33
CA TRP A 23 -39.85 -9.02 -15.09
C TRP A 23 -40.16 -9.63 -13.72
N PRO A 24 -40.75 -8.87 -12.80
CA PRO A 24 -41.03 -9.36 -11.45
C PRO A 24 -42.22 -10.32 -11.44
N GLY A 25 -42.29 -11.21 -10.44
CA GLY A 25 -43.38 -12.21 -10.29
C GLY A 25 -44.80 -11.65 -10.48
N PRO A 26 -45.18 -10.52 -9.86
CA PRO A 26 -46.50 -9.91 -10.06
C PRO A 26 -46.81 -9.47 -11.49
N LEU A 27 -45.78 -9.18 -12.32
CA LEU A 27 -46.00 -8.94 -13.74
C LEU A 27 -46.29 -10.25 -14.48
N ILE A 28 -45.55 -11.31 -14.18
CA ILE A 28 -45.76 -12.65 -14.77
C ILE A 28 -47.17 -13.14 -14.47
N ASP A 29 -47.64 -13.03 -13.22
CA ASP A 29 -48.99 -13.45 -12.86
C ASP A 29 -50.10 -12.67 -13.59
N ARG A 30 -49.88 -11.37 -13.87
CA ARG A 30 -50.81 -10.55 -14.68
C ARG A 30 -50.77 -10.90 -16.17
N LEU A 31 -49.63 -11.37 -16.68
CA LEU A 31 -49.49 -11.80 -18.07
C LEU A 31 -50.14 -13.16 -18.31
N VAL A 32 -50.19 -14.02 -17.29
CA VAL A 32 -50.75 -15.37 -17.35
C VAL A 32 -52.11 -15.43 -16.64
N GLU A 33 -53.06 -14.59 -17.08
CA GLU A 33 -54.48 -14.68 -16.71
C GLU A 33 -55.23 -15.61 -17.68
N GLU A 34 -56.23 -16.36 -17.21
CA GLU A 34 -56.85 -17.43 -18.00
C GLU A 34 -57.40 -16.94 -19.34
N ASN A 35 -58.08 -15.79 -19.33
CA ASN A 35 -58.62 -15.16 -20.54
C ASN A 35 -57.52 -14.78 -21.54
N ARG A 36 -56.36 -14.33 -21.06
CA ARG A 36 -55.22 -13.92 -21.92
C ARG A 36 -54.50 -15.12 -22.51
N VAL A 37 -54.26 -16.15 -21.71
CA VAL A 37 -53.67 -17.41 -22.18
C VAL A 37 -54.55 -18.02 -23.27
N ARG A 38 -55.86 -18.08 -23.07
CA ARG A 38 -56.80 -18.58 -24.08
C ARG A 38 -56.79 -17.71 -25.34
N GLN A 39 -56.82 -16.39 -25.19
CA GLN A 39 -56.76 -15.46 -26.32
C GLN A 39 -55.53 -15.69 -27.20
N GLU A 40 -54.33 -15.74 -26.61
CA GLU A 40 -53.07 -15.94 -27.35
C GLU A 40 -53.01 -17.33 -28.02
N LEU A 41 -53.57 -18.38 -27.39
CA LEU A 41 -53.64 -19.73 -27.98
C LEU A 41 -54.71 -19.84 -29.09
N ASP A 42 -55.84 -19.14 -28.97
CA ASP A 42 -56.93 -19.15 -29.95
C ASP A 42 -56.52 -18.50 -31.29
N GLU A 43 -55.56 -17.57 -31.27
CA GLU A 43 -54.99 -16.95 -32.48
C GLU A 43 -54.31 -17.96 -33.41
N ALA A 44 -53.88 -19.11 -32.90
CA ALA A 44 -53.36 -20.21 -33.71
C ALA A 44 -54.42 -20.83 -34.65
N LYS A 45 -55.72 -20.61 -34.36
CA LYS A 45 -56.88 -21.21 -35.03
C LYS A 45 -56.83 -22.74 -35.05
N GLU A 46 -56.28 -23.34 -34.00
CA GLU A 46 -56.13 -24.78 -33.81
C GLU A 46 -56.73 -25.22 -32.47
N LYS A 47 -57.27 -26.45 -32.41
CA LYS A 47 -57.85 -26.97 -31.17
C LYS A 47 -56.75 -27.32 -30.15
N TYR A 48 -57.01 -26.99 -28.88
CA TYR A 48 -56.24 -27.41 -27.72
C TYR A 48 -57.19 -27.84 -26.59
N GLY A 49 -56.73 -28.73 -25.71
CA GLY A 49 -57.51 -29.25 -24.60
C GLY A 49 -57.37 -28.40 -23.34
N GLN A 50 -58.26 -28.62 -22.37
CA GLN A 50 -58.22 -27.98 -21.04
C GLN A 50 -56.96 -28.38 -20.25
N ASP A 51 -56.45 -29.58 -20.49
CA ASP A 51 -55.21 -30.11 -19.94
C ASP A 51 -53.98 -29.21 -20.18
N LEU A 52 -53.89 -28.60 -21.37
CA LEU A 52 -52.82 -27.66 -21.70
C LEU A 52 -52.92 -26.36 -20.89
N VAL A 53 -54.13 -25.84 -20.72
CA VAL A 53 -54.39 -24.63 -19.92
C VAL A 53 -54.05 -24.93 -18.45
N ASP A 54 -54.54 -26.03 -17.91
CA ASP A 54 -54.27 -26.45 -16.53
C ASP A 54 -52.77 -26.65 -16.28
N TYR A 55 -52.04 -27.20 -17.25
CA TYR A 55 -50.58 -27.33 -17.21
C TYR A 55 -49.88 -25.97 -17.16
N ILE A 56 -50.27 -25.01 -18.01
CA ILE A 56 -49.68 -23.66 -18.01
C ILE A 56 -49.86 -23.00 -16.63
N PHE A 57 -51.06 -23.05 -16.07
CA PHE A 57 -51.36 -22.43 -14.78
C PHE A 57 -50.67 -23.10 -13.59
N SER A 58 -50.59 -24.42 -13.62
CA SER A 58 -50.08 -25.20 -12.49
C SER A 58 -48.56 -25.38 -12.51
N HIS A 59 -47.94 -25.35 -13.69
CA HIS A 59 -46.56 -25.79 -13.87
C HIS A 59 -45.73 -25.00 -14.89
N GLY A 60 -46.31 -24.13 -15.72
CA GLY A 60 -45.64 -23.60 -16.92
C GLY A 60 -45.83 -22.11 -17.17
N LYS A 61 -46.10 -21.30 -16.14
CA LYS A 61 -46.38 -19.87 -16.28
C LYS A 61 -45.15 -19.12 -16.84
N LYS A 62 -43.96 -19.38 -16.29
CA LYS A 62 -42.70 -18.78 -16.78
C LYS A 62 -42.38 -19.29 -18.18
N LEU A 63 -42.53 -20.59 -18.43
CA LEU A 63 -42.31 -21.18 -19.75
C LEU A 63 -43.20 -20.55 -20.83
N PHE A 64 -44.49 -20.33 -20.53
CA PHE A 64 -45.42 -19.66 -21.42
C PHE A 64 -44.96 -18.24 -21.77
N VAL A 65 -44.59 -17.45 -20.77
CA VAL A 65 -44.15 -16.06 -20.98
C VAL A 65 -42.81 -16.00 -21.73
N ILE A 66 -41.85 -16.89 -21.43
CA ILE A 66 -40.58 -16.99 -22.18
C ILE A 66 -40.86 -17.33 -23.65
N ALA A 67 -41.72 -18.32 -23.90
CA ALA A 67 -42.07 -18.74 -25.24
C ALA A 67 -42.71 -17.57 -26.00
N ALA A 68 -43.79 -17.01 -25.49
CA ALA A 68 -44.53 -15.97 -26.18
C ALA A 68 -43.74 -14.66 -26.36
N ALA A 69 -42.72 -14.40 -25.54
CA ALA A 69 -41.79 -13.29 -25.75
C ALA A 69 -40.65 -13.62 -26.75
N ALA A 70 -40.38 -14.88 -27.04
CA ALA A 70 -39.32 -15.29 -27.97
C ALA A 70 -39.76 -15.21 -29.44
N ASP A 71 -41.05 -15.45 -29.73
CA ASP A 71 -41.62 -15.38 -31.08
C ASP A 71 -43.12 -15.07 -30.98
N SER A 72 -43.61 -14.19 -31.86
CA SER A 72 -45.01 -13.75 -31.88
C SER A 72 -45.93 -14.67 -32.71
N ASP A 73 -45.41 -15.75 -33.29
CA ASP A 73 -46.19 -16.74 -34.03
C ASP A 73 -47.10 -17.58 -33.10
N PRO A 74 -48.44 -17.41 -33.14
CA PRO A 74 -49.35 -18.09 -32.22
C PRO A 74 -49.36 -19.61 -32.41
N LYS A 75 -49.14 -20.09 -33.65
CA LYS A 75 -49.06 -21.53 -33.94
C LYS A 75 -47.80 -22.14 -33.33
N TRP A 76 -46.70 -21.40 -33.36
CA TRP A 76 -45.48 -21.85 -32.71
C TRP A 76 -45.63 -21.88 -31.19
N LEU A 77 -46.21 -20.84 -30.59
CA LEU A 77 -46.50 -20.79 -29.14
C LEU A 77 -47.36 -21.98 -28.70
N LEU A 78 -48.44 -22.27 -29.41
CA LEU A 78 -49.30 -23.41 -29.10
C LEU A 78 -48.54 -24.74 -29.16
N ASN A 79 -47.77 -24.95 -30.24
CA ASN A 79 -47.06 -26.21 -30.45
C ASN A 79 -45.88 -26.40 -29.48
N VAL A 80 -45.17 -25.32 -29.11
CA VAL A 80 -44.08 -25.42 -28.15
C VAL A 80 -44.60 -25.70 -26.74
N MET A 81 -45.75 -25.13 -26.34
CA MET A 81 -46.36 -25.43 -25.05
C MET A 81 -46.90 -26.87 -24.98
N LYS A 82 -47.49 -27.39 -26.08
CA LYS A 82 -47.84 -28.83 -26.18
C LYS A 82 -46.60 -29.71 -26.03
N LEU A 83 -45.48 -29.32 -26.64
CA LEU A 83 -44.22 -30.06 -26.56
C LEU A 83 -43.66 -30.06 -25.12
N PHE A 84 -43.69 -28.93 -24.42
CA PHE A 84 -43.25 -28.85 -23.02
C PHE A 84 -44.13 -29.70 -22.10
N MET A 85 -45.45 -29.67 -22.28
CA MET A 85 -46.37 -30.53 -21.54
C MET A 85 -46.11 -32.02 -21.78
N ALA A 86 -45.96 -32.43 -23.04
CA ALA A 86 -45.70 -33.83 -23.41
C ALA A 86 -44.38 -34.37 -22.84
N ASN A 87 -43.37 -33.49 -22.70
CA ASN A 87 -42.05 -33.84 -22.16
C ASN A 87 -41.90 -33.50 -20.67
N ARG A 88 -42.99 -33.09 -19.99
CA ARG A 88 -43.04 -32.76 -18.56
C ARG A 88 -42.03 -31.69 -18.13
N LEU A 89 -41.66 -30.77 -19.02
CA LEU A 89 -40.86 -29.61 -18.66
C LEU A 89 -41.71 -28.68 -17.79
N LYS A 90 -41.17 -28.05 -16.75
CA LYS A 90 -41.92 -27.17 -15.84
C LYS A 90 -41.10 -25.94 -15.47
N ASP A 91 -41.74 -24.94 -14.87
CA ASP A 91 -41.07 -23.73 -14.36
C ASP A 91 -40.00 -24.05 -13.31
N SER A 92 -40.16 -25.14 -12.55
CA SER A 92 -39.16 -25.62 -11.60
C SER A 92 -37.89 -26.16 -12.26
N ASP A 93 -37.91 -26.37 -13.58
CA ASP A 93 -36.74 -26.78 -14.37
C ASP A 93 -35.91 -25.59 -14.87
N LEU A 94 -36.34 -24.37 -14.56
CA LEU A 94 -35.63 -23.12 -14.81
C LEU A 94 -34.89 -22.66 -13.54
N SER A 95 -33.60 -22.41 -13.66
CA SER A 95 -32.72 -21.98 -12.58
C SER A 95 -31.72 -20.93 -13.06
N ALA A 96 -31.42 -20.01 -12.15
CA ALA A 96 -30.37 -19.02 -12.33
C ALA A 96 -28.98 -19.55 -11.91
N GLU A 97 -28.91 -20.76 -11.35
CA GLU A 97 -27.70 -21.34 -10.74
C GLU A 97 -26.97 -22.36 -11.63
N VAL A 98 -25.66 -22.49 -11.42
CA VAL A 98 -24.74 -23.40 -12.11
C VAL A 98 -24.79 -24.79 -11.45
N GLY A 99 -25.06 -25.84 -12.24
CA GLY A 99 -25.05 -27.23 -11.77
C GLY A 99 -25.60 -28.23 -12.79
N PRO A 100 -25.58 -29.55 -12.50
CA PRO A 100 -26.18 -30.58 -13.37
C PRO A 100 -27.70 -30.42 -13.56
N SER A 101 -28.31 -29.51 -12.79
CA SER A 101 -29.70 -29.11 -12.87
C SER A 101 -29.83 -27.63 -13.29
N GLN A 102 -30.47 -27.39 -14.44
CA GLN A 102 -31.51 -26.35 -14.60
C GLN A 102 -31.23 -24.97 -15.22
N CYS A 103 -30.27 -24.74 -16.13
CA CYS A 103 -30.49 -23.71 -17.18
C CYS A 103 -30.97 -24.38 -18.48
N LEU A 104 -31.89 -23.76 -19.23
CA LEU A 104 -32.28 -24.28 -20.56
C LEU A 104 -31.23 -23.80 -21.56
N SER A 105 -30.13 -24.56 -21.65
CA SER A 105 -29.09 -24.37 -22.66
C SER A 105 -29.53 -24.96 -24.00
N LYS A 106 -28.84 -24.57 -25.07
CA LYS A 106 -29.08 -25.11 -26.42
C LYS A 106 -28.95 -26.64 -26.44
N GLU A 107 -28.03 -27.18 -25.66
CA GLU A 107 -27.76 -28.62 -25.51
C GLU A 107 -28.89 -29.35 -24.77
N ARG A 108 -29.51 -28.71 -23.77
CA ARG A 108 -30.66 -29.30 -23.05
C ARG A 108 -31.98 -29.18 -23.79
N LEU A 109 -32.12 -28.15 -24.63
CA LEU A 109 -33.21 -28.06 -25.58
C LEU A 109 -32.99 -28.98 -26.79
N GLU A 110 -31.77 -29.46 -27.03
CA GLU A 110 -31.42 -30.30 -28.19
C GLU A 110 -32.29 -31.55 -28.38
N PRO A 111 -32.67 -32.31 -27.34
CA PRO A 111 -33.60 -33.42 -27.48
C PRO A 111 -34.98 -32.97 -27.97
N LEU A 112 -35.47 -31.82 -27.50
CA LEU A 112 -36.74 -31.23 -27.91
C LEU A 112 -36.66 -30.62 -29.32
N THR A 113 -35.52 -30.04 -29.69
CA THR A 113 -35.30 -29.48 -31.03
C THR A 113 -35.08 -30.57 -32.09
N LYS A 114 -34.52 -31.73 -31.72
CA LYS A 114 -34.40 -32.90 -32.60
C LYS A 114 -35.75 -33.58 -32.87
N LEU A 115 -36.66 -33.56 -31.90
CA LEU A 115 -38.01 -34.12 -32.04
C LEU A 115 -38.85 -33.33 -33.06
N ASP A 116 -38.71 -32.01 -33.11
CA ASP A 116 -39.32 -31.18 -34.15
C ASP A 116 -38.37 -30.04 -34.62
N PRO A 117 -37.52 -30.32 -35.62
CA PRO A 117 -36.56 -29.35 -36.14
C PRO A 117 -37.21 -28.15 -36.85
N LYS A 118 -38.46 -28.29 -37.30
CA LYS A 118 -39.22 -27.20 -37.95
C LYS A 118 -39.75 -26.20 -36.92
N LEU A 119 -40.13 -26.70 -35.75
CA LEU A 119 -40.58 -25.87 -34.64
C LEU A 119 -39.43 -25.03 -34.04
N TRP A 120 -38.22 -25.58 -34.00
CA TRP A 120 -37.04 -24.96 -33.35
C TRP A 120 -35.96 -24.47 -34.32
N ALA A 121 -36.33 -23.54 -35.22
CA ALA A 121 -35.33 -22.85 -36.04
C ALA A 121 -34.25 -22.17 -35.16
N ARG A 122 -33.00 -22.11 -35.65
CA ARG A 122 -31.84 -21.59 -34.87
C ARG A 122 -32.09 -20.24 -34.19
N GLY A 123 -32.83 -19.33 -34.84
CA GLY A 123 -33.19 -18.02 -34.26
C GLY A 123 -34.14 -18.08 -33.06
N ARG A 124 -35.11 -19.01 -33.07
CA ARG A 124 -36.10 -19.18 -31.98
C ARG A 124 -35.46 -19.75 -30.72
N VAL A 125 -34.55 -20.72 -30.89
CA VAL A 125 -33.77 -21.29 -29.77
C VAL A 125 -32.94 -20.19 -29.10
N HIS A 126 -32.25 -19.35 -29.88
CA HIS A 126 -31.46 -18.25 -29.34
C HIS A 126 -32.30 -17.27 -28.53
N ARG A 127 -33.42 -16.78 -29.11
CA ARG A 127 -34.32 -15.83 -28.42
C ARG A 127 -34.95 -16.40 -27.16
N PHE A 128 -35.38 -17.67 -27.19
CA PHE A 128 -35.91 -18.34 -26.01
C PHE A 128 -34.87 -18.43 -24.88
N CYS A 129 -33.64 -18.86 -25.21
CA CYS A 129 -32.55 -18.94 -24.25
C CYS A 129 -32.12 -17.56 -23.72
N GLU A 130 -32.23 -16.51 -24.53
CA GLU A 130 -31.93 -15.14 -24.11
C GLU A 130 -33.01 -14.59 -23.17
N MET A 131 -34.28 -14.78 -23.53
CA MET A 131 -35.43 -14.27 -22.79
C MET A 131 -35.58 -14.91 -21.41
N GLN A 132 -35.11 -16.15 -21.23
CA GLN A 132 -35.16 -16.84 -19.94
C GLN A 132 -34.56 -15.99 -18.79
N TRP A 133 -33.46 -15.28 -19.04
CA TRP A 133 -32.74 -14.53 -17.99
C TRP A 133 -33.50 -13.32 -17.47
N ARG A 134 -34.49 -12.80 -18.23
CA ARG A 134 -35.37 -11.71 -17.81
C ARG A 134 -36.48 -12.19 -16.85
N ILE A 135 -36.69 -13.50 -16.76
CA ILE A 135 -37.78 -14.12 -15.99
C ILE A 135 -37.25 -14.99 -14.84
N VAL A 136 -36.11 -15.65 -15.06
CA VAL A 136 -35.44 -16.54 -14.10
C VAL A 136 -34.48 -15.72 -13.23
N VAL A 137 -35.03 -14.75 -12.51
CA VAL A 137 -34.27 -13.87 -11.61
C VAL A 137 -34.18 -14.49 -10.20
N PRO A 138 -32.99 -14.51 -9.56
CA PRO A 138 -32.82 -15.09 -8.23
C PRO A 138 -33.73 -14.51 -7.16
N VAL A 139 -34.06 -15.33 -6.16
CA VAL A 139 -34.71 -14.92 -4.91
C VAL A 139 -33.74 -15.24 -3.79
N PHE A 140 -33.28 -14.22 -3.07
CA PHE A 140 -32.38 -14.40 -1.93
C PHE A 140 -33.17 -14.77 -0.68
N SER A 141 -32.79 -15.86 -0.05
CA SER A 141 -33.38 -16.35 1.21
C SER A 141 -32.32 -16.49 2.30
N THR A 142 -32.70 -16.22 3.54
CA THR A 142 -31.87 -16.45 4.74
C THR A 142 -31.75 -17.93 5.14
N GLU A 143 -32.59 -18.81 4.60
CA GLU A 143 -32.55 -20.26 4.88
C GLU A 143 -31.58 -21.04 3.98
N LYS A 144 -31.29 -20.49 2.79
CA LYS A 144 -30.38 -21.14 1.85
C LYS A 144 -28.95 -20.70 2.13
N ASP A 145 -28.08 -21.68 2.27
CA ASP A 145 -26.68 -21.48 2.61
C ASP A 145 -25.93 -20.60 1.58
N ASN A 146 -25.74 -21.12 0.37
CA ASN A 146 -24.97 -20.50 -0.70
C ASN A 146 -25.74 -20.59 -2.01
N TYR A 147 -25.53 -19.60 -2.88
CA TYR A 147 -25.97 -19.63 -4.27
C TYR A 147 -24.77 -19.65 -5.21
N ASP A 148 -24.88 -20.32 -6.34
CA ASP A 148 -23.86 -20.28 -7.39
C ASP A 148 -24.50 -19.89 -8.72
N PHE A 149 -24.47 -18.61 -9.08
CA PHE A 149 -25.22 -18.07 -10.22
C PHE A 149 -24.46 -18.16 -11.55
N ASP A 150 -25.20 -18.42 -12.62
CA ASP A 150 -24.71 -18.30 -14.00
C ASP A 150 -24.41 -16.83 -14.31
N GLY A 151 -23.38 -16.55 -15.11
CA GLY A 151 -22.98 -15.18 -15.45
C GLY A 151 -24.07 -14.38 -16.18
N ARG A 152 -24.98 -15.07 -16.86
CA ARG A 152 -26.10 -14.47 -17.57
C ARG A 152 -27.26 -14.10 -16.65
N ALA A 153 -27.33 -14.66 -15.44
CA ALA A 153 -28.38 -14.37 -14.48
C ALA A 153 -28.39 -12.87 -14.13
N ILE A 154 -29.60 -12.28 -14.15
CA ILE A 154 -29.80 -10.91 -13.74
C ILE A 154 -29.99 -10.91 -12.22
N LEU A 155 -29.11 -10.23 -11.48
CA LEU A 155 -29.27 -10.08 -10.03
C LEU A 155 -30.34 -9.01 -9.73
N PRO A 156 -31.26 -9.20 -8.77
CA PRO A 156 -32.40 -8.32 -8.50
C PRO A 156 -32.03 -7.02 -7.73
N PHE A 157 -31.01 -6.29 -8.18
CA PHE A 157 -30.44 -5.11 -7.47
C PHE A 157 -30.70 -3.80 -8.22
N THR A 158 -31.54 -2.91 -7.68
CA THR A 158 -32.11 -1.77 -8.44
C THR A 158 -31.44 -0.41 -8.23
N LYS A 159 -30.79 -0.18 -7.08
CA LYS A 159 -30.15 1.10 -6.74
C LYS A 159 -28.76 0.84 -6.20
N GLU A 160 -27.74 1.22 -6.96
CA GLU A 160 -26.34 1.02 -6.60
C GLU A 160 -25.69 2.33 -6.15
N LYS A 161 -25.07 2.31 -4.97
CA LYS A 161 -24.01 3.25 -4.61
C LYS A 161 -22.82 2.41 -4.16
N SER A 162 -21.76 2.39 -4.96
CA SER A 162 -20.51 1.75 -4.58
C SER A 162 -19.83 2.58 -3.49
N ILE A 163 -19.36 1.92 -2.44
CA ILE A 163 -18.49 2.51 -1.43
C ILE A 163 -17.18 1.73 -1.48
N ASP A 164 -16.06 2.44 -1.69
CA ASP A 164 -14.74 1.81 -1.60
C ASP A 164 -14.52 1.31 -0.18
N SER A 165 -14.26 0.01 -0.04
CA SER A 165 -14.14 -0.67 1.25
C SER A 165 -12.89 -1.58 1.28
N GLY A 166 -11.73 -1.00 1.57
CA GLY A 166 -10.49 -1.74 1.83
C GLY A 166 -9.82 -2.35 0.58
N ALA A 167 -8.65 -2.96 0.80
CA ALA A 167 -7.75 -3.38 -0.28
C ALA A 167 -8.14 -4.70 -1.00
N PHE A 168 -9.15 -5.43 -0.49
CA PHE A 168 -9.50 -6.79 -0.94
C PHE A 168 -11.01 -7.03 -1.11
N SER A 169 -11.82 -5.98 -0.96
CA SER A 169 -13.27 -6.09 -1.17
C SER A 169 -13.88 -4.80 -1.70
N LYS A 170 -15.01 -4.91 -2.40
CA LYS A 170 -15.85 -3.77 -2.77
C LYS A 170 -17.22 -3.95 -2.14
N VAL A 171 -17.75 -2.93 -1.47
CA VAL A 171 -19.07 -2.98 -0.84
C VAL A 171 -20.04 -2.10 -1.63
N HIS A 172 -21.12 -2.71 -2.10
CA HIS A 172 -22.15 -2.05 -2.87
C HIS A 172 -23.42 -1.94 -2.01
N LYS A 173 -23.95 -0.73 -1.85
CA LYS A 173 -25.31 -0.56 -1.32
C LYS A 173 -26.30 -0.92 -2.41
N VAL A 174 -27.19 -1.87 -2.13
CA VAL A 174 -28.23 -2.33 -3.06
C VAL A 174 -29.63 -2.30 -2.43
N GLN A 175 -30.64 -2.26 -3.29
CA GLN A 175 -32.03 -2.51 -2.92
C GLN A 175 -32.52 -3.77 -3.64
N ILE A 176 -33.19 -4.65 -2.90
CA ILE A 176 -33.81 -5.87 -3.42
C ILE A 176 -35.33 -5.65 -3.38
N GLN A 177 -36.00 -5.93 -4.49
CA GLN A 177 -37.45 -5.84 -4.60
C GLN A 177 -38.14 -6.89 -3.72
N GLU A 178 -39.34 -6.60 -3.22
CA GLU A 178 -40.05 -7.45 -2.23
C GLU A 178 -40.24 -8.90 -2.69
N GLY A 179 -40.41 -9.14 -3.99
CA GLY A 179 -40.55 -10.49 -4.55
C GLY A 179 -39.26 -11.31 -4.64
N HIS A 180 -38.10 -10.68 -4.39
CA HIS A 180 -36.76 -11.26 -4.60
C HIS A 180 -35.94 -11.39 -3.31
N PHE A 181 -36.53 -11.10 -2.15
CA PHE A 181 -35.95 -11.37 -0.84
C PHE A 181 -36.98 -12.11 0.02
N GLN A 182 -36.53 -13.11 0.76
CA GLN A 182 -37.35 -13.88 1.68
C GLN A 182 -36.59 -14.11 2.97
N ASP A 183 -37.27 -13.87 4.09
CA ASP A 183 -36.71 -14.16 5.40
C ASP A 183 -37.81 -14.74 6.28
N PRO A 184 -37.92 -16.08 6.33
CA PRO A 184 -38.97 -16.76 7.11
C PRO A 184 -38.85 -16.53 8.62
N SER A 185 -37.69 -16.07 9.09
CA SER A 185 -37.42 -15.85 10.51
C SER A 185 -38.07 -14.58 11.07
N CYS A 186 -38.52 -13.64 10.23
CA CYS A 186 -39.16 -12.40 10.69
C CYS A 186 -40.25 -11.88 9.73
N PRO A 187 -41.24 -11.11 10.22
CA PRO A 187 -42.29 -10.56 9.37
C PRO A 187 -41.73 -9.57 8.34
N LYS A 188 -42.40 -9.45 7.19
CA LYS A 188 -42.00 -8.55 6.08
C LYS A 188 -41.71 -7.11 6.50
N SER A 189 -42.43 -6.60 7.50
CA SER A 189 -42.24 -5.25 8.04
C SER A 189 -40.87 -5.05 8.72
N ALA A 190 -40.20 -6.12 9.12
CA ALA A 190 -38.90 -6.12 9.77
C ALA A 190 -37.74 -6.40 8.79
N TRP A 191 -38.01 -6.56 7.49
CA TRP A 191 -36.97 -6.81 6.49
C TRP A 191 -36.08 -5.57 6.26
N PRO A 192 -34.79 -5.77 5.95
CA PRO A 192 -33.91 -4.66 5.60
C PRO A 192 -34.41 -3.89 4.37
N LYS A 193 -34.44 -2.56 4.46
CA LYS A 193 -34.79 -1.68 3.32
C LYS A 193 -33.66 -1.54 2.30
N SER A 194 -32.44 -1.89 2.70
CA SER A 194 -31.23 -1.81 1.89
C SER A 194 -30.27 -2.88 2.37
N PHE A 195 -29.42 -3.35 1.46
CA PHE A 195 -28.48 -4.42 1.69
C PHE A 195 -27.07 -3.97 1.30
N ALA A 196 -26.07 -4.61 1.89
CA ALA A 196 -24.67 -4.45 1.52
C ALA A 196 -24.21 -5.72 0.80
N VAL A 197 -23.72 -5.58 -0.43
CA VAL A 197 -23.07 -6.68 -1.15
C VAL A 197 -21.57 -6.46 -1.09
N LYS A 198 -20.85 -7.29 -0.33
CA LYS A 198 -19.39 -7.31 -0.25
C LYS A 198 -18.87 -8.28 -1.32
N GLN A 199 -18.29 -7.75 -2.39
CA GLN A 199 -17.54 -8.50 -3.38
C GLN A 199 -16.12 -8.72 -2.85
N ILE A 200 -15.63 -9.96 -2.87
CA ILE A 200 -14.22 -10.26 -2.57
C ILE A 200 -13.41 -10.10 -3.86
N VAL A 201 -12.40 -9.23 -3.84
CA VAL A 201 -11.58 -8.89 -5.01
C VAL A 201 -10.18 -9.51 -4.81
N PRO A 202 -9.76 -10.46 -5.66
CA PRO A 202 -8.42 -11.02 -5.59
C PRO A 202 -7.34 -9.96 -5.88
N PRO A 203 -6.26 -9.90 -5.08
CA PRO A 203 -5.13 -9.01 -5.35
C PRO A 203 -4.31 -9.46 -6.56
N ASP A 204 -4.28 -10.77 -6.87
CA ASP A 204 -3.62 -11.35 -8.04
C ASP A 204 -4.32 -12.64 -8.54
N PRO A 205 -3.98 -13.16 -9.74
CA PRO A 205 -4.55 -14.40 -10.29
C PRO A 205 -4.13 -15.69 -9.57
N ILE A 206 -3.02 -15.70 -8.84
CA ILE A 206 -2.42 -16.86 -8.16
C ILE A 206 -3.14 -17.13 -6.82
N GLU A 207 -3.64 -16.10 -6.13
CA GLU A 207 -4.38 -16.22 -4.86
C GLU A 207 -5.85 -16.65 -4.99
N ARG A 208 -6.37 -16.82 -6.22
CA ARG A 208 -7.80 -17.13 -6.47
C ARG A 208 -8.29 -18.42 -5.78
N GLU A 209 -7.46 -19.46 -5.71
CA GLU A 209 -7.84 -20.74 -5.09
C GLU A 209 -7.86 -20.65 -3.55
N ARG A 210 -6.98 -19.83 -2.97
CA ARG A 210 -6.95 -19.52 -1.53
C ARG A 210 -8.17 -18.70 -1.10
N ILE A 211 -8.68 -17.82 -1.97
CA ILE A 211 -9.87 -17.01 -1.73
C ILE A 211 -11.14 -17.85 -1.68
N ALA A 212 -11.29 -18.86 -2.54
CA ALA A 212 -12.45 -19.77 -2.50
C ALA A 212 -12.61 -20.44 -1.12
N SER A 213 -11.49 -20.93 -0.57
CA SER A 213 -11.44 -21.54 0.76
C SER A 213 -11.64 -20.51 1.88
N SER A 214 -11.07 -19.30 1.75
CA SER A 214 -11.22 -18.21 2.72
C SER A 214 -12.66 -17.69 2.78
N TRP A 215 -13.30 -17.48 1.63
CA TRP A 215 -14.69 -17.04 1.51
C TRP A 215 -15.67 -18.07 2.08
N ALA A 216 -15.45 -19.37 1.81
CA ALA A 216 -16.28 -20.42 2.37
C ALA A 216 -16.19 -20.46 3.90
N ASN A 217 -14.99 -20.30 4.46
CA ASN A 217 -14.78 -20.23 5.91
C ASN A 217 -15.39 -18.96 6.53
N GLU A 218 -15.27 -17.81 5.86
CA GLU A 218 -15.89 -16.54 6.30
C GLU A 218 -17.43 -16.67 6.31
N ALA A 219 -18.02 -17.18 5.23
CA ALA A 219 -19.47 -17.43 5.14
C ALA A 219 -19.95 -18.41 6.23
N GLN A 220 -19.23 -19.49 6.49
CA GLN A 220 -19.59 -20.46 7.54
C GLN A 220 -19.52 -19.83 8.94
N THR A 221 -18.48 -19.03 9.21
CA THR A 221 -18.30 -18.33 10.49
C THR A 221 -19.42 -17.32 10.72
N LEU A 222 -19.74 -16.52 9.70
CA LEU A 222 -20.86 -15.56 9.72
C LEU A 222 -22.20 -16.23 10.03
N ARG A 223 -22.47 -17.42 9.47
CA ARG A 223 -23.69 -18.18 9.80
C ARG A 223 -23.74 -18.62 11.25
N LYS A 224 -22.63 -19.16 11.79
CA LYS A 224 -22.55 -19.55 13.21
C LYS A 224 -22.89 -18.38 14.14
N MET A 225 -22.44 -17.18 13.79
CA MET A 225 -22.70 -15.98 14.57
C MET A 225 -24.15 -15.50 14.44
N ASN A 226 -24.74 -15.54 13.25
CA ASN A 226 -26.15 -15.22 13.04
C ASN A 226 -27.11 -16.07 13.91
N ILE A 227 -26.78 -17.34 14.14
CA ILE A 227 -27.58 -18.27 14.98
C ILE A 227 -27.68 -17.79 16.43
N ARG A 228 -26.76 -16.93 16.90
CA ARG A 228 -26.82 -16.38 18.26
C ARG A 228 -27.92 -15.32 18.43
N HIS A 229 -28.50 -14.83 17.33
CA HIS A 229 -29.57 -13.83 17.32
C HIS A 229 -29.26 -12.57 18.16
N LYS A 230 -27.98 -12.18 18.23
CA LYS A 230 -27.55 -10.97 18.95
C LYS A 230 -27.71 -9.74 18.07
N GLU A 231 -28.42 -8.74 18.57
CA GLU A 231 -28.71 -7.49 17.85
C GLU A 231 -27.44 -6.74 17.41
N HIS A 232 -26.38 -6.82 18.20
CA HIS A 232 -25.12 -6.10 18.02
C HIS A 232 -24.08 -6.86 17.19
N ILE A 233 -24.46 -7.95 16.52
CA ILE A 233 -23.66 -8.60 15.48
C ILE A 233 -24.28 -8.22 14.12
N LEU A 234 -23.45 -7.78 13.16
CA LEU A 234 -23.94 -7.45 11.82
C LEU A 234 -24.61 -8.66 11.19
N ARG A 235 -25.87 -8.51 10.77
CA ARG A 235 -26.66 -9.60 10.21
C ARG A 235 -26.16 -9.98 8.83
N PHE A 236 -25.60 -11.18 8.73
CA PHE A 236 -25.31 -11.82 7.46
C PHE A 236 -26.61 -12.37 6.83
N ILE A 237 -26.76 -12.28 5.51
CA ILE A 237 -27.97 -12.76 4.81
C ILE A 237 -27.68 -14.07 4.11
N THR A 238 -26.72 -14.08 3.18
CA THR A 238 -26.28 -15.26 2.43
C THR A 238 -24.96 -14.98 1.73
N ALA A 239 -24.28 -16.03 1.26
CA ALA A 239 -23.17 -15.89 0.32
C ALA A 239 -23.64 -16.31 -1.08
N PHE A 240 -23.01 -15.77 -2.11
CA PHE A 240 -23.21 -16.26 -3.47
C PHE A 240 -21.98 -16.09 -4.36
N THR A 241 -21.90 -16.89 -5.41
CA THR A 241 -20.90 -16.77 -6.46
C THR A 241 -21.55 -16.47 -7.81
N ARG A 242 -20.79 -15.91 -8.74
CA ARG A 242 -21.25 -15.64 -10.11
C ARG A 242 -20.10 -15.81 -11.09
N LEU A 243 -20.35 -16.43 -12.24
CA LEU A 243 -19.38 -16.49 -13.33
C LEU A 243 -19.37 -15.17 -14.11
N ASP A 244 -18.21 -14.62 -14.45
CA ASP A 244 -18.12 -13.47 -15.36
C ASP A 244 -18.08 -13.93 -16.82
N ASP A 245 -18.33 -13.01 -17.76
CA ASP A 245 -18.29 -13.26 -19.21
C ASP A 245 -16.94 -13.77 -19.75
N GLY A 246 -15.87 -13.64 -18.95
CA GLY A 246 -14.52 -14.19 -19.17
C GLY A 246 -14.18 -15.51 -18.47
N SER A 247 -15.17 -16.29 -17.98
CA SER A 247 -15.04 -17.61 -17.30
C SER A 247 -14.52 -17.65 -15.85
N ASP A 248 -14.27 -16.49 -15.24
CA ASP A 248 -13.80 -16.39 -13.85
C ASP A 248 -14.97 -16.36 -12.83
N LYS A 249 -14.84 -17.12 -11.73
CA LYS A 249 -15.82 -17.15 -10.64
C LYS A 249 -15.57 -16.04 -9.63
N LEU A 250 -16.55 -15.16 -9.44
CA LEU A 250 -16.55 -14.06 -8.47
C LEU A 250 -17.28 -14.46 -7.18
N TYR A 251 -16.83 -13.94 -6.03
CA TYR A 251 -17.32 -14.31 -4.69
C TYR A 251 -17.95 -13.11 -3.98
N TYR A 252 -19.15 -13.30 -3.43
CA TYR A 252 -19.93 -12.24 -2.78
C TYR A 252 -20.50 -12.69 -1.43
N LEU A 253 -20.64 -11.72 -0.52
CA LEU A 253 -21.34 -11.84 0.76
C LEU A 253 -22.42 -10.76 0.84
N LEU A 254 -23.63 -11.13 1.26
CA LEU A 254 -24.77 -10.23 1.40
C LEU A 254 -25.07 -9.98 2.88
N PHE A 255 -25.20 -8.71 3.28
CA PHE A 255 -25.50 -8.27 4.65
C PHE A 255 -26.64 -7.26 4.68
N GLU A 256 -27.18 -7.00 5.86
CA GLU A 256 -27.97 -5.78 6.10
C GLU A 256 -27.10 -4.51 5.89
N TRP A 257 -27.70 -3.41 5.44
CA TRP A 257 -27.00 -2.14 5.22
C TRP A 257 -26.98 -1.27 6.49
N ALA A 258 -25.78 -0.85 6.93
CA ALA A 258 -25.61 0.15 7.98
C ALA A 258 -25.84 1.57 7.42
N ASP A 259 -26.99 2.17 7.73
CA ASP A 259 -27.39 3.48 7.21
C ASP A 259 -26.71 4.69 7.89
N GLY A 260 -25.99 4.48 8.99
CA GLY A 260 -25.20 5.48 9.71
C GLY A 260 -23.69 5.44 9.44
N GLY A 261 -23.18 4.50 8.62
CA GLY A 261 -21.74 4.32 8.38
C GLY A 261 -21.06 3.50 9.47
N CYS A 262 -19.79 3.79 9.78
CA CYS A 262 -19.05 3.20 10.91
C CYS A 262 -18.94 4.17 12.10
N LEU A 263 -18.36 3.73 13.21
CA LEU A 263 -18.21 4.56 14.42
C LEU A 263 -17.37 5.82 14.17
N ASN A 264 -16.39 5.78 13.25
CA ASN A 264 -15.67 6.99 12.80
C ASN A 264 -16.61 7.99 12.12
N ASP A 265 -17.55 7.50 11.30
CA ASP A 265 -18.53 8.35 10.63
C ASP A 265 -19.50 8.96 11.66
N LEU A 266 -19.88 8.22 12.70
CA LEU A 266 -20.67 8.75 13.81
C LEU A 266 -19.94 9.90 14.52
N PHE A 267 -18.64 9.75 14.81
CA PHE A 267 -17.86 10.84 15.40
C PHE A 267 -17.82 12.07 14.50
N ALA A 268 -17.63 11.88 13.19
CA ALA A 268 -17.51 12.97 12.23
C ALA A 268 -18.85 13.69 11.97
N THR A 269 -19.95 12.94 11.87
CA THR A 269 -21.29 13.46 11.57
C THR A 269 -21.94 14.10 12.80
N ASN A 270 -21.55 13.70 14.01
CA ASN A 270 -21.95 14.34 15.26
C ASN A 270 -20.70 14.84 16.03
N PRO A 271 -20.05 15.92 15.54
CA PRO A 271 -18.74 16.33 16.03
C PRO A 271 -18.76 16.96 17.43
N ARG A 272 -19.94 17.35 17.93
CA ARG A 272 -20.14 17.91 19.27
C ARG A 272 -21.47 17.37 19.83
N PRO A 273 -21.50 16.12 20.32
CA PRO A 273 -22.72 15.56 20.89
C PRO A 273 -23.16 16.42 22.09
N ALA A 274 -24.46 16.69 22.17
CA ALA A 274 -25.05 17.27 23.38
C ALA A 274 -24.98 16.19 24.48
N LEU A 275 -24.13 16.42 25.48
CA LEU A 275 -23.98 15.49 26.58
C LEU A 275 -25.23 15.58 27.47
N THR A 276 -26.11 14.59 27.38
CA THR A 276 -27.30 14.42 28.22
C THR A 276 -27.23 13.10 28.97
N ASP A 277 -27.96 12.99 30.07
CA ASP A 277 -28.13 11.74 30.82
C ASP A 277 -28.63 10.60 29.92
N GLU A 278 -29.62 10.88 29.06
CA GLU A 278 -30.15 9.92 28.08
C GLU A 278 -29.08 9.46 27.07
N LEU A 279 -28.18 10.35 26.63
CA LEU A 279 -27.10 9.98 25.71
C LEU A 279 -26.07 9.09 26.38
N VAL A 280 -25.67 9.41 27.61
CA VAL A 280 -24.73 8.59 28.38
C VAL A 280 -25.34 7.20 28.61
N LYS A 281 -26.60 7.12 29.04
CA LYS A 281 -27.31 5.87 29.27
C LYS A 281 -27.47 5.03 28.00
N HIS A 282 -27.89 5.64 26.89
CA HIS A 282 -28.00 4.93 25.62
C HIS A 282 -26.64 4.50 25.08
N THR A 283 -25.58 5.29 25.26
CA THR A 283 -24.22 4.88 24.86
C THR A 283 -23.76 3.66 25.69
N ALA A 284 -23.91 3.70 27.01
CA ALA A 284 -23.59 2.57 27.88
C ALA A 284 -24.38 1.31 27.51
N THR A 285 -25.66 1.46 27.13
CA THR A 285 -26.50 0.37 26.61
C THR A 285 -25.94 -0.22 25.31
N GLN A 286 -25.46 0.62 24.38
CA GLN A 286 -24.81 0.13 23.15
C GLN A 286 -23.49 -0.58 23.45
N LEU A 287 -22.70 -0.09 24.42
CA LEU A 287 -21.46 -0.74 24.84
C LEU A 287 -21.73 -2.12 25.47
N LEU A 288 -22.77 -2.24 26.31
CA LEU A 288 -23.21 -3.54 26.83
C LEU A 288 -23.57 -4.48 25.68
N GLY A 289 -24.33 -4.00 24.71
CA GLY A 289 -24.68 -4.76 23.52
C GLY A 289 -23.47 -5.27 22.71
N LEU A 290 -22.45 -4.42 22.51
CA LEU A 290 -21.20 -4.82 21.86
C LEU A 290 -20.40 -5.82 22.72
N ALA A 291 -20.43 -5.69 24.05
CA ALA A 291 -19.78 -6.63 24.96
C ALA A 291 -20.47 -8.01 24.93
N GLU A 292 -21.80 -8.05 24.91
CA GLU A 292 -22.59 -9.28 24.76
C GLU A 292 -22.36 -9.93 23.38
N ALA A 293 -22.15 -9.14 22.33
CA ALA A 293 -21.80 -9.66 21.02
C ALA A 293 -20.44 -10.37 21.06
N LEU A 294 -19.41 -9.74 21.67
CA LEU A 294 -18.11 -10.36 21.86
C LEU A 294 -18.21 -11.61 22.73
N GLU A 295 -18.94 -11.57 23.84
CA GLU A 295 -19.17 -12.74 24.69
C GLU A 295 -19.80 -13.89 23.93
N ALA A 296 -20.90 -13.65 23.20
CA ALA A 296 -21.57 -14.67 22.42
C ALA A 296 -20.66 -15.30 21.36
N THR A 297 -19.71 -14.55 20.79
CA THR A 297 -18.70 -15.11 19.87
C THR A 297 -17.59 -15.86 20.61
N HIS A 298 -17.15 -15.37 21.77
CA HIS A 298 -16.16 -16.01 22.62
C HIS A 298 -16.63 -17.36 23.18
N GLU A 299 -17.93 -17.52 23.46
CA GLU A 299 -18.57 -18.79 23.81
C GLU A 299 -18.53 -19.82 22.68
N LEU A 300 -18.57 -19.37 21.42
CA LEU A 300 -18.38 -20.21 20.23
C LEU A 300 -16.89 -20.43 19.91
N GLU A 301 -16.01 -20.00 20.81
CA GLU A 301 -14.56 -20.05 20.66
C GLU A 301 -14.07 -19.31 19.41
N ILE A 302 -14.79 -18.26 19.03
CA ILE A 302 -14.46 -17.36 17.94
C ILE A 302 -13.89 -16.08 18.52
N ARG A 303 -12.66 -15.73 18.12
CA ARG A 303 -12.07 -14.41 18.38
C ARG A 303 -12.25 -13.51 17.15
N HIS A 304 -12.66 -12.26 17.34
CA HIS A 304 -12.76 -11.26 16.27
C HIS A 304 -11.36 -10.90 15.71
N GLY A 305 -10.47 -10.39 16.56
CA GLY A 305 -9.06 -10.11 16.24
C GLY A 305 -8.78 -8.77 15.54
N ASP A 306 -9.81 -8.02 15.16
CA ASP A 306 -9.69 -6.69 14.54
C ASP A 306 -10.79 -5.71 15.01
N VAL A 307 -11.05 -5.65 16.32
CA VAL A 307 -12.06 -4.72 16.87
C VAL A 307 -11.49 -3.29 16.82
N LYS A 308 -12.15 -2.40 16.08
CA LYS A 308 -11.76 -0.98 15.93
C LYS A 308 -12.95 -0.13 15.49
N PRO A 309 -12.89 1.22 15.59
CA PRO A 309 -14.02 2.08 15.20
C PRO A 309 -14.49 1.88 13.75
N ALA A 310 -13.60 1.55 12.82
CA ALA A 310 -13.98 1.29 11.43
C ALA A 310 -14.82 0.00 11.23
N ASN A 311 -14.69 -0.97 12.15
CA ASN A 311 -15.40 -2.26 12.10
C ASN A 311 -16.64 -2.29 13.01
N ILE A 312 -16.97 -1.18 13.68
CA ILE A 312 -18.23 -1.03 14.43
C ILE A 312 -19.17 -0.19 13.56
N LEU A 313 -20.22 -0.82 13.06
CA LEU A 313 -21.18 -0.22 12.13
C LEU A 313 -22.34 0.43 12.89
N HIS A 314 -22.78 1.58 12.38
CA HIS A 314 -23.81 2.41 12.97
C HIS A 314 -25.10 2.32 12.16
N PHE A 315 -26.19 1.97 12.85
CA PHE A 315 -27.55 2.03 12.33
C PHE A 315 -28.24 3.24 12.95
N GLN A 316 -28.81 4.09 12.11
CA GLN A 316 -29.23 5.43 12.49
C GLN A 316 -30.22 5.46 13.67
N PRO A 317 -30.27 6.61 14.40
CA PRO A 317 -31.22 6.80 15.48
C PRO A 317 -32.67 6.54 15.08
N THR A 318 -33.44 6.01 16.03
CA THR A 318 -34.91 5.90 15.93
C THR A 318 -35.56 6.74 17.02
N LYS A 319 -36.89 6.88 16.99
CA LYS A 319 -37.65 7.62 18.03
C LYS A 319 -37.36 7.16 19.46
N HIS A 320 -36.86 5.94 19.64
CA HIS A 320 -36.59 5.34 20.95
C HIS A 320 -35.11 5.07 21.22
N ARG A 321 -34.21 5.36 20.27
CA ARG A 321 -32.75 5.11 20.39
C ARG A 321 -31.98 6.29 19.81
N ILE A 322 -31.59 7.22 20.66
CA ILE A 322 -31.07 8.53 20.22
C ILE A 322 -29.67 8.45 19.58
N ILE A 323 -28.84 7.48 19.99
CA ILE A 323 -27.54 7.22 19.37
C ILE A 323 -27.65 6.20 18.22
N GLY A 324 -28.80 5.56 18.01
CA GLY A 324 -28.94 4.45 17.08
C GLY A 324 -28.43 3.12 17.64
N THR A 325 -28.16 2.15 16.75
CA THR A 325 -27.68 0.81 17.13
C THR A 325 -26.27 0.57 16.60
N LEU A 326 -25.35 0.14 17.45
CA LEU A 326 -23.97 -0.20 17.06
C LEU A 326 -23.82 -1.71 16.89
N LYS A 327 -23.25 -2.16 15.77
CA LYS A 327 -23.04 -3.60 15.50
C LYS A 327 -21.60 -3.88 15.09
N ILE A 328 -21.02 -4.97 15.58
CA ILE A 328 -19.69 -5.44 15.17
C ILE A 328 -19.80 -6.07 13.78
N GLY A 329 -18.99 -5.59 12.83
CA GLY A 329 -18.90 -6.06 11.45
C GLY A 329 -17.47 -6.43 11.03
N ASP A 330 -17.33 -6.86 9.78
CA ASP A 330 -16.08 -7.29 9.14
C ASP A 330 -15.30 -8.43 9.85
N TRP A 331 -15.88 -9.62 9.80
CA TRP A 331 -15.35 -10.84 10.43
C TRP A 331 -14.30 -11.58 9.57
N GLY A 332 -13.71 -10.95 8.55
CA GLY A 332 -12.76 -11.57 7.62
C GLY A 332 -11.50 -12.16 8.26
N LEU A 333 -11.24 -11.84 9.54
CA LEU A 333 -10.12 -12.32 10.34
C LEU A 333 -10.53 -13.23 11.52
N ALA A 334 -11.83 -13.53 11.66
CA ALA A 334 -12.36 -14.34 12.74
C ALA A 334 -11.89 -15.81 12.64
N LYS A 335 -11.61 -16.48 13.77
CA LYS A 335 -11.17 -17.90 13.78
C LYS A 335 -11.86 -18.73 14.86
N TYR A 336 -12.26 -19.96 14.49
CA TYR A 336 -12.94 -20.97 15.33
C TYR A 336 -11.93 -21.91 16.03
N HIS A 337 -12.13 -22.23 17.31
CA HIS A 337 -11.17 -22.99 18.14
C HIS A 337 -11.82 -24.00 19.12
N PRO A 338 -12.11 -25.26 18.72
CA PRO A 338 -12.94 -26.22 19.48
C PRO A 338 -12.38 -26.89 20.76
N ASP A 339 -11.22 -26.50 21.29
CA ASP A 339 -10.66 -26.98 22.57
C ASP A 339 -9.65 -25.94 23.14
N PRO A 340 -9.44 -25.84 24.47
CA PRO A 340 -8.44 -24.95 25.01
C PRO A 340 -7.08 -25.47 24.56
N THR A 341 -6.45 -24.73 23.65
CA THR A 341 -5.13 -24.97 23.02
C THR A 341 -5.22 -25.51 21.59
N VAL A 342 -4.66 -24.71 20.66
CA VAL A 342 -4.09 -25.04 19.33
C VAL A 342 -4.87 -24.68 18.05
N MET A 343 -4.51 -23.51 17.46
CA MET A 343 -3.97 -23.31 16.09
C MET A 343 -4.02 -21.80 15.70
N ARG A 344 -2.88 -21.08 15.64
CA ARG A 344 -2.77 -19.89 14.77
C ARG A 344 -1.34 -19.69 14.25
N LEU A 345 -1.31 -19.14 13.04
CA LEU A 345 -0.18 -18.88 12.16
C LEU A 345 0.80 -17.86 12.75
N LYS A 346 2.09 -18.05 12.42
CA LYS A 346 3.24 -17.23 12.85
C LYS A 346 3.09 -15.73 12.55
N LYS A 347 3.74 -14.95 13.42
CA LYS A 347 4.20 -13.55 13.27
C LYS A 347 4.56 -13.22 11.82
N GLY A 348 3.93 -12.20 11.22
CA GLY A 348 4.31 -11.64 9.91
C GLY A 348 3.33 -11.80 8.74
N GLN A 349 2.06 -12.17 8.97
CA GLN A 349 1.01 -11.89 7.97
C GLN A 349 0.31 -10.59 8.36
N PRO A 350 0.42 -9.52 7.55
CA PRO A 350 -0.42 -8.33 7.70
C PRO A 350 -1.87 -8.75 7.59
N THR A 351 -2.70 -8.29 8.50
CA THR A 351 -4.14 -8.24 8.29
C THR A 351 -4.37 -7.25 7.15
N ASP A 352 -4.99 -7.73 6.08
CA ASP A 352 -5.05 -7.09 4.77
C ASP A 352 -6.03 -5.88 4.72
N THR A 353 -6.53 -5.41 5.87
CA THR A 353 -7.26 -4.15 5.98
C THR A 353 -6.28 -2.99 6.14
N ARG A 354 -5.88 -2.36 5.02
CA ARG A 354 -5.09 -1.12 5.02
C ARG A 354 -5.91 0.05 5.58
N PHE A 355 -5.20 0.95 6.28
CA PHE A 355 -5.67 2.10 7.08
C PHE A 355 -6.08 1.78 8.53
N GLY A 356 -5.09 1.29 9.28
CA GLY A 356 -5.05 1.34 10.74
C GLY A 356 -5.36 0.02 11.42
N THR A 357 -4.34 -0.77 11.78
CA THR A 357 -4.55 -1.89 12.71
C THR A 357 -3.31 -2.37 13.49
N THR A 358 -2.43 -1.48 13.93
CA THR A 358 -1.54 -1.83 15.08
C THR A 358 -1.96 -1.08 16.34
N ALA A 359 -2.61 0.08 16.19
CA ALA A 359 -2.99 0.95 17.30
C ALA A 359 -3.87 0.27 18.36
N TYR A 360 -4.82 -0.57 17.94
CA TYR A 360 -5.80 -1.25 18.80
C TYR A 360 -5.35 -2.66 19.22
N GLU A 361 -4.16 -3.10 18.81
CA GLU A 361 -3.62 -4.41 19.17
C GLU A 361 -3.09 -4.39 20.63
N PRO A 362 -3.17 -5.51 21.34
CA PRO A 362 -2.66 -5.62 22.71
C PRO A 362 -1.18 -6.04 22.74
N PRO A 363 -0.47 -5.75 23.84
CA PRO A 363 0.99 -5.97 23.95
C PRO A 363 1.46 -7.41 23.80
N GLU A 364 0.61 -8.41 24.09
CA GLU A 364 0.94 -9.82 23.89
C GLU A 364 1.17 -10.21 22.42
N VAL A 365 0.79 -9.38 21.44
CA VAL A 365 1.10 -9.60 20.02
C VAL A 365 2.60 -9.47 19.75
N GLU A 366 3.28 -8.55 20.43
CA GLU A 366 4.69 -8.26 20.22
C GLU A 366 5.61 -9.05 21.16
N LEU A 367 5.18 -9.23 22.42
CA LEU A 367 5.97 -9.82 23.51
C LEU A 367 6.02 -11.35 23.52
N ALA A 368 5.07 -12.02 22.85
CA ALA A 368 4.88 -13.45 22.99
C ALA A 368 5.59 -14.24 21.90
N ASP A 369 6.41 -15.22 22.29
CA ASP A 369 6.78 -16.39 21.47
C ASP A 369 5.61 -17.40 21.37
N VAL A 370 4.41 -16.99 21.80
CA VAL A 370 3.25 -17.84 22.01
C VAL A 370 2.51 -18.04 20.69
N LYS A 371 2.34 -19.31 20.33
CA LYS A 371 1.69 -19.78 19.11
C LYS A 371 0.17 -19.45 19.04
N TYR A 372 -0.40 -18.87 20.10
CA TYR A 372 -1.84 -18.65 20.31
C TYR A 372 -2.11 -17.33 21.03
N LEU A 373 -3.13 -16.58 20.60
CA LEU A 373 -3.56 -15.31 21.21
C LEU A 373 -4.91 -15.49 21.93
N SER A 374 -5.08 -14.83 23.08
CA SER A 374 -6.28 -14.93 23.91
C SER A 374 -7.50 -14.22 23.31
N ARG A 375 -8.72 -14.60 23.75
CA ARG A 375 -9.96 -13.85 23.51
C ARG A 375 -9.97 -12.48 24.21
N GLN A 376 -9.15 -12.33 25.26
CA GLN A 376 -8.93 -11.04 25.93
C GLN A 376 -8.19 -10.01 25.04
N TYR A 377 -7.76 -10.42 23.85
CA TYR A 377 -7.36 -9.51 22.78
C TYR A 377 -8.49 -8.54 22.43
N ASP A 378 -9.69 -9.06 22.16
CA ASP A 378 -10.82 -8.25 21.74
C ASP A 378 -11.27 -7.30 22.86
N VAL A 379 -11.02 -7.68 24.13
CA VAL A 379 -11.30 -6.85 25.32
C VAL A 379 -10.35 -5.65 25.42
N TRP A 380 -9.06 -5.80 25.08
CA TRP A 380 -8.13 -4.66 25.00
C TRP A 380 -8.53 -3.70 23.88
N SER A 381 -8.79 -4.24 22.69
CA SER A 381 -9.22 -3.45 21.53
C SER A 381 -10.53 -2.69 21.82
N MET A 382 -11.47 -3.34 22.51
CA MET A 382 -12.69 -2.67 23.00
C MET A 382 -12.37 -1.59 24.05
N GLY A 383 -11.37 -1.78 24.91
CA GLY A 383 -10.89 -0.75 25.84
C GLY A 383 -10.40 0.52 25.15
N CYS A 384 -9.65 0.38 24.06
CA CYS A 384 -9.23 1.51 23.21
C CYS A 384 -10.44 2.23 22.59
N VAL A 385 -11.41 1.48 22.05
CA VAL A 385 -12.65 2.04 21.47
C VAL A 385 -13.48 2.80 22.52
N ILE A 386 -13.66 2.22 23.70
CA ILE A 386 -14.44 2.85 24.79
C ILE A 386 -13.76 4.14 25.24
N LEU A 387 -12.43 4.19 25.32
CA LEU A 387 -11.71 5.42 25.66
C LEU A 387 -11.99 6.54 24.63
N GLU A 388 -11.97 6.21 23.33
CA GLU A 388 -12.30 7.18 22.29
C GLU A 388 -13.77 7.63 22.33
N ILE A 389 -14.71 6.75 22.69
CA ILE A 389 -16.12 7.11 22.88
C ILE A 389 -16.28 8.06 24.08
N ILE A 390 -15.59 7.83 25.21
CA ILE A 390 -15.59 8.75 26.35
C ILE A 390 -15.07 10.12 25.91
N ILE A 391 -13.94 10.17 25.20
CA ILE A 391 -13.36 11.41 24.69
C ILE A 391 -14.33 12.13 23.74
N TRP A 392 -15.01 11.39 22.87
CA TRP A 392 -16.02 11.95 21.95
C TRP A 392 -17.22 12.53 22.69
N LEU A 393 -17.74 11.85 23.72
CA LEU A 393 -18.86 12.35 24.52
C LEU A 393 -18.49 13.62 25.29
N VAL A 394 -17.29 13.66 25.87
CA VAL A 394 -16.85 14.77 26.72
C VAL A 394 -16.41 15.98 25.89
N TYR A 395 -15.58 15.76 24.86
CA TYR A 395 -14.86 16.80 24.10
C TYR A 395 -15.23 16.88 22.61
N GLY A 396 -16.10 15.99 22.12
CA GLY A 396 -16.45 15.91 20.71
C GLY A 396 -15.34 15.31 19.84
N PHE A 397 -15.55 15.35 18.52
CA PHE A 397 -14.63 14.76 17.54
C PHE A 397 -13.26 15.45 17.51
N GLU A 398 -13.19 16.73 17.89
CA GLU A 398 -11.92 17.43 18.03
C GLU A 398 -11.07 16.83 19.16
N GLY A 399 -11.69 16.43 20.27
CA GLY A 399 -11.00 15.71 21.34
C GLY A 399 -10.41 14.38 20.86
N VAL A 400 -11.17 13.61 20.09
CA VAL A 400 -10.70 12.34 19.52
C VAL A 400 -9.51 12.56 18.57
N LYS A 401 -9.55 13.60 17.73
CA LYS A 401 -8.43 13.95 16.84
C LYS A 401 -7.20 14.39 17.62
N ASN A 402 -7.37 15.21 18.66
CA ASN A 402 -6.26 15.63 19.53
C ASN A 402 -5.64 14.40 20.22
N PHE A 403 -6.45 13.53 20.82
CA PHE A 403 -6.00 12.30 21.45
C PHE A 403 -5.21 11.41 20.50
N ARG A 404 -5.78 11.10 19.32
CA ARG A 404 -5.08 10.31 18.29
C ARG A 404 -3.77 10.96 17.86
N THR A 405 -3.72 12.27 17.71
CA THR A 405 -2.49 13.00 17.34
C THR A 405 -1.44 12.95 18.45
N ASP A 406 -1.85 13.16 19.71
CA ASP A 406 -0.96 13.12 20.87
C ASP A 406 -0.34 11.73 21.05
N VAL A 407 -1.15 10.66 20.91
CA VAL A 407 -0.70 9.27 20.96
C VAL A 407 0.31 8.97 19.84
N GLN A 408 0.06 9.42 18.61
CA GLN A 408 0.91 9.19 17.42
C GLN A 408 2.24 9.95 17.44
N GLY A 409 2.33 11.07 18.18
CA GLY A 409 3.55 11.88 18.27
C GLY A 409 4.01 12.51 16.92
N PRO A 410 5.28 12.95 16.82
CA PRO A 410 5.80 13.75 15.70
C PRO A 410 5.75 13.08 14.32
N TYR A 411 5.73 11.74 14.28
CA TYR A 411 5.88 10.96 13.05
C TYR A 411 4.55 10.56 12.41
N ARG A 412 3.40 10.79 13.08
CA ARG A 412 2.04 10.46 12.60
C ARG A 412 1.88 9.00 12.12
N GLU A 413 2.67 8.09 12.69
CA GLU A 413 2.56 6.65 12.44
C GLU A 413 1.45 6.04 13.31
N SER A 414 0.83 4.93 12.88
CA SER A 414 -0.12 4.18 13.70
C SER A 414 0.63 3.47 14.83
N VAL A 415 0.67 4.08 16.02
CA VAL A 415 1.34 3.52 17.20
C VAL A 415 0.33 2.85 18.16
N PRO A 416 0.68 1.72 18.80
CA PRO A 416 -0.14 1.06 19.80
C PRO A 416 -0.31 1.89 21.07
N PHE A 417 -1.35 1.61 21.86
CA PHE A 417 -1.62 2.27 23.15
C PHE A 417 -0.62 1.85 24.25
N TYR A 418 0.34 1.00 23.94
CA TYR A 418 1.39 0.51 24.84
C TYR A 418 2.79 0.80 24.27
N VAL A 419 3.79 0.72 25.13
CA VAL A 419 5.21 0.76 24.75
C VAL A 419 5.94 -0.44 25.36
N ILE A 420 6.98 -0.92 24.68
CA ILE A 420 7.85 -1.99 25.18
C ILE A 420 9.14 -1.40 25.72
N GLU A 421 9.44 -1.69 26.98
CA GLU A 421 10.68 -1.29 27.65
C GLU A 421 11.65 -2.48 27.75
N GLU A 422 12.92 -2.25 27.40
CA GLU A 422 14.00 -3.22 27.64
C GLU A 422 14.56 -3.04 29.06
N ILE A 423 14.54 -4.12 29.87
CA ILE A 423 15.11 -4.12 31.22
C ILE A 423 16.57 -4.59 31.15
N GLN A 424 17.52 -3.71 31.48
CA GLN A 424 18.96 -4.01 31.55
C GLN A 424 19.35 -4.56 32.94
N GLU A 425 19.04 -5.81 33.24
CA GLU A 425 19.70 -6.54 34.35
C GLU A 425 20.03 -7.98 33.95
N GLY A 426 21.23 -8.17 33.38
CA GLY A 426 21.89 -9.47 33.20
C GLY A 426 21.28 -10.45 32.19
N THR A 427 20.01 -10.30 31.83
CA THR A 427 19.27 -11.14 30.88
C THR A 427 18.26 -10.26 30.14
N MET A 428 18.22 -10.30 28.80
CA MET A 428 17.30 -9.46 28.02
C MET A 428 15.84 -9.81 28.35
N LYS A 429 15.17 -8.94 29.10
CA LYS A 429 13.74 -9.03 29.40
C LYS A 429 13.06 -7.78 28.87
N ALA A 430 12.08 -7.95 27.99
CA ALA A 430 11.21 -6.88 27.52
C ALA A 430 9.91 -6.88 28.34
N ARG A 431 9.45 -5.71 28.76
CA ARG A 431 8.17 -5.53 29.48
C ARG A 431 7.32 -4.51 28.74
N ALA A 432 6.05 -4.83 28.48
CA ALA A 432 5.10 -3.82 28.01
C ALA A 432 4.53 -3.03 29.17
N LYS A 433 4.30 -1.74 28.93
CA LYS A 433 3.52 -0.84 29.79
C LYS A 433 2.59 0.01 28.91
N LEU A 434 1.54 0.57 29.50
CA LEU A 434 0.69 1.52 28.79
C LEU A 434 1.51 2.77 28.41
N GLN A 435 1.21 3.38 27.27
CA GLN A 435 1.89 4.61 26.86
C GLN A 435 1.53 5.75 27.81
N GLU A 436 2.53 6.54 28.22
CA GLU A 436 2.37 7.65 29.17
C GLU A 436 1.31 8.66 28.71
N THR A 437 1.27 9.00 27.42
CA THR A 437 0.26 9.89 26.85
C THR A 437 -1.18 9.36 27.02
N VAL A 438 -1.39 8.04 26.94
CA VAL A 438 -2.72 7.45 27.17
C VAL A 438 -3.10 7.58 28.64
N GLU A 439 -2.14 7.40 29.56
CA GLU A 439 -2.34 7.63 31.00
C GLU A 439 -2.64 9.11 31.29
N GLU A 440 -1.89 10.05 30.72
CA GLU A 440 -2.10 11.49 30.86
C GLU A 440 -3.50 11.93 30.41
N TRP A 441 -3.98 11.41 29.28
CA TRP A 441 -5.34 11.67 28.82
C TRP A 441 -6.39 11.11 29.78
N MET A 442 -6.23 9.88 30.26
CA MET A 442 -7.15 9.30 31.26
C MET A 442 -7.13 10.09 32.57
N ASP A 443 -5.97 10.60 32.99
CA ASP A 443 -5.83 11.40 34.22
C ASP A 443 -6.44 12.79 34.06
N PHE A 444 -6.35 13.38 32.86
CA PHE A 444 -7.01 14.64 32.56
C PHE A 444 -8.53 14.49 32.53
N ILE A 445 -9.05 13.46 31.84
CA ILE A 445 -10.48 13.19 31.77
C ILE A 445 -11.04 12.89 33.17
N ALA A 446 -10.31 12.15 34.01
CA ALA A 446 -10.74 11.81 35.37
C ALA A 446 -10.92 13.03 36.29
N GLN A 447 -10.34 14.19 35.94
CA GLN A 447 -10.55 15.43 36.68
C GLN A 447 -11.81 16.19 36.21
N GLU A 448 -12.44 15.79 35.10
CA GLU A 448 -13.70 16.39 34.67
C GLU A 448 -14.82 16.00 35.64
N PRO A 449 -15.65 16.95 36.13
CA PRO A 449 -16.71 16.62 37.07
C PRO A 449 -17.75 15.64 36.52
N VAL A 450 -17.91 15.57 35.20
CA VAL A 450 -18.77 14.59 34.52
C VAL A 450 -18.17 13.18 34.47
N CYS A 451 -16.87 13.03 34.70
CA CYS A 451 -16.14 11.75 34.78
C CYS A 451 -15.58 11.48 36.18
N ASP A 452 -16.13 12.14 37.21
CA ASP A 452 -15.85 11.85 38.61
C ASP A 452 -16.21 10.38 38.90
N GLY A 453 -15.47 9.70 39.78
CA GLY A 453 -15.57 8.24 39.97
C GLY A 453 -16.97 7.74 40.35
N ASP A 454 -17.83 8.63 40.83
CA ASP A 454 -19.22 8.38 41.21
C ASP A 454 -20.23 8.66 40.07
N THR A 455 -19.79 8.92 38.83
CA THR A 455 -20.66 9.06 37.65
C THR A 455 -20.53 7.88 36.70
N ALA A 456 -21.51 7.67 35.81
CA ALA A 456 -21.47 6.62 34.81
C ALA A 456 -20.23 6.69 33.89
N LEU A 457 -19.82 7.91 33.48
CA LEU A 457 -18.61 8.11 32.67
C LEU A 457 -17.32 7.88 33.48
N GLY A 458 -17.31 8.24 34.76
CA GLY A 458 -16.16 8.00 35.64
C GLY A 458 -15.96 6.52 35.97
N GLU A 459 -17.06 5.77 36.16
CA GLU A 459 -17.01 4.31 36.28
C GLU A 459 -16.56 3.64 34.98
N LEU A 460 -17.03 4.12 33.83
CA LEU A 460 -16.60 3.61 32.52
C LEU A 460 -15.10 3.88 32.27
N LEU A 461 -14.61 5.07 32.60
CA LEU A 461 -13.17 5.40 32.56
C LEU A 461 -12.36 4.53 33.53
N THR A 462 -12.92 4.27 34.72
CA THR A 462 -12.31 3.39 35.73
C THR A 462 -12.23 1.95 35.23
N LEU A 463 -13.26 1.47 34.53
CA LEU A 463 -13.28 0.16 33.91
C LEU A 463 -12.19 0.04 32.83
N VAL A 464 -12.07 1.03 31.93
CA VAL A 464 -10.99 1.11 30.94
C VAL A 464 -9.63 0.99 31.61
N ARG A 465 -9.35 1.85 32.61
CA ARG A 465 -8.06 1.92 33.30
C ARG A 465 -7.71 0.65 34.09
N LYS A 466 -8.68 0.06 34.80
CA LYS A 466 -8.40 -1.02 35.78
C LYS A 466 -8.61 -2.43 35.24
N LYS A 467 -9.31 -2.59 34.10
CA LYS A 467 -9.75 -3.91 33.61
C LYS A 467 -9.58 -4.12 32.11
N LEU A 468 -9.64 -3.08 31.26
CA LEU A 468 -9.57 -3.25 29.79
C LEU A 468 -8.17 -2.98 29.23
N LEU A 469 -7.61 -1.79 29.49
CA LEU A 469 -6.25 -1.41 29.10
C LEU A 469 -5.22 -1.88 30.14
N VAL A 470 -5.26 -3.19 30.44
CA VAL A 470 -4.38 -3.85 31.40
C VAL A 470 -3.47 -4.82 30.67
N VAL A 471 -2.16 -4.69 30.89
CA VAL A 471 -1.14 -5.49 30.18
C VAL A 471 -1.15 -6.95 30.67
N GLU A 472 -1.32 -7.18 31.97
CA GLU A 472 -1.21 -8.53 32.57
C GLU A 472 -2.44 -9.40 32.26
N LEU A 473 -2.22 -10.65 31.81
CA LEU A 473 -3.27 -11.67 31.60
C LEU A 473 -3.31 -12.66 32.78
N PRO A 474 -4.46 -13.31 33.07
CA PRO A 474 -4.57 -14.30 34.14
C PRO A 474 -3.53 -15.43 34.05
N PRO A 475 -3.06 -16.00 35.18
CA PRO A 475 -1.95 -16.96 35.19
C PRO A 475 -2.22 -18.27 34.43
N ASP A 476 -3.48 -18.68 34.35
CA ASP A 476 -4.00 -19.86 33.65
C ASP A 476 -4.14 -19.66 32.13
N MET A 477 -4.04 -18.41 31.66
CA MET A 477 -4.12 -18.03 30.24
C MET A 477 -2.74 -17.88 29.58
N GLY A 478 -1.69 -18.36 30.25
CA GLY A 478 -0.36 -18.51 29.67
C GLY A 478 0.46 -17.23 29.57
N GLN A 479 0.54 -16.43 30.64
CA GLN A 479 1.67 -15.52 30.78
C GLN A 479 2.30 -15.55 32.17
N THR A 480 3.60 -15.83 32.18
CA THR A 480 4.52 -14.95 32.88
C THR A 480 5.59 -14.54 31.88
N VAL A 481 5.71 -13.23 31.67
CA VAL A 481 6.85 -12.62 30.98
C VAL A 481 8.09 -12.93 31.82
N TYR A 482 8.72 -14.07 31.57
CA TYR A 482 10.11 -14.36 31.92
C TYR A 482 10.74 -15.11 30.75
N VAL A 483 11.54 -14.38 29.97
CA VAL A 483 12.42 -14.99 28.98
C VAL A 483 13.43 -15.87 29.72
N LYS A 484 13.46 -17.12 29.29
CA LYS A 484 14.30 -18.28 29.68
C LYS A 484 15.73 -17.92 30.16
N ASN A 485 16.08 -18.39 31.36
CA ASN A 485 17.48 -18.67 31.73
C ASN A 485 17.77 -20.16 31.46
N TRP A 486 18.87 -20.43 30.77
CA TRP A 486 19.55 -21.73 30.65
C TRP A 486 20.97 -21.45 31.19
N GLU A 487 21.44 -22.09 32.28
CA GLU A 487 22.41 -23.23 32.36
C GLU A 487 23.05 -23.28 33.79
N PRO A 488 23.92 -24.23 34.20
CA PRO A 488 24.11 -25.68 33.91
C PRO A 488 24.37 -26.60 35.16
N ASP A 489 24.45 -27.92 34.91
CA ASP A 489 25.07 -29.08 35.66
C ASP A 489 24.55 -29.46 37.09
N GLU A 490 24.28 -30.72 37.46
CA GLU A 490 25.17 -31.91 37.47
C GLU A 490 24.38 -33.27 37.63
N PRO A 491 25.05 -34.45 37.55
CA PRO A 491 24.46 -35.74 37.17
C PRO A 491 24.09 -36.67 38.35
N ARG A 492 23.17 -37.65 38.12
CA ARG A 492 23.08 -39.01 38.75
C ARG A 492 21.71 -39.64 38.44
N SER A 493 21.63 -40.70 37.64
CA SER A 493 21.70 -42.14 37.99
C SER A 493 20.35 -42.83 38.20
N SER A 494 20.07 -43.77 37.29
CA SER A 494 19.44 -45.10 37.47
C SER A 494 17.99 -45.27 37.95
N SER A 495 17.32 -46.23 37.27
CA SER A 495 16.23 -47.13 37.70
C SER A 495 14.82 -46.51 37.73
N SER A 496 13.71 -47.15 37.36
CA SER A 496 13.37 -48.48 36.83
C SER A 496 11.84 -48.55 36.66
N LEU A 497 11.33 -49.31 35.67
CA LEU A 497 10.08 -50.11 35.65
C LEU A 497 8.74 -49.43 36.05
N GLY A 498 7.77 -49.29 35.14
CA GLY A 498 6.65 -50.25 35.03
C GLY A 498 5.26 -49.56 35.03
N PRO A 499 4.15 -50.25 34.68
CA PRO A 499 3.07 -49.69 33.84
C PRO A 499 1.66 -49.57 34.50
N GLN A 500 0.73 -48.93 33.75
CA GLN A 500 -0.75 -49.04 33.75
C GLN A 500 -1.60 -47.82 34.20
N ALA A 501 -2.28 -47.26 33.18
CA ALA A 501 -3.72 -47.00 33.01
C ALA A 501 -4.59 -46.34 34.12
N GLU A 502 -5.35 -45.34 33.62
CA GLU A 502 -6.66 -44.82 34.04
C GLU A 502 -6.81 -44.07 35.37
N GLY A 503 -7.39 -42.86 35.27
CA GLY A 503 -7.93 -42.10 36.39
C GLY A 503 -7.69 -40.62 36.25
N VAL A 504 -8.67 -39.89 35.71
CA VAL A 504 -8.75 -38.42 35.80
C VAL A 504 -8.85 -38.02 37.28
N PRO A 505 -7.96 -37.17 37.84
CA PRO A 505 -8.23 -36.51 39.11
C PRO A 505 -8.58 -35.04 38.85
N ARG A 506 -9.83 -34.69 39.18
CA ARG A 506 -10.25 -33.33 39.51
C ARG A 506 -9.31 -32.76 40.58
N VAL A 507 -8.78 -31.56 40.35
CA VAL A 507 -8.12 -30.78 41.40
C VAL A 507 -8.97 -29.54 41.69
N SER A 508 -9.66 -29.57 42.84
CA SER A 508 -10.18 -28.37 43.48
C SER A 508 -9.04 -27.66 44.21
N ILE A 509 -8.98 -26.33 44.17
CA ILE A 509 -8.14 -25.58 45.11
C ILE A 509 -8.98 -24.46 45.74
N ARG A 510 -9.15 -24.55 47.06
CA ARG A 510 -9.75 -23.55 47.95
C ARG A 510 -8.86 -22.32 48.04
N ALA A 511 -9.51 -21.16 48.16
CA ALA A 511 -8.89 -19.88 48.49
C ALA A 511 -8.39 -19.82 49.95
N PRO A 512 -7.23 -19.21 50.23
CA PRO A 512 -6.89 -18.77 51.58
C PRO A 512 -7.45 -17.37 51.85
N THR A 513 -8.18 -17.26 52.95
CA THR A 513 -8.71 -16.03 53.56
C THR A 513 -7.63 -15.23 54.31
N ALA A 514 -7.87 -13.93 54.40
CA ALA A 514 -7.00 -12.89 54.95
C ALA A 514 -6.91 -12.84 56.47
N THR A 515 -5.77 -12.36 56.97
CA THR A 515 -5.67 -11.35 58.05
C THR A 515 -4.31 -10.65 57.99
N GLY A 516 -4.28 -9.30 57.91
CA GLY A 516 -3.11 -8.50 58.31
C GLY A 516 -2.38 -7.68 57.24
N ASP A 517 -3.08 -6.76 56.58
CA ASP A 517 -2.69 -5.40 56.18
C ASP A 517 -1.20 -4.97 55.95
N LYS A 518 -1.04 -4.32 54.79
CA LYS A 518 -0.13 -3.21 54.40
C LYS A 518 1.20 -3.53 53.68
N LEU A 519 1.28 -2.89 52.50
CA LEU A 519 2.41 -2.68 51.57
C LEU A 519 2.62 -3.75 50.48
N VAL A 520 2.56 -3.27 49.23
CA VAL A 520 3.04 -3.89 47.96
C VAL A 520 2.11 -4.94 47.31
N GLY A 521 1.70 -4.65 46.06
CA GLY A 521 1.37 -5.65 45.03
C GLY A 521 -0.05 -6.26 45.03
N ILE A 522 -0.97 -5.68 44.26
CA ILE A 522 -2.10 -6.43 43.68
C ILE A 522 -1.90 -6.42 42.16
N GLN A 523 -1.36 -7.50 41.60
CA GLN A 523 -1.42 -7.73 40.15
C GLN A 523 -2.88 -7.80 39.72
N ARG A 524 -3.28 -6.89 38.83
CA ARG A 524 -4.64 -6.83 38.27
C ARG A 524 -4.55 -7.38 36.85
N HIS A 525 -5.27 -8.47 36.58
CA HIS A 525 -5.33 -9.07 35.25
C HIS A 525 -6.43 -8.43 34.39
N ARG A 526 -6.25 -8.45 33.06
CA ARG A 526 -7.23 -8.00 32.06
C ARG A 526 -8.53 -8.81 32.17
N ALA A 527 -9.64 -8.13 31.98
CA ALA A 527 -10.98 -8.71 32.00
C ALA A 527 -11.25 -9.64 30.80
N THR A 528 -12.27 -10.49 30.94
CA THR A 528 -12.88 -11.26 29.85
C THR A 528 -14.08 -10.48 29.30
N SER A 529 -14.67 -10.92 28.19
CA SER A 529 -15.93 -10.34 27.69
C SER A 529 -17.08 -10.48 28.71
N ALA A 530 -17.16 -11.59 29.44
CA ALA A 530 -18.15 -11.79 30.51
C ALA A 530 -18.00 -10.75 31.63
N HIS A 531 -16.77 -10.53 32.10
CA HIS A 531 -16.51 -9.46 33.08
C HIS A 531 -16.87 -8.07 32.55
N LEU A 532 -16.74 -7.82 31.24
CA LEU A 532 -17.14 -6.56 30.62
C LEU A 532 -18.67 -6.43 30.56
N VAL A 533 -19.40 -7.52 30.28
CA VAL A 533 -20.87 -7.58 30.33
C VAL A 533 -21.36 -7.31 31.75
N ASP A 534 -20.82 -8.01 32.76
CA ASP A 534 -21.18 -7.81 34.17
C ASP A 534 -20.95 -6.35 34.61
N ALA A 535 -19.79 -5.78 34.25
CA ALA A 535 -19.45 -4.41 34.63
C ALA A 535 -20.35 -3.35 33.97
N LEU A 536 -20.84 -3.60 32.76
CA LEU A 536 -21.75 -2.71 32.05
C LEU A 536 -23.23 -2.97 32.38
N GLY A 537 -23.55 -4.14 32.93
CA GLY A 537 -24.89 -4.68 33.12
C GLY A 537 -25.79 -3.90 34.08
N ILE A 538 -27.04 -4.35 34.15
CA ILE A 538 -28.10 -3.78 35.01
C ILE A 538 -28.14 -4.39 36.42
N ASP A 539 -27.37 -5.44 36.67
CA ASP A 539 -27.32 -6.15 37.95
C ASP A 539 -26.01 -5.79 38.68
N GLY A 540 -25.97 -4.63 39.35
CA GLY A 540 -24.79 -4.13 40.04
C GLY A 540 -23.68 -3.54 39.14
N GLY A 541 -23.95 -3.36 37.84
CA GLY A 541 -23.05 -2.73 36.87
C GLY A 541 -23.34 -1.25 36.61
N ILE A 542 -22.72 -0.66 35.58
CA ILE A 542 -22.88 0.76 35.22
C ILE A 542 -24.33 1.11 34.84
N LEU A 543 -25.10 0.16 34.29
CA LEU A 543 -26.51 0.40 33.93
C LEU A 543 -27.48 0.18 35.10
N ASP A 544 -27.02 -0.30 36.25
CA ASP A 544 -27.83 -0.43 37.47
C ASP A 544 -28.04 0.93 38.13
N GLY A 545 -29.15 1.59 37.77
CA GLY A 545 -29.50 2.91 38.29
C GLY A 545 -30.39 2.90 39.55
N SER A 546 -30.72 1.73 40.10
CA SER A 546 -31.78 1.59 41.10
C SER A 546 -31.45 2.21 42.47
N ASP A 547 -30.18 2.18 42.87
CA ASP A 547 -29.67 2.69 44.16
C ASP A 547 -28.71 3.90 44.02
N ARG A 548 -28.65 4.53 42.85
CA ARG A 548 -27.66 5.58 42.54
C ARG A 548 -28.26 7.00 42.59
N SER A 549 -27.43 7.99 42.93
CA SER A 549 -27.87 9.39 43.05
C SER A 549 -28.44 9.97 41.74
N GLU A 550 -29.29 10.99 41.84
CA GLU A 550 -29.91 11.68 40.69
C GLU A 550 -28.88 12.20 39.65
N TYR A 551 -27.66 12.50 40.10
CA TYR A 551 -26.58 13.05 39.27
C TYR A 551 -25.60 12.00 38.73
N TYR A 552 -25.90 10.71 38.89
CA TYR A 552 -25.02 9.61 38.44
C TYR A 552 -24.77 9.64 36.93
N TRP A 553 -25.82 9.89 36.15
CA TRP A 553 -25.74 9.87 34.68
C TRP A 553 -25.09 11.14 34.11
N LEU A 554 -25.39 12.29 34.70
CA LEU A 554 -24.79 13.56 34.32
C LEU A 554 -24.94 14.59 35.45
N ARG A 555 -23.85 15.31 35.77
CA ARG A 555 -23.89 16.50 36.62
C ARG A 555 -24.20 17.73 35.76
N GLU A 556 -25.44 18.21 35.80
CA GLU A 556 -25.86 19.39 35.03
C GLU A 556 -25.16 20.69 35.49
N GLY A 557 -25.00 21.66 34.58
CA GLY A 557 -24.54 23.01 34.90
C GLY A 557 -23.03 23.22 35.06
N VAL A 558 -22.19 22.19 34.79
CA VAL A 558 -20.73 22.29 34.93
C VAL A 558 -20.06 22.72 33.63
N GLU A 559 -19.29 23.81 33.65
CA GLU A 559 -18.44 24.21 32.52
C GLU A 559 -17.33 23.16 32.29
N ARG A 560 -17.31 22.58 31.08
CA ARG A 560 -16.28 21.62 30.66
C ARG A 560 -15.01 22.35 30.26
N ARG A 561 -13.84 21.79 30.61
CA ARG A 561 -12.57 22.32 30.09
C ARG A 561 -12.46 22.03 28.59
N ALA A 562 -11.70 22.86 27.89
CA ALA A 562 -11.31 22.56 26.52
C ALA A 562 -10.44 21.29 26.50
N ALA A 563 -10.56 20.50 25.44
CA ALA A 563 -9.73 19.31 25.25
C ALA A 563 -8.24 19.68 25.36
N PRO A 564 -7.42 18.89 26.08
CA PRO A 564 -6.01 19.15 26.21
C PRO A 564 -5.31 18.92 24.85
N ARG A 565 -4.12 19.49 24.73
CA ARG A 565 -3.12 19.13 23.71
C ARG A 565 -1.81 18.98 24.44
N PHE A 566 -1.44 17.74 24.75
CA PHE A 566 -0.18 17.45 25.42
C PHE A 566 0.98 17.57 24.44
N TYR A 567 0.74 17.26 23.17
CA TYR A 567 1.70 17.51 22.11
C TYR A 567 1.62 18.97 21.60
N ARG A 568 2.68 19.74 21.82
CA ARG A 568 2.90 21.04 21.16
C ARG A 568 3.85 20.83 19.97
N PRO A 569 3.43 21.13 18.73
CA PRO A 569 4.37 21.20 17.62
C PRO A 569 5.45 22.20 18.01
N THR A 570 6.71 21.81 17.92
CA THR A 570 7.84 22.72 18.09
C THR A 570 7.67 23.87 17.09
N LEU A 571 7.28 25.03 17.60
CA LEU A 571 7.30 26.29 16.85
C LEU A 571 8.73 26.50 16.36
N ARG A 572 8.88 26.71 15.05
CA ARG A 572 10.14 27.17 14.45
C ARG A 572 10.68 28.36 15.25
N PRO A 573 12.00 28.50 15.44
CA PRO A 573 12.54 29.70 16.07
C PRO A 573 12.26 30.89 15.15
N ALA A 574 11.53 31.88 15.67
CA ALA A 574 11.36 33.16 14.99
C ALA A 574 12.72 33.87 14.95
N GLN A 575 13.19 34.19 13.75
CA GLN A 575 14.34 35.07 13.55
C GLN A 575 13.92 36.52 13.85
N ASP A 576 14.66 37.20 14.71
CA ASP A 576 14.67 38.66 14.73
C ASP A 576 15.84 39.21 13.90
N ARG A 577 15.77 40.51 13.58
CA ARG A 577 16.66 41.21 12.64
C ARG A 577 18.06 41.53 13.16
N SER A 578 18.57 40.86 14.20
CA SER A 578 19.90 41.19 14.75
C SER A 578 20.84 40.03 15.09
N GLY A 579 20.44 38.77 14.87
CA GLY A 579 21.40 37.66 14.76
C GLY A 579 22.29 37.41 15.99
N HIS A 580 21.70 37.31 17.20
CA HIS A 580 22.38 36.76 18.37
C HIS A 580 21.47 35.82 19.17
N LEU A 581 21.97 34.62 19.49
CA LEU A 581 21.33 33.64 20.38
C LEU A 581 21.83 33.84 21.82
N MET A 582 20.94 34.25 22.73
CA MET A 582 21.19 34.20 24.17
C MET A 582 20.20 33.20 24.79
N ALA A 583 20.74 32.14 25.39
CA ALA A 583 20.00 31.24 26.26
C ALA A 583 19.83 31.92 27.63
N GLN A 584 18.61 32.30 28.00
CA GLN A 584 18.25 32.48 29.40
C GLN A 584 16.85 31.94 29.68
N TYR A 585 16.85 30.86 30.46
CA TYR A 585 15.71 30.40 31.24
C TYR A 585 15.36 31.48 32.27
N ASN A 586 14.11 31.98 32.25
CA ASN A 586 13.40 32.37 33.46
C ASN A 586 11.88 32.46 33.19
N PRO A 587 11.04 32.02 34.14
CA PRO A 587 9.59 31.97 33.96
C PRO A 587 8.92 33.31 34.31
N PRO A 588 7.78 33.67 33.71
CA PRO A 588 6.91 34.67 34.31
C PRO A 588 5.51 34.13 34.65
N ARG A 589 5.27 34.17 35.97
CA ARG A 589 4.10 34.68 36.71
C ARG A 589 2.84 35.13 35.93
N SER A 590 1.72 34.70 36.51
CA SER A 590 0.35 35.25 36.58
C SER A 590 0.09 36.70 36.17
N LEU A 591 -1.08 36.92 35.54
CA LEU A 591 -1.99 38.10 35.42
C LEU A 591 -2.46 38.18 33.96
N GLY A 592 -3.69 38.47 33.55
CA GLY A 592 -4.95 38.82 34.19
C GLY A 592 -5.98 39.00 33.06
N ALA A 593 -7.26 38.83 33.38
CA ALA A 593 -8.39 38.95 32.44
C ALA A 593 -8.57 40.38 31.90
N ALA A 594 -9.08 40.52 30.66
CA ALA A 594 -10.07 41.54 30.29
C ALA A 594 -10.57 41.45 28.82
N ALA A 595 -11.90 41.42 28.70
CA ALA A 595 -12.75 42.21 27.79
C ALA A 595 -12.89 41.86 26.29
N ARG A 596 -14.04 41.21 25.99
CA ARG A 596 -15.19 41.69 25.19
C ARG A 596 -14.95 42.57 23.95
N GLY A 597 -15.51 42.12 22.82
CA GLY A 597 -16.02 42.94 21.72
C GLY A 597 -16.95 42.12 20.84
N ARG A 598 -18.27 42.43 20.88
CA ARG A 598 -19.30 41.98 19.93
C ARG A 598 -19.25 42.88 18.70
N GLU A 599 -19.56 42.34 17.52
CA GLU A 599 -20.41 43.00 16.53
C GLU A 599 -21.00 42.01 15.53
N ASP A 600 -22.29 42.15 15.30
CA ASP A 600 -23.17 41.44 14.36
C ASP A 600 -22.89 41.85 12.90
N ILE A 601 -23.29 41.03 11.92
CA ILE A 601 -24.20 41.40 10.82
C ILE A 601 -24.55 40.16 9.95
N SER A 602 -25.83 40.13 9.61
CA SER A 602 -26.65 39.17 8.86
C SER A 602 -26.23 38.80 7.42
N GLY A 603 -26.64 37.60 7.00
CA GLY A 603 -27.37 37.41 5.74
C GLY A 603 -26.66 36.66 4.60
N SER A 604 -26.96 35.38 4.40
CA SER A 604 -27.52 34.85 3.13
C SER A 604 -27.73 33.34 3.21
N MET A 605 -28.96 32.90 2.89
CA MET A 605 -29.25 31.53 2.47
C MET A 605 -28.59 31.31 1.10
N GLY A 606 -27.62 30.40 1.04
CA GLY A 606 -27.01 29.89 -0.20
C GLY A 606 -26.91 28.38 -0.13
N LEU A 607 -27.25 27.71 -1.23
CA LEU A 607 -27.34 26.26 -1.37
C LEU A 607 -26.17 25.50 -0.72
N LEU A 608 -26.49 24.42 -0.01
CA LEU A 608 -25.53 23.42 0.49
C LEU A 608 -24.77 22.81 -0.68
N ALA A 609 -23.62 23.40 -1.02
CA ALA A 609 -22.55 22.72 -1.70
C ALA A 609 -22.07 21.60 -0.77
N ILE A 610 -22.25 20.35 -1.22
CA ILE A 610 -21.65 19.17 -0.60
C ILE A 610 -20.14 19.43 -0.59
N GLN A 611 -19.57 19.67 0.59
CA GLN A 611 -18.12 19.78 0.75
C GLN A 611 -17.52 18.38 0.61
N ASP A 612 -16.91 18.12 -0.55
CA ASP A 612 -16.07 16.95 -0.78
C ASP A 612 -14.89 16.90 0.21
N PRO A 613 -14.40 15.70 0.57
CA PRO A 613 -13.32 15.55 1.54
C PRO A 613 -12.07 16.32 1.10
N ILE A 614 -11.50 17.10 2.03
CA ILE A 614 -10.28 17.90 1.82
C ILE A 614 -9.11 16.94 1.54
N ILE A 615 -8.62 16.91 0.30
CA ILE A 615 -7.41 16.16 -0.08
C ILE A 615 -6.22 16.76 0.68
N ASN A 616 -5.56 15.95 1.52
CA ASN A 616 -4.42 16.38 2.32
C ASN A 616 -3.15 16.49 1.46
N TYR A 617 -2.85 17.73 1.08
CA TYR A 617 -1.67 18.14 0.31
C TYR A 617 -0.50 18.61 1.19
N THR A 618 -0.37 18.10 2.41
CA THR A 618 0.73 18.47 3.33
C THR A 618 2.06 18.46 2.57
N HIS A 619 2.73 19.62 2.57
CA HIS A 619 3.99 19.81 1.86
C HIS A 619 5.09 19.12 2.67
N PRO A 620 5.59 17.97 2.24
CA PRO A 620 6.55 17.23 3.04
C PRO A 620 7.93 17.91 2.94
N GLU A 621 8.73 17.79 3.99
CA GLU A 621 10.16 18.11 3.97
C GLU A 621 10.94 16.96 3.30
N LEU A 622 10.53 16.56 2.08
CA LEU A 622 11.32 15.65 1.26
C LEU A 622 12.47 16.44 0.63
N ASP A 623 13.69 16.01 0.90
CA ASP A 623 14.89 16.58 0.30
C ASP A 623 15.87 15.45 -0.08
N ASP A 624 16.85 15.81 -0.90
CA ASP A 624 17.88 14.86 -1.32
C ASP A 624 19.11 14.93 -0.39
N LYS A 625 18.92 15.31 0.88
CA LYS A 625 20.02 15.46 1.84
C LYS A 625 20.30 14.11 2.50
N TRP A 626 21.56 13.70 2.42
CA TRP A 626 22.05 12.51 3.09
C TRP A 626 22.41 12.80 4.54
N GLU A 627 21.85 12.00 5.44
CA GLU A 627 22.17 12.00 6.87
C GLU A 627 23.01 10.78 7.20
N ILE A 628 24.01 10.97 8.08
CA ILE A 628 24.90 9.90 8.55
C ILE A 628 24.60 9.65 10.03
N HIS A 629 24.29 8.40 10.33
CA HIS A 629 23.94 7.86 11.64
C HIS A 629 25.00 6.87 12.10
N THR A 630 25.04 6.64 13.40
CA THR A 630 25.94 5.66 14.04
C THR A 630 25.11 4.57 14.72
N ASP A 631 25.59 3.33 14.66
CA ASP A 631 24.95 2.17 15.27
C ASP A 631 26.00 1.39 16.05
N GLU A 632 26.24 1.85 17.28
CA GLU A 632 27.30 1.35 18.15
C GLU A 632 27.13 -0.15 18.48
N ARG A 633 25.88 -0.61 18.64
CA ARG A 633 25.57 -2.01 18.94
C ARG A 633 25.94 -2.89 17.76
N PHE A 634 25.56 -2.49 16.54
CA PHE A 634 25.95 -3.19 15.32
C PHE A 634 27.47 -3.17 15.13
N ALA A 635 28.10 -1.99 15.23
CA ALA A 635 29.53 -1.82 15.02
C ALA A 635 30.36 -2.70 15.97
N SER A 636 30.00 -2.73 17.25
CA SER A 636 30.65 -3.60 18.26
C SER A 636 30.51 -5.09 17.92
N LYS A 637 29.35 -5.51 17.43
CA LYS A 637 29.11 -6.90 17.01
C LYS A 637 29.92 -7.29 15.76
N VAL A 638 30.02 -6.40 14.78
CA VAL A 638 30.86 -6.62 13.60
C VAL A 638 32.32 -6.70 14.02
N MET A 639 32.80 -5.71 14.79
CA MET A 639 34.19 -5.63 15.23
C MET A 639 34.62 -6.85 16.07
N SER A 640 33.76 -7.34 16.96
CA SER A 640 34.05 -8.56 17.73
C SER A 640 34.19 -9.80 16.83
N ARG A 641 33.31 -9.97 15.84
CA ARG A 641 33.41 -11.13 14.93
C ARG A 641 34.61 -11.09 14.00
N ILE A 642 35.00 -9.91 13.53
CA ILE A 642 36.18 -9.79 12.65
C ILE A 642 37.50 -9.85 13.43
N LYS A 643 37.49 -9.54 14.73
CA LYS A 643 38.69 -9.60 15.59
C LYS A 643 39.22 -11.02 15.74
N ASP A 644 38.34 -12.01 15.69
CA ASP A 644 38.68 -13.43 15.83
C ASP A 644 39.08 -14.10 14.51
N LEU A 645 38.93 -13.40 13.37
CA LEU A 645 39.33 -13.92 12.05
C LEU A 645 40.83 -13.70 11.83
N ALA A 646 41.55 -14.79 11.57
CA ALA A 646 42.99 -14.76 11.31
C ALA A 646 43.34 -13.79 10.17
N GLY A 647 44.23 -12.83 10.43
CA GLY A 647 44.80 -11.95 9.41
C GLY A 647 44.32 -10.49 9.40
N PHE A 648 43.31 -10.10 10.19
CA PHE A 648 42.91 -8.69 10.32
C PHE A 648 43.34 -8.09 11.66
N THR A 649 44.49 -7.41 11.65
CA THR A 649 44.92 -6.54 12.76
C THR A 649 44.83 -5.09 12.31
N LEU A 650 44.14 -4.27 13.10
CA LEU A 650 44.20 -2.82 12.92
C LEU A 650 45.66 -2.36 12.96
N PRO A 651 46.08 -1.43 12.08
CA PRO A 651 47.45 -0.96 12.04
C PRO A 651 47.89 -0.50 13.43
N LYS A 652 49.01 -1.03 13.94
CA LYS A 652 49.61 -0.51 15.18
C LYS A 652 49.91 0.98 14.94
N PRO A 653 49.32 1.90 15.69
CA PRO A 653 49.38 3.30 15.37
C PRO A 653 50.83 3.80 15.49
N ARG A 654 51.40 4.33 14.40
CA ARG A 654 52.59 5.17 14.52
C ARG A 654 52.16 6.47 15.19
N ARG A 655 52.84 6.88 16.26
CA ARG A 655 52.57 8.18 16.91
C ARG A 655 52.65 9.29 15.84
N ALA A 656 51.55 10.02 15.66
CA ALA A 656 51.49 11.15 14.75
C ALA A 656 52.44 12.28 15.20
N ARG A 657 53.13 12.90 14.25
CA ARG A 657 53.84 14.16 14.50
C ARG A 657 52.85 15.29 14.40
N LEU A 658 52.75 16.09 15.46
CA LEU A 658 51.80 17.19 15.54
C LEU A 658 52.55 18.49 15.86
N CYS A 659 52.16 19.58 15.19
CA CYS A 659 52.57 20.92 15.59
C CYS A 659 51.81 21.38 16.84
N ASP A 660 52.27 22.46 17.49
CA ASP A 660 51.75 22.88 18.79
C ASP A 660 50.27 23.30 18.78
N SER A 661 49.75 23.81 17.66
CA SER A 661 48.30 24.10 17.59
C SER A 661 47.46 22.83 17.40
N CYS A 662 47.94 21.82 16.67
CA CYS A 662 47.24 20.54 16.54
C CYS A 662 47.27 19.72 17.85
N LYS A 663 48.32 19.83 18.66
CA LYS A 663 48.39 19.23 20.01
C LYS A 663 47.33 19.77 20.98
N LYS A 664 46.85 21.00 20.75
CA LYS A 664 45.86 21.68 21.60
C LYS A 664 44.40 21.39 21.19
N LEU A 665 44.18 20.68 20.07
CA LEU A 665 42.83 20.35 19.62
C LEU A 665 42.25 19.24 20.51
N ASP A 666 41.16 19.57 21.19
CA ASP A 666 40.42 18.62 22.01
C ASP A 666 39.30 17.98 21.20
N PHE A 667 39.59 16.81 20.63
CA PHE A 667 38.61 16.01 19.87
C PHE A 667 37.50 15.40 20.73
N PHE A 668 37.61 15.45 22.06
CA PHE A 668 36.63 14.88 22.99
C PHE A 668 35.76 15.94 23.66
N ARG A 669 35.99 17.23 23.36
CA ARG A 669 35.14 18.32 23.82
C ARG A 669 33.72 18.18 23.25
N SER A 670 32.72 18.18 24.14
CA SER A 670 31.29 18.02 23.81
C SER A 670 30.74 19.18 22.96
N LEU A 671 31.21 20.41 23.20
CA LEU A 671 30.83 21.60 22.43
C LEU A 671 31.53 21.69 21.05
N GLY A 672 32.36 20.72 20.67
CA GLY A 672 33.15 20.79 19.45
C GLY A 672 34.31 21.80 19.52
N PHE A 673 34.92 22.06 18.37
CA PHE A 673 35.91 23.12 18.20
C PHE A 673 35.91 23.64 16.75
N SER A 674 36.39 24.87 16.56
CA SER A 674 36.66 25.46 15.25
C SER A 674 38.14 25.78 15.15
N VAL A 675 38.76 25.44 14.02
CA VAL A 675 40.16 25.77 13.76
C VAL A 675 40.31 26.36 12.36
N GLU A 676 40.94 27.53 12.28
CA GLU A 676 41.20 28.26 11.03
C GLU A 676 42.69 28.21 10.69
N TYR A 677 42.99 28.01 9.41
CA TYR A 677 44.33 28.09 8.84
C TYR A 677 44.33 28.98 7.60
N GLY A 678 45.37 29.79 7.44
CA GLY A 678 45.68 30.37 6.12
C GLY A 678 46.23 29.28 5.20
N THR A 679 45.90 29.30 3.90
CA THR A 679 46.33 28.24 2.96
C THR A 679 47.85 28.05 2.98
N SER A 680 48.62 29.13 2.91
CA SER A 680 50.09 29.07 2.91
C SER A 680 50.67 28.57 4.24
N ASP A 681 50.05 28.91 5.38
CA ASP A 681 50.45 28.39 6.70
C ASP A 681 50.22 26.88 6.77
N LEU A 682 49.07 26.42 6.28
CA LEU A 682 48.73 25.00 6.25
C LEU A 682 49.68 24.21 5.34
N GLU A 683 50.10 24.78 4.20
CA GLU A 683 51.10 24.18 3.32
C GLU A 683 52.47 24.02 3.99
N VAL A 684 52.94 25.04 4.70
CA VAL A 684 54.20 24.96 5.45
C VAL A 684 54.10 23.91 6.55
N ARG A 685 53.03 23.95 7.35
CA ARG A 685 52.84 23.06 8.51
C ARG A 685 52.60 21.61 8.12
N SER A 686 52.07 21.35 6.91
CA SER A 686 51.84 19.99 6.40
C SER A 686 53.12 19.17 6.25
N LYS A 687 54.29 19.81 6.16
CA LYS A 687 55.59 19.11 6.02
C LYS A 687 56.01 18.38 7.30
N ASP A 688 55.64 18.93 8.46
CA ASP A 688 56.09 18.45 9.78
C ASP A 688 54.93 18.04 10.73
N CYS A 689 53.67 18.23 10.32
CA CYS A 689 52.48 17.86 11.08
C CYS A 689 51.54 16.98 10.25
N ASP A 690 51.35 15.73 10.68
CA ASP A 690 50.56 14.72 9.95
C ASP A 690 49.07 15.13 9.89
N LEU A 691 48.53 15.78 10.94
CA LEU A 691 47.15 16.30 10.93
C LEU A 691 46.98 17.51 10.00
N CYS A 692 47.96 18.41 9.94
CA CYS A 692 47.94 19.51 8.97
C CYS A 692 48.05 19.00 7.53
N ALA A 693 48.80 17.92 7.30
CA ALA A 693 48.86 17.25 6.01
C ALA A 693 47.50 16.68 5.58
N LEU A 694 46.78 16.03 6.52
CA LEU A 694 45.42 15.55 6.26
C LEU A 694 44.45 16.70 5.96
N PHE A 695 44.49 17.77 6.75
CA PHE A 695 43.67 18.98 6.51
C PHE A 695 43.97 19.62 5.16
N LEU A 696 45.24 19.78 4.79
CA LEU A 696 45.63 20.33 3.49
C LEU A 696 45.14 19.47 2.33
N LYS A 697 45.32 18.15 2.43
CA LYS A 697 44.87 17.20 1.42
C LYS A 697 43.36 17.27 1.23
N THR A 698 42.61 17.34 2.33
CA THR A 698 41.15 17.51 2.34
C THR A 698 40.73 18.83 1.69
N ALA A 699 41.40 19.94 2.04
CA ALA A 699 41.11 21.25 1.45
C ALA A 699 41.40 21.30 -0.06
N LYS A 700 42.49 20.65 -0.52
CA LYS A 700 42.80 20.53 -1.96
C LYS A 700 41.77 19.68 -2.70
N LYS A 701 41.32 18.56 -2.10
CA LYS A 701 40.29 17.69 -2.68
C LYS A 701 38.95 18.41 -2.92
N HIS A 702 38.58 19.33 -2.03
CA HIS A 702 37.32 20.09 -2.11
C HIS A 702 37.46 21.48 -2.74
N ASP A 703 38.56 21.76 -3.44
CA ASP A 703 38.86 23.05 -4.08
C ASP A 703 38.75 24.28 -3.13
N ARG A 704 39.08 24.07 -1.86
CA ARG A 704 39.11 25.12 -0.82
C ARG A 704 40.50 25.69 -0.59
N ALA A 705 41.54 25.14 -1.23
CA ALA A 705 42.88 25.70 -1.13
C ALA A 705 42.95 27.14 -1.69
N SER A 706 42.08 27.46 -2.65
CA SER A 706 42.02 28.74 -3.36
C SER A 706 41.42 29.90 -2.54
N SER A 707 40.76 29.63 -1.39
CA SER A 707 39.96 30.63 -0.64
C SER A 707 40.74 31.48 0.38
N GLY A 708 42.07 31.39 0.43
CA GLY A 708 42.96 32.17 1.31
C GLY A 708 42.92 31.78 2.80
N LYS A 709 41.75 31.45 3.34
CA LYS A 709 41.52 30.91 4.68
C LYS A 709 40.63 29.67 4.62
N ILE A 710 40.92 28.69 5.47
CA ILE A 710 40.22 27.40 5.57
C ILE A 710 39.86 27.16 7.03
N GLN A 711 38.57 27.02 7.32
CA GLN A 711 38.07 26.70 8.67
C GLN A 711 37.51 25.28 8.70
N PHE A 712 37.96 24.50 9.70
CA PHE A 712 37.42 23.20 10.03
C PHE A 712 36.66 23.27 11.35
N ASP A 713 35.43 22.78 11.34
CA ASP A 713 34.54 22.77 12.49
C ASP A 713 34.20 21.34 12.87
N LYS A 714 34.54 20.97 14.11
CA LYS A 714 34.22 19.66 14.67
C LYS A 714 32.81 19.66 15.25
N GLU A 715 31.99 18.72 14.79
CA GLU A 715 30.68 18.41 15.32
C GLU A 715 30.61 16.89 15.57
N ARG A 716 30.46 16.48 16.85
CA ARG A 716 30.43 15.06 17.26
C ARG A 716 31.61 14.26 16.67
N SER A 717 31.33 13.32 15.77
CA SER A 717 32.31 12.44 15.12
C SER A 717 32.80 12.97 13.76
N TRP A 718 32.48 14.21 13.39
CA TRP A 718 32.74 14.72 12.05
C TRP A 718 33.44 16.08 12.09
N LEU A 719 34.19 16.39 11.04
CA LEU A 719 34.61 17.75 10.74
C LEU A 719 33.99 18.21 9.42
N ARG A 720 33.52 19.46 9.40
CA ARG A 720 32.91 20.15 8.25
C ARG A 720 33.68 21.44 7.95
N PHE A 721 33.43 22.02 6.79
CA PHE A 721 33.97 23.35 6.46
C PHE A 721 32.98 24.43 6.89
N ASN A 722 33.47 25.50 7.54
CA ASN A 722 32.71 26.73 7.82
C ASN A 722 31.32 26.51 8.47
N ASN A 723 31.20 25.58 9.42
CA ASN A 723 29.94 25.20 10.08
C ASN A 723 28.79 24.81 9.13
N ALA A 724 29.10 24.39 7.89
CA ALA A 724 28.10 24.06 6.88
C ALA A 724 28.58 22.93 5.94
N GLY A 725 27.64 22.37 5.16
CA GLY A 725 27.97 21.34 4.16
C GLY A 725 28.20 19.93 4.74
N PRO A 726 28.49 18.93 3.89
CA PRO A 726 28.65 17.53 4.29
C PRO A 726 29.93 17.29 5.11
N PRO A 727 30.02 16.20 5.90
CA PRO A 727 31.24 15.84 6.60
C PRO A 727 32.39 15.58 5.62
N VAL A 728 33.56 16.17 5.89
CA VAL A 728 34.76 16.00 5.06
C VAL A 728 35.81 15.12 5.73
N LEU A 729 35.79 15.05 7.06
CA LEU A 729 36.58 14.11 7.87
C LEU A 729 35.68 13.44 8.91
N SER A 730 36.05 12.24 9.31
CA SER A 730 35.39 11.45 10.35
C SER A 730 36.36 11.10 11.47
N ILE A 731 35.84 10.96 12.69
CA ILE A 731 36.59 10.59 13.88
C ILE A 731 36.01 9.26 14.36
N CYS A 732 36.85 8.23 14.43
CA CYS A 732 36.43 6.91 14.90
C CYS A 732 37.42 6.34 15.92
N ARG A 733 36.95 5.42 16.75
CA ARG A 733 37.77 4.70 17.73
C ARG A 733 37.79 3.20 17.47
N SER A 734 38.78 2.52 18.06
CA SER A 734 38.87 1.06 18.07
C SER A 734 37.95 0.45 19.13
N LEU A 735 37.66 -0.85 18.98
CA LEU A 735 36.92 -1.65 19.96
C LEU A 735 37.59 -1.68 21.34
N ASP A 736 38.93 -1.59 21.37
CA ASP A 736 39.70 -1.63 22.62
C ASP A 736 39.73 -0.28 23.37
N SER A 737 39.20 0.80 22.75
CA SER A 737 39.14 2.14 23.34
C SER A 737 37.87 2.32 24.18
N ARG A 738 37.91 3.21 25.19
CA ARG A 738 36.75 3.44 26.07
C ARG A 738 35.53 3.90 25.26
N PRO A 739 34.31 3.41 25.58
CA PRO A 739 33.08 3.91 24.96
C PRO A 739 32.91 5.41 25.18
N ARG A 740 32.53 6.12 24.11
CA ARG A 740 32.25 7.57 24.13
C ARG A 740 30.98 7.85 23.32
N PRO A 741 30.05 8.68 23.82
CA PRO A 741 28.83 9.03 23.09
C PRO A 741 29.11 9.80 21.79
N ASP A 742 30.19 10.59 21.76
CA ASP A 742 30.46 11.55 20.68
C ASP A 742 31.37 11.01 19.57
N ILE A 743 31.96 9.81 19.74
CA ILE A 743 32.90 9.18 18.80
C ILE A 743 32.53 7.71 18.61
N TYR A 744 32.17 7.38 17.36
CA TYR A 744 31.69 6.05 16.97
C TYR A 744 32.82 5.01 16.81
N LEU A 745 32.46 3.74 16.95
CA LEU A 745 33.28 2.60 16.52
C LEU A 745 33.37 2.51 15.00
N GLY A 746 34.58 2.52 14.45
CA GLY A 746 34.78 2.46 13.00
C GLY A 746 36.11 1.84 12.59
N LEU A 747 36.25 1.58 11.29
CA LEU A 747 37.45 0.97 10.71
C LEU A 747 38.35 2.02 10.04
N PRO A 748 39.51 2.41 10.60
CA PRO A 748 40.40 3.39 9.96
C PRO A 748 40.94 2.90 8.61
N THR A 749 41.12 1.59 8.46
CA THR A 749 41.51 0.89 7.24
C THR A 749 40.54 -0.25 6.96
N PHE A 750 40.24 -0.52 5.70
CA PHE A 750 39.32 -1.60 5.30
C PHE A 750 40.05 -2.91 5.01
N PRO A 751 39.41 -4.06 5.24
CA PRO A 751 39.94 -5.35 4.80
C PRO A 751 40.20 -5.40 3.29
N ASP A 752 41.12 -6.28 2.87
CA ASP A 752 41.34 -6.53 1.45
C ASP A 752 40.05 -7.01 0.79
N THR A 753 39.80 -6.53 -0.42
CA THR A 753 38.55 -6.81 -1.14
C THR A 753 38.54 -8.28 -1.55
N GLY A 754 37.43 -8.97 -1.29
CA GLY A 754 37.32 -10.42 -1.48
C GLY A 754 37.98 -11.27 -0.39
N SER A 755 38.56 -10.67 0.66
CA SER A 755 39.07 -11.43 1.81
C SER A 755 37.93 -12.02 2.66
N GLN A 756 38.26 -13.01 3.49
CA GLN A 756 37.31 -13.61 4.44
C GLN A 756 36.70 -12.56 5.39
N THR A 757 37.50 -11.58 5.82
CA THR A 757 37.05 -10.49 6.69
C THR A 757 36.10 -9.54 5.98
N HIS A 758 36.36 -9.20 4.71
CA HIS A 758 35.44 -8.40 3.89
C HIS A 758 34.08 -9.10 3.74
N PHE A 759 34.07 -10.39 3.42
CA PHE A 759 32.83 -11.15 3.32
C PHE A 759 32.14 -11.38 4.67
N GLU A 760 32.86 -11.42 5.79
CA GLU A 760 32.24 -11.44 7.12
C GLU A 760 31.45 -10.16 7.38
N ILE A 761 31.97 -8.98 7.02
CA ILE A 761 31.22 -7.71 7.15
C ILE A 761 29.90 -7.78 6.36
N ILE A 762 29.95 -8.23 5.10
CA ILE A 762 28.75 -8.36 4.26
C ILE A 762 27.77 -9.39 4.87
N ARG A 763 28.27 -10.52 5.37
CA ARG A 763 27.44 -11.52 6.07
C ARG A 763 26.80 -10.95 7.34
N GLN A 764 27.48 -10.08 8.07
CA GLN A 764 26.90 -9.40 9.24
C GLN A 764 25.82 -8.40 8.84
N TRP A 765 25.96 -7.67 7.73
CA TRP A 765 24.89 -6.82 7.21
C TRP A 765 23.65 -7.63 6.84
N LEU A 766 23.83 -8.71 6.08
CA LEU A 766 22.75 -9.61 5.68
C LEU A 766 22.07 -10.26 6.89
N TRP A 767 22.86 -10.80 7.82
CA TRP A 767 22.36 -11.41 9.06
C TRP A 767 21.57 -10.40 9.91
N PHE A 768 22.11 -9.19 10.10
CA PHE A 768 21.40 -8.15 10.86
C PHE A 768 20.08 -7.79 10.20
N CYS A 769 20.05 -7.66 8.86
CA CYS A 769 18.83 -7.41 8.11
C CYS A 769 17.83 -8.57 8.24
N ASP A 770 18.28 -9.82 8.17
CA ASP A 770 17.42 -11.00 8.30
C ASP A 770 16.79 -11.13 9.68
N GLU A 771 17.49 -10.74 10.74
CA GLU A 771 16.95 -10.81 12.10
C GLU A 771 16.00 -9.63 12.41
N ASN A 772 16.39 -8.41 12.00
CA ASN A 772 15.76 -7.19 12.49
C ASN A 772 14.78 -6.55 11.49
N HIS A 773 14.86 -6.84 10.18
CA HIS A 773 14.03 -6.18 9.16
C HIS A 773 13.04 -7.17 8.53
N SER A 774 11.85 -7.30 9.13
CA SER A 774 10.77 -8.18 8.62
C SER A 774 10.46 -7.92 7.15
N ASP A 775 10.39 -6.65 6.75
CA ASP A 775 9.98 -6.24 5.41
C ASP A 775 10.99 -6.64 4.33
N CYS A 776 12.25 -6.86 4.70
CA CYS A 776 13.29 -7.30 3.79
C CYS A 776 13.26 -8.82 3.57
N ARG A 777 12.64 -9.60 4.46
CA ARG A 777 12.59 -11.07 4.35
C ARG A 777 11.58 -11.52 3.28
N SER A 778 12.04 -12.31 2.33
CA SER A 778 11.16 -13.02 1.39
C SER A 778 10.42 -14.13 2.14
N SER A 779 9.08 -14.10 2.17
CA SER A 779 8.29 -15.21 2.72
C SER A 779 8.65 -16.51 2.00
N ALA A 780 8.88 -17.59 2.75
CA ALA A 780 9.16 -18.92 2.19
C ALA A 780 8.02 -19.43 1.27
N SER A 781 6.80 -18.89 1.39
CA SER A 781 5.67 -19.20 0.51
C SER A 781 5.72 -18.50 -0.86
N ILE A 782 6.56 -17.46 -1.03
CA ILE A 782 6.63 -16.58 -2.22
C ILE A 782 7.96 -16.77 -2.98
N ARG A 783 8.88 -17.62 -2.50
CA ARG A 783 10.14 -17.88 -3.20
C ARG A 783 9.87 -18.54 -4.55
N CYS A 784 9.99 -17.75 -5.60
CA CYS A 784 9.96 -18.18 -6.99
C CYS A 784 11.38 -18.14 -7.53
N MET A 785 11.88 -19.26 -8.05
CA MET A 785 13.16 -19.28 -8.73
C MET A 785 12.99 -18.85 -10.20
N PRO A 786 13.96 -18.12 -10.79
CA PRO A 786 13.97 -17.82 -12.22
C PRO A 786 14.00 -19.10 -13.03
N THR A 787 13.51 -19.07 -14.28
CA THR A 787 13.51 -20.21 -15.21
C THR A 787 14.84 -20.97 -15.24
N ARG A 788 15.96 -20.25 -15.14
CA ARG A 788 17.32 -20.81 -15.08
C ARG A 788 18.19 -20.05 -14.09
N VAL A 789 19.06 -20.78 -13.40
CA VAL A 789 20.10 -20.23 -12.51
C VAL A 789 21.42 -20.96 -12.72
N ILE A 790 22.52 -20.35 -12.31
CA ILE A 790 23.84 -20.98 -12.26
C ILE A 790 23.98 -21.65 -10.90
N ASP A 791 24.16 -22.97 -10.88
CA ASP A 791 24.62 -23.68 -9.68
C ASP A 791 26.12 -23.43 -9.54
N VAL A 792 26.48 -22.67 -8.50
CA VAL A 792 27.87 -22.32 -8.25
C VAL A 792 28.62 -23.40 -7.49
N GLY A 793 27.99 -24.49 -7.07
CA GLY A 793 28.65 -25.56 -6.32
C GLY A 793 29.25 -25.09 -4.99
N HIS A 794 30.25 -25.82 -4.50
CA HIS A 794 30.93 -25.54 -3.24
C HIS A 794 32.27 -24.82 -3.43
N GLU A 795 32.86 -24.38 -2.31
CA GLU A 795 34.18 -23.77 -2.31
C GLU A 795 35.25 -24.75 -2.83
N GLY A 796 36.04 -24.33 -3.81
CA GLY A 796 37.03 -25.17 -4.49
C GLY A 796 36.57 -25.81 -5.81
N ASP A 797 35.26 -25.82 -6.11
CA ASP A 797 34.76 -26.40 -7.36
C ASP A 797 35.20 -25.59 -8.58
N ARG A 798 35.76 -26.30 -9.58
CA ARG A 798 36.33 -25.74 -10.81
C ARG A 798 35.31 -25.54 -11.94
N TYR A 799 34.11 -26.08 -11.79
CA TYR A 799 33.03 -25.99 -12.76
C TYR A 799 31.78 -25.42 -12.08
N VAL A 800 30.99 -24.69 -12.86
CA VAL A 800 29.63 -24.25 -12.51
C VAL A 800 28.69 -24.69 -13.62
N SER A 801 27.42 -24.93 -13.35
CA SER A 801 26.49 -25.42 -14.37
C SER A 801 25.25 -24.55 -14.45
N LEU A 802 24.78 -24.30 -15.67
CA LEU A 802 23.46 -23.72 -15.89
C LEU A 802 22.40 -24.78 -15.57
N TRP A 803 21.47 -24.44 -14.69
CA TRP A 803 20.43 -25.34 -14.23
C TRP A 803 19.05 -24.77 -14.53
N GLU A 804 18.16 -25.62 -15.05
CA GLU A 804 16.75 -25.30 -15.31
C GLU A 804 15.93 -25.63 -14.07
N THR A 805 15.18 -24.65 -13.58
CA THR A 805 14.35 -24.78 -12.39
C THR A 805 12.96 -25.32 -12.76
N GLY A 806 12.35 -26.06 -11.84
CA GLY A 806 10.98 -26.51 -11.88
C GLY A 806 10.07 -25.72 -10.93
N PRO A 807 8.73 -25.85 -11.07
CA PRO A 807 7.77 -25.13 -10.22
C PRO A 807 7.86 -25.43 -8.71
N GLN A 808 8.53 -26.52 -8.33
CA GLN A 808 8.70 -26.92 -6.93
C GLN A 808 9.97 -26.35 -6.28
N ASP A 809 10.88 -25.76 -7.06
CA ASP A 809 12.14 -25.25 -6.56
C ASP A 809 11.96 -23.90 -5.88
N LYS A 810 12.39 -23.80 -4.61
CA LYS A 810 12.15 -22.64 -3.72
C LYS A 810 13.42 -22.18 -3.01
N GLU A 811 14.57 -22.48 -3.58
CA GLU A 811 15.87 -22.18 -2.98
C GLU A 811 16.24 -20.70 -3.06
N GLN A 812 17.16 -20.28 -2.18
CA GLN A 812 17.71 -18.92 -2.23
C GLN A 812 18.71 -18.80 -3.38
N TYR A 813 18.63 -17.69 -4.11
CA TYR A 813 19.62 -17.32 -5.11
C TYR A 813 20.00 -15.85 -4.96
N VAL A 814 21.17 -15.52 -5.47
CA VAL A 814 21.68 -14.16 -5.64
C VAL A 814 21.51 -13.74 -7.10
N ALA A 815 21.20 -12.48 -7.37
CA ALA A 815 21.21 -11.93 -8.73
C ALA A 815 22.38 -10.96 -8.92
N LEU A 816 22.94 -10.91 -10.13
CA LEU A 816 24.02 -9.99 -10.48
C LEU A 816 23.49 -8.84 -11.35
N SER A 817 23.61 -7.61 -10.86
CA SER A 817 23.48 -6.39 -11.66
C SER A 817 24.86 -5.96 -12.15
N HIS A 818 25.06 -5.93 -13.47
CA HIS A 818 26.38 -5.64 -14.06
C HIS A 818 26.28 -4.97 -15.45
N PRO A 819 27.34 -4.26 -15.88
CA PRO A 819 27.46 -3.78 -17.23
C PRO A 819 27.94 -4.87 -18.19
N TRP A 820 27.25 -5.01 -19.31
CA TRP A 820 27.65 -5.96 -20.35
C TRP A 820 28.94 -5.51 -21.07
N GLY A 821 29.16 -4.20 -21.20
CA GLY A 821 30.32 -3.63 -21.89
C GLY A 821 30.23 -3.75 -23.42
N HIS A 822 31.38 -3.73 -24.09
CA HIS A 822 31.47 -3.88 -25.55
C HIS A 822 31.51 -5.35 -25.97
N GLU A 823 30.99 -5.65 -27.16
CA GLU A 823 31.02 -6.98 -27.75
C GLU A 823 32.45 -7.47 -28.04
N PRO A 824 32.70 -8.80 -28.07
CA PRO A 824 31.74 -9.89 -27.85
C PRO A 824 31.45 -10.15 -26.36
N HIS A 825 30.18 -10.40 -26.03
CA HIS A 825 29.75 -10.73 -24.66
C HIS A 825 29.78 -12.25 -24.42
N PHE A 826 30.04 -12.66 -23.18
CA PHE A 826 29.87 -14.05 -22.76
C PHE A 826 28.39 -14.32 -22.49
N VAL A 827 27.76 -15.11 -23.35
CA VAL A 827 26.31 -15.34 -23.33
C VAL A 827 25.95 -16.82 -23.50
N THR A 828 24.76 -17.20 -23.04
CA THR A 828 24.13 -18.45 -23.45
C THR A 828 23.25 -18.21 -24.67
N ASP A 829 23.43 -18.99 -25.73
CA ASP A 829 22.57 -19.02 -26.91
C ASP A 829 22.04 -20.45 -27.15
N VAL A 830 21.25 -20.63 -28.21
CA VAL A 830 20.66 -21.94 -28.54
C VAL A 830 21.73 -22.99 -28.85
N GLN A 831 22.91 -22.59 -29.34
CA GLN A 831 23.97 -23.51 -29.77
C GLN A 831 24.79 -24.03 -28.59
N ASN A 832 25.02 -23.18 -27.58
CA ASN A 832 25.86 -23.52 -26.42
C ASN A 832 25.09 -23.90 -25.15
N LEU A 833 23.75 -23.86 -25.17
CA LEU A 833 22.88 -24.18 -24.03
C LEU A 833 23.22 -25.52 -23.36
N GLU A 834 23.25 -26.60 -24.13
CA GLU A 834 23.49 -27.94 -23.58
C GLU A 834 24.92 -28.09 -23.02
N GLN A 835 25.90 -27.38 -23.61
CA GLN A 835 27.26 -27.31 -23.07
C GLN A 835 27.28 -26.58 -21.71
N HIS A 836 26.58 -25.45 -21.60
CA HIS A 836 26.49 -24.71 -20.35
C HIS A 836 25.76 -25.49 -19.25
N LYS A 837 24.79 -26.34 -19.60
CA LYS A 837 24.14 -27.27 -18.66
C LYS A 837 25.08 -28.36 -18.14
N GLN A 838 25.94 -28.90 -19.01
CA GLN A 838 26.92 -29.93 -18.62
C GLN A 838 28.04 -29.38 -17.73
N GLY A 839 28.39 -28.09 -17.89
CA GLY A 839 29.31 -27.40 -17.01
C GLY A 839 30.21 -26.40 -17.74
N ILE A 840 30.42 -25.26 -17.10
CA ILE A 840 31.27 -24.16 -17.52
C ILE A 840 32.49 -24.12 -16.60
N MET A 841 33.68 -24.23 -17.17
CA MET A 841 34.92 -24.15 -16.40
C MET A 841 35.10 -22.72 -15.88
N LEU A 842 35.30 -22.56 -14.56
CA LEU A 842 35.37 -21.26 -13.89
C LEU A 842 36.43 -20.34 -14.51
N SER A 843 37.56 -20.88 -14.95
CA SER A 843 38.65 -20.12 -15.59
C SER A 843 38.29 -19.53 -16.95
N ARG A 844 37.24 -20.05 -17.62
CA ARG A 844 36.73 -19.52 -18.90
C ARG A 844 35.74 -18.38 -18.71
N LEU A 845 35.22 -18.19 -17.50
CA LEU A 845 34.28 -17.11 -17.23
C LEU A 845 35.01 -15.76 -17.13
N PRO A 846 34.37 -14.67 -17.62
CA PRO A 846 34.82 -13.30 -17.41
C PRO A 846 35.03 -12.96 -15.93
N ALA A 847 35.95 -12.03 -15.63
CA ALA A 847 36.35 -11.74 -14.25
C ALA A 847 35.19 -11.26 -13.38
N THR A 848 34.28 -10.42 -13.90
CA THR A 848 33.06 -9.97 -13.18
C THR A 848 32.17 -11.15 -12.80
N PHE A 849 32.07 -12.19 -13.65
CA PHE A 849 31.29 -13.39 -13.34
C PHE A 849 32.00 -14.30 -12.34
N ARG A 850 33.32 -14.41 -12.42
CA ARG A 850 34.11 -15.13 -11.42
C ARG A 850 34.00 -14.49 -10.04
N ASP A 851 34.05 -13.17 -9.97
CA ASP A 851 33.89 -12.41 -8.73
C ASP A 851 32.47 -12.57 -8.15
N ALA A 852 31.44 -12.59 -9.00
CA ALA A 852 30.06 -12.86 -8.60
C ALA A 852 29.88 -14.29 -8.04
N ILE A 853 30.47 -15.29 -8.70
CA ILE A 853 30.48 -16.68 -8.23
C ILE A 853 31.20 -16.80 -6.89
N HIS A 854 32.40 -16.20 -6.78
CA HIS A 854 33.19 -16.23 -5.56
C HIS A 854 32.45 -15.57 -4.39
N THR A 855 31.86 -14.39 -4.63
CA THR A 855 31.02 -13.69 -3.65
C THR A 855 29.83 -14.55 -3.24
N THR A 856 29.12 -15.15 -4.20
CA THR A 856 27.94 -15.99 -3.93
C THR A 856 28.29 -17.18 -3.03
N ARG A 857 29.40 -17.87 -3.32
CA ARG A 857 29.95 -18.94 -2.47
C ARG A 857 30.31 -18.43 -1.07
N ALA A 858 30.98 -17.28 -0.98
CA ALA A 858 31.38 -16.68 0.29
C ALA A 858 30.19 -16.22 1.17
N LEU A 859 29.06 -15.89 0.54
CA LEU A 859 27.78 -15.63 1.20
C LEU A 859 27.02 -16.90 1.61
N ARG A 860 27.56 -18.09 1.27
CA ARG A 860 26.95 -19.41 1.52
C ARG A 860 25.60 -19.60 0.81
N ILE A 861 25.47 -19.02 -0.39
CA ILE A 861 24.34 -19.23 -1.28
C ILE A 861 24.82 -20.06 -2.48
N ARG A 862 23.99 -21.00 -2.95
CA ARG A 862 24.35 -21.96 -4.01
C ARG A 862 24.00 -21.50 -5.42
N TYR A 863 22.98 -20.67 -5.57
CA TYR A 863 22.45 -20.30 -6.87
C TYR A 863 22.71 -18.83 -7.19
N LEU A 864 23.14 -18.56 -8.42
CA LEU A 864 23.41 -17.24 -8.95
C LEU A 864 22.65 -17.02 -10.25
N TRP A 865 22.04 -15.86 -10.41
CA TRP A 865 21.38 -15.45 -11.65
C TRP A 865 22.18 -14.34 -12.34
N ILE A 866 22.51 -14.53 -13.61
CA ILE A 866 23.17 -13.55 -14.48
C ILE A 866 22.40 -13.52 -15.80
N ASP A 867 21.84 -12.38 -16.18
CA ASP A 867 20.99 -12.21 -17.37
C ASP A 867 21.59 -12.78 -18.66
N SER A 868 22.86 -12.48 -18.95
CA SER A 868 23.58 -12.95 -20.14
C SER A 868 23.75 -14.47 -20.21
N ILE A 869 23.73 -15.17 -19.08
CA ILE A 869 23.90 -16.64 -19.00
C ILE A 869 22.56 -17.35 -18.78
N CYS A 870 21.68 -16.79 -17.95
CA CYS A 870 20.40 -17.39 -17.56
C CYS A 870 19.26 -17.10 -18.54
N ILE A 871 19.45 -16.20 -19.50
CA ILE A 871 18.52 -15.93 -20.61
C ILE A 871 19.18 -16.41 -21.90
N ILE A 872 18.44 -17.12 -22.76
CA ILE A 872 18.95 -17.53 -24.08
C ILE A 872 18.94 -16.31 -24.99
N GLN A 873 20.12 -15.89 -25.40
CA GLN A 873 20.35 -14.74 -26.26
C GLN A 873 20.28 -15.11 -27.74
N GLY A 874 20.10 -14.11 -28.59
CA GLY A 874 20.13 -14.24 -30.05
C GLY A 874 18.84 -14.80 -30.68
N PRO A 875 18.86 -15.04 -32.01
CA PRO A 875 17.71 -15.56 -32.73
C PRO A 875 17.25 -16.93 -32.20
N GLY A 876 15.95 -17.07 -31.93
CA GLY A 876 15.39 -18.29 -31.31
C GLY A 876 15.57 -18.37 -29.79
N GLY A 877 16.20 -17.36 -29.17
CA GLY A 877 16.28 -17.21 -27.72
C GLY A 877 14.99 -16.73 -27.07
N ASP A 878 15.00 -16.63 -25.74
CA ASP A 878 13.80 -16.38 -24.92
C ASP A 878 13.80 -15.02 -24.19
N PHE A 879 14.64 -14.08 -24.62
CA PHE A 879 14.75 -12.74 -24.04
C PHE A 879 13.41 -12.04 -23.81
N HIS A 880 12.50 -12.05 -24.79
CA HIS A 880 11.20 -11.37 -24.65
C HIS A 880 10.29 -11.98 -23.59
N VAL A 881 10.44 -13.29 -23.31
CA VAL A 881 9.69 -13.97 -22.25
C VAL A 881 10.33 -13.66 -20.90
N GLN A 882 11.66 -13.77 -20.81
CA GLN A 882 12.40 -13.53 -19.57
C GLN A 882 12.39 -12.04 -19.15
N ALA A 883 12.38 -11.10 -20.10
CA ALA A 883 12.28 -9.66 -19.83
C ALA A 883 11.02 -9.32 -19.03
N LYS A 884 9.88 -9.99 -19.31
CA LYS A 884 8.64 -9.83 -18.55
C LYS A 884 8.72 -10.40 -17.13
N GLN A 885 9.64 -11.33 -16.89
CA GLN A 885 9.88 -11.96 -15.59
C GLN A 885 10.97 -11.24 -14.77
N MET A 886 11.73 -10.30 -15.35
CA MET A 886 12.80 -9.57 -14.63
C MET A 886 12.30 -8.96 -13.33
N GLU A 887 11.06 -8.49 -13.30
CA GLU A 887 10.42 -7.99 -12.09
C GLU A 887 10.44 -9.03 -10.95
N THR A 888 10.00 -10.26 -11.25
CA THR A 888 9.97 -11.38 -10.30
C THR A 888 11.38 -11.84 -9.93
N VAL A 889 12.32 -11.84 -10.88
CA VAL A 889 13.72 -12.24 -10.66
C VAL A 889 14.41 -11.34 -9.62
N PHE A 890 14.33 -10.02 -9.75
CA PHE A 890 15.02 -9.14 -8.80
C PHE A 890 14.29 -9.05 -7.46
N SER A 891 12.96 -9.08 -7.45
CA SER A 891 12.17 -9.04 -6.21
C SER A 891 12.17 -10.35 -5.39
N SER A 892 12.48 -11.49 -6.03
CA SER A 892 12.59 -12.79 -5.34
C SER A 892 14.01 -13.15 -4.92
N ALA A 893 15.04 -12.46 -5.45
CA ALA A 893 16.43 -12.70 -5.08
C ALA A 893 16.65 -12.46 -3.57
N TYR A 894 17.54 -13.26 -2.95
CA TYR A 894 17.93 -13.06 -1.56
C TYR A 894 18.62 -11.70 -1.37
N CYS A 895 19.56 -11.41 -2.27
CA CYS A 895 20.14 -10.10 -2.47
C CYS A 895 20.63 -9.95 -3.92
N VAL A 896 20.85 -8.70 -4.32
CA VAL A 896 21.48 -8.34 -5.60
C VAL A 896 22.93 -7.91 -5.35
N LEU A 897 23.86 -8.45 -6.12
CA LEU A 897 25.23 -7.95 -6.18
C LEU A 897 25.30 -6.93 -7.32
N ALA A 898 25.60 -5.67 -6.99
CA ALA A 898 25.80 -4.62 -7.98
C ALA A 898 27.29 -4.41 -8.20
N ALA A 899 27.78 -4.79 -9.38
CA ALA A 899 29.17 -4.63 -9.80
C ALA A 899 29.47 -3.17 -10.22
N SER A 900 29.20 -2.21 -9.35
CA SER A 900 29.20 -0.77 -9.66
C SER A 900 30.54 -0.22 -10.15
N ARG A 901 31.65 -0.86 -9.76
CA ARG A 901 33.01 -0.55 -10.21
C ARG A 901 33.34 -1.10 -11.60
N ALA A 902 32.73 -2.23 -11.99
CA ALA A 902 33.02 -2.83 -13.29
C ALA A 902 32.41 -1.97 -14.41
N HIS A 903 33.09 -1.86 -15.55
CA HIS A 903 32.59 -1.24 -16.77
C HIS A 903 32.13 -2.29 -17.80
N ASN A 904 32.55 -3.54 -17.66
CA ASN A 904 32.18 -4.66 -18.52
C ASN A 904 32.28 -6.02 -17.78
N GLN A 905 32.04 -7.13 -18.49
CA GLN A 905 32.09 -8.49 -17.94
C GLN A 905 33.51 -8.96 -17.55
N VAL A 906 34.58 -8.40 -18.12
CA VAL A 906 35.97 -8.87 -17.92
C VAL A 906 36.78 -8.08 -16.89
N ASP A 907 36.26 -6.97 -16.36
CA ASP A 907 36.99 -6.11 -15.42
C ASP A 907 37.15 -6.74 -14.02
N GLY A 908 36.11 -7.38 -13.50
CA GLY A 908 36.04 -7.76 -12.09
C GLY A 908 35.67 -6.58 -11.18
N PHE A 909 35.15 -6.89 -9.99
CA PHE A 909 34.76 -5.91 -8.97
C PHE A 909 35.39 -6.17 -7.59
N LEU A 910 36.13 -7.26 -7.40
CA LEU A 910 36.87 -7.57 -6.16
C LEU A 910 38.34 -7.12 -6.20
N LEU A 911 38.67 -6.16 -7.07
CA LEU A 911 40.03 -5.62 -7.22
C LEU A 911 40.49 -4.82 -5.99
N PRO A 912 41.81 -4.69 -5.75
CA PRO A 912 42.34 -3.82 -4.70
C PRO A 912 41.82 -2.38 -4.80
N ARG A 913 41.51 -1.80 -3.64
CA ARG A 913 40.95 -0.45 -3.49
C ARG A 913 41.93 0.48 -2.78
N ARG A 914 41.82 1.78 -3.02
CA ARG A 914 42.60 2.79 -2.29
C ARG A 914 42.11 2.83 -0.85
N GLN A 915 43.01 2.63 0.09
CA GLN A 915 42.71 2.85 1.51
C GLN A 915 42.51 4.34 1.78
N ARG A 916 41.58 4.66 2.68
CA ARG A 916 41.36 6.05 3.09
C ARG A 916 42.52 6.59 3.89
N ASP A 917 42.79 7.89 3.75
CA ASP A 917 43.83 8.52 4.56
C ASP A 917 43.36 8.67 6.01
N TYR A 918 44.26 8.48 6.96
CA TYR A 918 43.97 8.69 8.38
C TYR A 918 45.20 9.14 9.16
N VAL A 919 44.95 9.75 10.32
CA VAL A 919 45.96 10.06 11.33
C VAL A 919 45.55 9.39 12.64
N ALA A 920 46.45 8.57 13.18
CA ALA A 920 46.26 7.93 14.48
C ALA A 920 46.73 8.83 15.61
N LEU A 921 45.83 9.10 16.54
CA LEU A 921 46.03 9.91 17.73
C LEU A 921 45.81 9.05 18.97
N ALA A 922 46.20 9.56 20.15
CA ALA A 922 46.05 8.86 21.42
C ALA A 922 45.29 9.72 22.43
N GLU A 923 44.40 9.08 23.20
CA GLU A 923 43.76 9.65 24.39
C GLU A 923 44.77 9.85 25.53
N ALA A 924 44.32 10.53 26.59
CA ALA A 924 45.10 10.70 27.82
C ALA A 924 45.48 9.36 28.49
N ASP A 925 44.64 8.32 28.31
CA ASP A 925 44.92 6.96 28.80
C ASP A 925 45.74 6.11 27.83
N GLY A 926 46.17 6.68 26.70
CA GLY A 926 46.97 6.01 25.67
C GLY A 926 46.18 5.20 24.67
N SER A 927 44.85 5.10 24.80
CA SER A 927 44.01 4.40 23.82
C SER A 927 43.97 5.15 22.47
N PRO A 928 44.03 4.45 21.32
CA PRO A 928 44.08 5.10 20.03
C PRO A 928 42.70 5.52 19.52
N PHE A 929 42.66 6.65 18.80
CA PHE A 929 41.55 7.07 17.97
C PHE A 929 42.07 7.64 16.64
N TYR A 930 41.20 7.76 15.64
CA TYR A 930 41.61 8.06 14.27
C TYR A 930 40.80 9.19 13.69
N VAL A 931 41.50 10.18 13.12
CA VAL A 931 40.90 11.17 12.22
C VAL A 931 41.10 10.68 10.80
N CYS A 932 40.02 10.36 10.13
CA CYS A 932 40.01 9.71 8.82
C CYS A 932 39.38 10.62 7.78
N GLU A 933 39.81 10.48 6.53
CA GLU A 933 39.06 10.97 5.39
C GLU A 933 37.61 10.43 5.44
N ASN A 934 36.63 11.33 5.30
CA ASN A 934 35.25 10.89 5.14
C ASN A 934 35.02 10.46 3.67
N ILE A 935 34.62 9.21 3.48
CA ILE A 935 34.39 8.63 2.15
C ILE A 935 32.95 8.14 1.95
N ASP A 936 32.09 8.33 2.95
CA ASP A 936 30.69 7.91 2.92
C ASP A 936 29.88 8.87 2.03
N ASP A 937 29.68 8.48 0.77
CA ASP A 937 28.99 9.26 -0.26
C ASP A 937 28.23 8.33 -1.23
N PHE A 938 27.12 7.77 -0.75
CA PHE A 938 26.27 6.89 -1.55
C PHE A 938 25.70 7.58 -2.81
N SER A 939 25.46 8.90 -2.74
CA SER A 939 24.97 9.66 -3.89
C SER A 939 25.97 9.63 -5.05
N THR A 940 27.24 9.94 -4.78
CA THR A 940 28.28 9.94 -5.81
C THR A 940 28.67 8.53 -6.23
N ASP A 941 28.88 7.63 -5.26
CA ASP A 941 29.46 6.31 -5.51
C ASP A 941 28.46 5.34 -6.14
N VAL A 942 27.17 5.49 -5.83
CA VAL A 942 26.12 4.57 -6.26
C VAL A 942 25.14 5.29 -7.18
N LEU A 943 24.35 6.24 -6.68
CA LEU A 943 23.25 6.84 -7.47
C LEU A 943 23.73 7.53 -8.76
N ASN A 944 24.86 8.24 -8.67
CA ASN A 944 25.52 8.90 -9.80
C ASN A 944 26.65 8.04 -10.42
N GLY A 945 26.83 6.82 -9.92
CA GLY A 945 27.81 5.85 -10.39
C GLY A 945 27.51 5.36 -11.81
N HIS A 946 28.52 4.81 -12.48
CA HIS A 946 28.40 4.39 -13.89
C HIS A 946 27.31 3.33 -14.12
N LEU A 947 27.15 2.38 -13.20
CA LEU A 947 26.15 1.31 -13.33
C LEU A 947 24.71 1.85 -13.28
N ASN A 948 24.40 2.73 -12.31
CA ASN A 948 23.07 3.31 -12.13
C ASN A 948 22.69 4.37 -13.18
N LYS A 949 23.59 4.71 -14.10
CA LYS A 949 23.26 5.52 -15.29
C LYS A 949 22.62 4.71 -16.42
N ARG A 950 22.49 3.39 -16.27
CA ARG A 950 21.87 2.50 -17.25
C ARG A 950 20.39 2.29 -16.93
N GLY A 951 19.55 2.33 -17.95
CA GLY A 951 18.09 2.26 -17.82
C GLY A 951 17.56 1.02 -17.09
N TRP A 952 18.02 -0.16 -17.50
CA TRP A 952 17.63 -1.45 -16.89
C TRP A 952 17.97 -1.52 -15.40
N VAL A 953 19.11 -0.96 -15.00
CA VAL A 953 19.61 -1.04 -13.62
C VAL A 953 18.67 -0.38 -12.61
N LEU A 954 17.92 0.66 -13.00
CA LEU A 954 16.97 1.29 -12.08
C LEU A 954 15.84 0.32 -11.69
N GLN A 955 15.40 -0.55 -12.61
CA GLN A 955 14.45 -1.62 -12.29
C GLN A 955 15.06 -2.66 -11.36
N GLU A 956 16.30 -3.06 -11.63
CA GLU A 956 17.04 -4.03 -10.81
C GLU A 956 17.23 -3.52 -9.38
N HIS A 957 17.54 -2.23 -9.23
CA HIS A 957 17.69 -1.55 -7.95
C HIS A 957 16.34 -1.41 -7.23
N ALA A 958 15.33 -0.81 -7.88
CA ALA A 958 14.04 -0.52 -7.26
C ALA A 958 13.28 -1.76 -6.78
N LEU A 959 13.51 -2.92 -7.41
CA LEU A 959 12.80 -4.16 -7.09
C LEU A 959 13.59 -5.07 -6.14
N ALA A 960 14.87 -4.79 -5.90
CA ALA A 960 15.70 -5.56 -4.98
C ALA A 960 15.33 -5.26 -3.52
N ARG A 961 15.24 -6.31 -2.71
CA ARG A 961 15.04 -6.15 -1.25
C ARG A 961 16.31 -5.75 -0.50
N ARG A 962 17.44 -6.16 -1.06
CA ARG A 962 18.79 -5.99 -0.51
C ARG A 962 19.75 -5.86 -1.68
N THR A 963 20.61 -4.85 -1.66
CA THR A 963 21.64 -4.68 -2.68
C THR A 963 23.00 -4.46 -2.03
N VAL A 964 23.99 -5.23 -2.47
CA VAL A 964 25.40 -5.04 -2.10
C VAL A 964 26.10 -4.38 -3.28
N PHE A 965 26.48 -3.11 -3.12
CA PHE A 965 27.16 -2.33 -4.15
C PHE A 965 28.67 -2.41 -3.95
N PHE A 966 29.38 -2.96 -4.94
CA PHE A 966 30.84 -2.98 -5.00
C PHE A 966 31.33 -1.77 -5.80
N THR A 967 31.67 -0.68 -5.10
CA THR A 967 32.10 0.58 -5.74
C THR A 967 33.62 0.74 -5.75
N GLN A 968 34.10 1.86 -6.32
CA GLN A 968 35.53 2.15 -6.42
C GLN A 968 36.20 2.31 -5.05
N GLY A 969 35.52 2.95 -4.11
CA GLY A 969 36.08 3.36 -2.81
C GLY A 969 35.73 2.44 -1.66
N GLN A 970 34.49 1.97 -1.59
CA GLN A 970 33.99 1.08 -0.54
C GLN A 970 32.84 0.18 -1.01
N THR A 971 32.39 -0.73 -0.15
CA THR A 971 31.22 -1.59 -0.37
C THR A 971 30.06 -1.00 0.42
N TYR A 972 28.90 -0.86 -0.22
CA TYR A 972 27.68 -0.41 0.44
C TYR A 972 26.67 -1.55 0.51
N PHE A 973 25.89 -1.60 1.59
CA PHE A 973 24.73 -2.48 1.70
C PHE A 973 23.48 -1.63 1.89
N GLU A 974 22.53 -1.74 0.97
CA GLU A 974 21.23 -1.07 1.08
C GLU A 974 20.12 -2.09 1.34
N CYS A 975 19.21 -1.73 2.24
CA CYS A 975 17.95 -2.42 2.48
C CYS A 975 16.89 -1.39 2.94
N GLY A 976 15.70 -1.84 3.32
CA GLY A 976 14.61 -0.95 3.75
C GLY A 976 14.86 -0.11 5.00
N ASP A 977 15.96 -0.36 5.72
CA ASP A 977 16.40 0.42 6.88
C ASP A 977 17.45 1.50 6.49
N GLY A 978 17.84 1.61 5.21
CA GLY A 978 18.85 2.56 4.72
C GLY A 978 20.13 1.88 4.25
N VAL A 979 21.21 2.67 4.15
CA VAL A 979 22.50 2.25 3.57
C VAL A 979 23.53 2.05 4.68
N ARG A 980 24.24 0.94 4.71
CA ARG A 980 25.40 0.71 5.59
C ARG A 980 26.70 0.80 4.80
N CYS A 981 27.71 1.37 5.43
CA CYS A 981 29.05 1.64 4.86
C CYS A 981 30.11 0.76 5.52
N GLU A 982 31.22 0.46 4.83
CA GLU A 982 32.36 -0.28 5.42
C GLU A 982 33.02 0.48 6.58
N THR A 983 32.79 1.79 6.68
CA THR A 983 33.17 2.62 7.83
C THR A 983 32.42 2.26 9.11
N LEU A 984 31.40 1.39 9.04
CA LEU A 984 30.44 1.01 10.10
C LEU A 984 29.42 2.10 10.43
N THR A 985 29.30 3.13 9.59
CA THR A 985 28.21 4.11 9.65
C THR A 985 26.98 3.63 8.89
N LYS A 986 25.87 4.33 9.10
CA LYS A 986 24.61 4.15 8.37
C LYS A 986 24.20 5.47 7.73
N MET A 987 23.72 5.46 6.50
CA MET A 987 23.23 6.64 5.78
C MET A 987 21.75 6.50 5.44
N SER A 988 21.03 7.62 5.47
CA SER A 988 19.62 7.68 5.05
C SER A 988 19.36 8.95 4.24
N ASN A 989 18.42 8.86 3.31
CA ASN A 989 17.91 9.99 2.53
C ASN A 989 16.43 9.73 2.26
N ASN A 990 15.58 10.68 2.65
CA ASN A 990 14.14 10.45 2.66
C ASN A 990 13.55 10.33 1.24
N LEU A 991 14.15 10.96 0.22
CA LEU A 991 13.73 10.88 -1.17
C LEU A 991 14.27 9.61 -1.84
N ALA A 992 15.58 9.35 -1.72
CA ALA A 992 16.26 8.20 -2.30
C ALA A 992 15.82 6.86 -1.71
N ALA A 993 15.33 6.84 -0.45
CA ALA A 993 14.75 5.65 0.18
C ALA A 993 13.63 5.00 -0.64
N PHE A 994 13.00 5.74 -1.57
CA PHE A 994 11.99 5.18 -2.46
C PHE A 994 12.53 4.07 -3.38
N LEU A 995 13.76 4.20 -3.89
CA LEU A 995 14.40 3.15 -4.68
C LEU A 995 14.91 1.99 -3.82
N GLY A 996 15.20 2.23 -2.54
CA GLY A 996 15.60 1.21 -1.56
C GLY A 996 14.42 0.50 -0.87
N ASP A 997 13.19 0.69 -1.35
CA ASP A 997 11.99 0.10 -0.75
C ASP A 997 11.96 -1.43 -0.95
N PRO A 998 12.06 -2.23 0.12
CA PRO A 998 12.15 -3.68 -0.01
C PRO A 998 10.88 -4.33 -0.55
N ASN A 999 9.75 -3.60 -0.55
CA ASN A 999 8.51 -4.03 -1.19
C ASN A 999 7.97 -2.88 -2.04
N PHE A 1000 8.83 -2.33 -2.90
CA PHE A 1000 8.49 -1.23 -3.79
C PHE A 1000 7.12 -1.43 -4.45
N PRO A 1001 6.18 -0.45 -4.37
CA PRO A 1001 6.35 0.92 -3.89
C PRO A 1001 5.62 1.18 -2.55
N ARG A 1002 5.78 0.33 -1.53
CA ARG A 1002 5.18 0.48 -0.18
C ARG A 1002 5.29 1.90 0.40
N ILE A 1003 6.44 2.57 0.25
CA ILE A 1003 6.68 3.91 0.81
C ILE A 1003 5.63 4.92 0.33
N VAL A 1004 5.20 4.87 -0.94
CA VAL A 1004 4.16 5.79 -1.45
C VAL A 1004 2.74 5.35 -1.06
N MET A 1005 2.53 4.13 -0.58
CA MET A 1005 1.20 3.66 -0.18
C MET A 1005 0.72 4.34 1.11
N ALA A 1006 1.65 4.62 2.04
CA ALA A 1006 1.38 5.31 3.31
C ALA A 1006 1.58 6.84 3.24
N ALA A 1007 2.11 7.35 2.12
CA ALA A 1007 2.50 8.74 1.94
C ALA A 1007 1.29 9.68 1.70
N SER A 1008 1.45 10.96 2.04
CA SER A 1008 0.49 12.02 1.66
C SER A 1008 0.42 12.18 0.13
N GLN A 1009 -0.67 12.75 -0.41
CA GLN A 1009 -0.78 12.92 -1.86
C GLN A 1009 0.36 13.79 -2.44
N GLY A 1010 0.84 14.77 -1.68
CA GLY A 1010 1.99 15.60 -2.06
C GLY A 1010 3.29 14.79 -2.14
N GLU A 1011 3.57 13.97 -1.13
CA GLU A 1011 4.73 13.06 -1.10
C GLU A 1011 4.71 12.06 -2.25
N LYS A 1012 3.55 11.44 -2.51
CA LYS A 1012 3.35 10.52 -3.64
C LYS A 1012 3.76 11.17 -4.95
N ILE A 1013 3.29 12.39 -5.20
CA ILE A 1013 3.59 13.14 -6.43
C ILE A 1013 5.10 13.47 -6.52
N ILE A 1014 5.72 13.96 -5.44
CA ILE A 1014 7.14 14.31 -5.44
C ILE A 1014 8.02 13.09 -5.73
N ARG A 1015 7.74 11.95 -5.07
CA ARG A 1015 8.50 10.70 -5.28
C ARG A 1015 8.34 10.15 -6.69
N LEU A 1016 7.12 10.22 -7.24
CA LEU A 1016 6.84 9.82 -8.62
C LEU A 1016 7.60 10.69 -9.62
N GLN A 1017 7.56 12.02 -9.45
CA GLN A 1017 8.26 12.97 -10.31
C GLN A 1017 9.78 12.80 -10.22
N ASP A 1018 10.33 12.60 -9.02
CA ASP A 1018 11.76 12.32 -8.83
C ASP A 1018 12.19 11.02 -9.51
N LEU A 1019 11.39 9.95 -9.37
CA LEU A 1019 11.62 8.67 -10.06
C LEU A 1019 11.65 8.85 -11.59
N TYR A 1020 10.66 9.55 -12.15
CA TYR A 1020 10.58 9.78 -13.60
C TYR A 1020 11.69 10.70 -14.11
N LYS A 1021 12.05 11.72 -13.33
CA LYS A 1021 13.21 12.58 -13.60
C LYS A 1021 14.50 11.76 -13.67
N ARG A 1022 14.77 10.93 -12.66
CA ARG A 1022 15.95 10.04 -12.63
C ARG A 1022 15.93 9.07 -13.81
N TYR A 1023 14.81 8.39 -14.05
CA TYR A 1023 14.68 7.39 -15.11
C TYR A 1023 14.86 7.99 -16.52
N SER A 1024 14.30 9.17 -16.78
CA SER A 1024 14.40 9.83 -18.09
C SER A 1024 15.85 10.13 -18.51
N ALA A 1025 16.72 10.41 -17.53
CA ALA A 1025 18.13 10.72 -17.71
C ALA A 1025 19.02 9.48 -17.96
N LEU A 1026 18.47 8.26 -17.83
CA LEU A 1026 19.24 7.03 -17.98
C LEU A 1026 19.51 6.70 -19.45
N GLY A 1027 20.68 6.11 -19.68
CA GLY A 1027 21.14 5.65 -20.98
C GLY A 1027 20.69 4.21 -21.28
N PHE A 1028 20.35 3.95 -22.55
CA PHE A 1028 19.99 2.64 -23.06
C PHE A 1028 20.88 2.29 -24.24
N THR A 1029 21.26 1.01 -24.38
CA THR A 1029 21.97 0.54 -25.59
C THR A 1029 21.07 0.66 -26.82
N ARG A 1030 19.76 0.44 -26.64
CA ARG A 1030 18.72 0.70 -27.64
C ARG A 1030 17.66 1.59 -26.99
N ASP A 1031 17.49 2.81 -27.49
CA ASP A 1031 16.59 3.79 -26.86
C ASP A 1031 15.12 3.33 -26.80
N ASN A 1032 14.71 2.43 -27.70
CA ASN A 1032 13.36 1.85 -27.70
C ASN A 1032 13.09 0.89 -26.52
N ASP A 1033 14.13 0.38 -25.84
CA ASP A 1033 13.98 -0.44 -24.63
C ASP A 1033 13.49 0.38 -23.41
N ARG A 1034 13.55 1.72 -23.50
CA ARG A 1034 13.14 2.65 -22.44
C ARG A 1034 11.75 2.37 -21.88
N ALA A 1035 10.78 2.10 -22.75
CA ALA A 1035 9.41 1.82 -22.32
C ALA A 1035 9.28 0.42 -21.68
N ILE A 1036 10.05 -0.55 -22.17
CA ILE A 1036 10.02 -1.95 -21.73
C ILE A 1036 10.60 -2.07 -20.31
N ALA A 1037 11.77 -1.47 -20.06
CA ALA A 1037 12.43 -1.53 -18.76
C ALA A 1037 11.63 -0.81 -17.63
N MET A 1038 10.75 0.14 -17.98
CA MET A 1038 9.91 0.82 -17.00
C MET A 1038 8.61 0.06 -16.70
N GLU A 1039 8.23 -0.90 -17.54
CA GLU A 1039 6.89 -1.51 -17.50
C GLU A 1039 6.55 -2.13 -16.15
N GLY A 1040 7.48 -2.89 -15.56
CA GLY A 1040 7.28 -3.52 -14.24
C GLY A 1040 7.12 -2.49 -13.12
N ILE A 1041 7.95 -1.45 -13.10
CA ILE A 1041 7.83 -0.34 -12.14
C ILE A 1041 6.49 0.38 -12.32
N HIS A 1042 6.16 0.73 -13.57
CA HIS A 1042 4.96 1.49 -13.90
C HIS A 1042 3.69 0.74 -13.51
N ARG A 1043 3.63 -0.58 -13.74
CA ARG A 1043 2.50 -1.43 -13.35
C ARG A 1043 2.25 -1.42 -11.84
N ARG A 1044 3.32 -1.49 -11.03
CA ARG A 1044 3.20 -1.39 -9.58
C ARG A 1044 2.75 -0.01 -9.11
N LEU A 1045 3.20 1.05 -9.78
CA LEU A 1045 2.77 2.43 -9.49
C LEU A 1045 1.29 2.64 -9.81
N LEU A 1046 0.78 2.15 -10.95
CA LEU A 1046 -0.64 2.22 -11.30
C LEU A 1046 -1.52 1.61 -10.20
N HIS A 1047 -1.12 0.42 -9.73
CA HIS A 1047 -1.79 -0.27 -8.63
C HIS A 1047 -1.72 0.52 -7.31
N ALA A 1048 -0.54 1.04 -6.96
CA ALA A 1048 -0.34 1.78 -5.70
C ALA A 1048 -1.05 3.15 -5.65
N PHE A 1049 -1.24 3.79 -6.81
CA PHE A 1049 -1.93 5.06 -6.93
C PHE A 1049 -3.44 4.91 -7.19
N HIS A 1050 -3.94 3.68 -7.38
CA HIS A 1050 -5.31 3.41 -7.83
C HIS A 1050 -5.64 4.21 -9.11
N ALA A 1051 -4.70 4.23 -10.04
CA ALA A 1051 -4.76 5.04 -11.26
C ALA A 1051 -4.73 4.16 -12.51
N ASP A 1052 -5.43 4.59 -13.54
CA ASP A 1052 -5.20 4.16 -14.91
C ASP A 1052 -3.97 4.89 -15.48
N GLY A 1053 -3.45 4.43 -16.61
CA GLY A 1053 -2.29 5.08 -17.20
C GLY A 1053 -1.50 4.19 -18.14
N GLY A 1054 -0.43 4.78 -18.65
CA GLY A 1054 0.44 4.19 -19.65
C GLY A 1054 1.50 5.18 -20.08
N TYR A 1055 2.57 4.68 -20.69
CA TYR A 1055 3.66 5.51 -21.20
C TYR A 1055 4.24 6.49 -20.15
N GLY A 1056 4.34 6.07 -18.88
CA GLY A 1056 4.90 6.91 -17.83
C GLY A 1056 4.01 8.07 -17.39
N ILE A 1057 2.71 8.01 -17.68
CA ILE A 1057 1.70 8.98 -17.24
C ILE A 1057 0.60 8.23 -16.47
N LEU A 1058 0.17 8.80 -15.34
CA LEU A 1058 -0.89 8.26 -14.48
C LEU A 1058 -2.13 9.16 -14.52
N ASP A 1059 -3.30 8.54 -14.47
CA ASP A 1059 -4.60 9.18 -14.42
C ASP A 1059 -5.50 8.51 -13.37
N GLU A 1060 -5.92 9.28 -12.38
CA GLU A 1060 -6.80 8.80 -11.31
C GLU A 1060 -8.29 9.06 -11.58
N GLY A 1061 -8.66 9.44 -12.81
CA GLY A 1061 -10.04 9.59 -13.28
C GLY A 1061 -10.83 10.78 -12.70
N SER A 1062 -10.39 11.35 -11.57
CA SER A 1062 -11.03 12.50 -10.91
C SER A 1062 -10.45 13.83 -11.41
N HIS A 1063 -11.34 14.76 -11.82
CA HIS A 1063 -10.94 16.11 -12.24
C HIS A 1063 -10.32 16.96 -11.11
N ARG A 1064 -10.51 16.61 -9.82
CA ARG A 1064 -10.19 17.50 -8.68
C ARG A 1064 -8.78 17.36 -8.10
N SER A 1065 -8.12 16.24 -8.32
CA SER A 1065 -6.76 15.96 -7.82
C SER A 1065 -5.65 16.40 -8.77
N GLY A 1066 -5.94 16.35 -10.07
CA GLY A 1066 -5.07 16.84 -11.13
C GLY A 1066 -3.80 16.02 -11.39
N LEU A 1067 -3.71 14.76 -10.94
CA LEU A 1067 -2.51 13.94 -11.15
C LEU A 1067 -2.14 13.81 -12.63
N LEU A 1068 -3.10 13.51 -13.52
CA LEU A 1068 -2.87 13.47 -14.97
C LEU A 1068 -2.27 14.79 -15.49
N ARG A 1069 -2.87 15.92 -15.11
CA ARG A 1069 -2.41 17.25 -15.54
C ARG A 1069 -1.02 17.56 -15.01
N ARG A 1070 -0.73 17.23 -13.75
CA ARG A 1070 0.61 17.38 -13.15
C ARG A 1070 1.66 16.51 -13.85
N ASN A 1071 1.31 15.28 -14.23
CA ASN A 1071 2.21 14.38 -14.95
C ASN A 1071 2.50 14.87 -16.38
N LEU A 1072 1.56 15.58 -17.02
CA LEU A 1072 1.74 16.16 -18.36
C LEU A 1072 2.60 17.44 -18.38
N LEU A 1073 2.79 18.11 -17.24
CA LEU A 1073 3.60 19.34 -17.10
C LEU A 1073 5.10 19.06 -16.91
N TRP A 1074 5.60 17.97 -17.51
CA TRP A 1074 7.02 17.74 -17.66
C TRP A 1074 7.60 18.70 -18.71
N HIS A 1075 8.89 18.98 -18.65
CA HIS A 1075 9.62 19.80 -19.62
C HIS A 1075 11.12 19.47 -19.62
N ARG A 1076 11.84 19.88 -20.66
CA ARG A 1076 13.30 19.82 -20.71
C ARG A 1076 13.93 20.76 -19.67
N PRO A 1077 14.97 20.35 -18.92
CA PRO A 1077 15.76 21.25 -18.10
C PRO A 1077 16.48 22.29 -18.96
N ALA A 1078 16.49 23.56 -18.56
CA ALA A 1078 17.08 24.66 -19.34
C ALA A 1078 18.58 24.46 -19.68
N SER A 1079 19.31 23.68 -18.87
CA SER A 1079 20.72 23.36 -19.06
C SER A 1079 20.98 22.18 -20.00
N SER A 1080 19.94 21.46 -20.45
CA SER A 1080 20.06 20.25 -21.29
C SER A 1080 19.87 20.57 -22.77
N PRO A 1081 20.46 19.80 -23.71
CA PRO A 1081 20.17 19.96 -25.14
C PRO A 1081 18.72 19.59 -25.48
N PRO A 1082 18.17 20.04 -26.63
CA PRO A 1082 16.84 19.65 -27.09
C PRO A 1082 16.64 18.13 -27.09
N LEU A 1083 15.45 17.69 -26.68
CA LEU A 1083 15.07 16.28 -26.61
C LEU A 1083 14.87 15.71 -28.01
N ALA A 1084 15.38 14.51 -28.26
CA ALA A 1084 15.23 13.81 -29.54
C ALA A 1084 14.14 12.74 -29.44
N ARG A 1085 13.25 12.67 -30.43
CA ARG A 1085 12.18 11.67 -30.49
C ARG A 1085 12.74 10.28 -30.82
N ILE A 1086 12.40 9.28 -30.02
CA ILE A 1086 12.86 7.89 -30.19
C ILE A 1086 12.19 7.29 -31.43
N ARG A 1087 12.99 6.61 -32.26
CA ARG A 1087 12.50 5.88 -33.43
C ARG A 1087 12.13 4.45 -33.03
N PHE A 1088 10.84 4.15 -33.02
CA PHE A 1088 10.34 2.79 -32.81
C PHE A 1088 10.18 2.08 -34.17
N PRO A 1089 10.59 0.80 -34.29
CA PRO A 1089 10.39 0.02 -35.51
C PRO A 1089 8.90 -0.04 -35.90
N ARG A 1090 8.59 0.07 -37.20
CA ARG A 1090 7.20 -0.02 -37.69
C ARG A 1090 6.68 -1.46 -37.60
N ARG A 1091 5.39 -1.63 -37.27
CA ARG A 1091 4.66 -2.90 -37.45
C ARG A 1091 4.69 -3.28 -38.94
N GLY A 1092 5.55 -4.23 -39.31
CA GLY A 1092 5.58 -4.83 -40.65
C GLY A 1092 6.99 -4.91 -41.23
N GLY A 1093 7.62 -6.08 -41.11
CA GLY A 1093 8.87 -6.40 -41.78
C GLY A 1093 9.63 -7.59 -41.18
N GLY A 1094 9.10 -8.81 -41.34
CA GLY A 1094 9.84 -10.06 -41.14
C GLY A 1094 10.03 -10.53 -39.69
N GLY A 1095 9.07 -11.32 -39.18
CA GLY A 1095 9.14 -11.97 -37.86
C GLY A 1095 7.87 -11.67 -37.06
N GLY A 1096 6.90 -12.58 -37.09
CA GLY A 1096 5.56 -12.34 -36.55
C GLY A 1096 5.50 -12.20 -35.03
N GLN A 1097 5.74 -10.99 -34.49
CA GLN A 1097 5.53 -10.70 -33.08
C GLN A 1097 4.85 -9.33 -32.81
N PRO A 1098 3.97 -9.24 -31.81
CA PRO A 1098 3.31 -8.00 -31.41
C PRO A 1098 4.28 -7.08 -30.65
N GLN A 1099 4.71 -5.99 -31.29
CA GLN A 1099 5.40 -4.88 -30.60
C GLN A 1099 4.38 -3.91 -29.97
N LEU A 1100 4.71 -3.39 -28.78
CA LEU A 1100 3.97 -2.31 -28.13
C LEU A 1100 3.89 -1.09 -29.08
N PRO A 1101 2.75 -0.40 -29.18
CA PRO A 1101 2.65 0.82 -29.94
C PRO A 1101 3.63 1.89 -29.40
N PRO A 1102 4.20 2.74 -30.27
CA PRO A 1102 5.15 3.77 -29.85
C PRO A 1102 4.48 4.75 -28.87
N PRO A 1103 5.20 5.21 -27.83
CA PRO A 1103 4.71 6.25 -26.93
C PRO A 1103 4.30 7.52 -27.70
N PRO A 1104 3.16 8.13 -27.34
CA PRO A 1104 2.66 9.38 -27.95
C PRO A 1104 3.51 10.60 -27.55
N SER A 1105 3.42 11.70 -28.30
CA SER A 1105 4.29 12.89 -28.08
C SER A 1105 4.02 13.59 -26.74
N TRP A 1106 2.84 13.41 -26.16
CA TRP A 1106 2.53 13.91 -24.83
C TRP A 1106 3.24 13.14 -23.70
N SER A 1107 3.78 11.96 -23.97
CA SER A 1107 4.56 11.17 -23.02
C SER A 1107 6.05 11.52 -23.11
N TRP A 1108 6.69 11.70 -21.95
CA TRP A 1108 8.13 11.87 -21.86
C TRP A 1108 8.91 10.62 -22.31
N MET A 1109 8.28 9.43 -22.34
CA MET A 1109 8.89 8.21 -22.84
C MET A 1109 9.09 8.20 -24.35
N ALA A 1110 8.48 9.13 -25.10
CA ALA A 1110 8.69 9.27 -26.54
C ALA A 1110 10.05 9.89 -26.90
N TYR A 1111 10.81 10.40 -25.92
CA TYR A 1111 12.02 11.18 -26.14
C TYR A 1111 13.22 10.62 -25.38
N THR A 1112 14.42 10.84 -25.91
CA THR A 1112 15.70 10.66 -25.19
C THR A 1112 16.11 11.94 -24.49
N GLY A 1113 16.67 11.82 -23.29
CA GLY A 1113 17.19 12.94 -22.51
C GLY A 1113 16.42 13.17 -21.20
N PRO A 1114 16.99 13.98 -20.30
CA PRO A 1114 16.42 14.24 -18.98
C PRO A 1114 15.19 15.16 -19.07
N ILE A 1115 14.23 14.94 -18.18
CA ILE A 1115 13.07 15.82 -17.97
C ILE A 1115 13.11 16.45 -16.56
N ASP A 1116 12.37 17.53 -16.39
CA ASP A 1116 11.98 18.09 -15.10
C ASP A 1116 10.46 18.38 -15.10
N PHE A 1117 9.93 18.80 -13.96
CA PHE A 1117 8.51 19.18 -13.83
C PHE A 1117 8.35 20.61 -13.37
N LEU A 1118 7.28 21.29 -13.82
CA LEU A 1118 6.92 22.59 -13.29
C LEU A 1118 6.65 22.50 -11.78
N ARG A 1119 7.27 23.40 -11.01
CA ARG A 1119 7.08 23.47 -9.55
C ARG A 1119 5.77 24.17 -9.23
N LEU A 1120 4.76 23.36 -8.91
CA LEU A 1120 3.42 23.83 -8.57
C LEU A 1120 3.18 23.69 -7.08
N LYS A 1121 2.58 24.71 -6.47
CA LYS A 1121 2.07 24.60 -5.11
C LYS A 1121 0.89 23.63 -5.07
N PHE A 1122 0.88 22.74 -4.07
CA PHE A 1122 -0.20 21.79 -3.91
C PHE A 1122 -1.48 22.46 -3.40
N GLY A 1123 -2.64 22.03 -3.89
CA GLY A 1123 -3.94 22.61 -3.50
C GLY A 1123 -4.28 23.99 -4.07
N GLU A 1124 -3.31 24.72 -4.65
CA GLU A 1124 -3.47 26.09 -5.16
C GLU A 1124 -3.81 26.19 -6.66
N ILE A 1125 -4.10 25.07 -7.34
CA ILE A 1125 -4.41 25.06 -8.77
C ILE A 1125 -5.85 24.57 -9.00
N ASP A 1126 -6.61 25.29 -9.81
CA ASP A 1126 -7.87 24.85 -10.41
C ASP A 1126 -7.56 24.13 -11.74
N TRP A 1127 -7.82 22.83 -11.79
CA TRP A 1127 -7.51 22.00 -12.95
C TRP A 1127 -8.57 22.11 -14.04
N MET A 1128 -8.14 22.26 -15.29
CA MET A 1128 -9.01 22.31 -16.45
C MET A 1128 -9.44 20.91 -16.88
N GLU A 1129 -10.61 20.86 -17.53
CA GLU A 1129 -11.11 19.65 -18.16
C GLU A 1129 -10.25 19.30 -19.40
N ILE A 1130 -9.73 18.08 -19.41
CA ILE A 1130 -9.06 17.43 -20.54
C ILE A 1130 -9.60 16.01 -20.60
N ARG A 1131 -9.72 15.42 -21.80
CA ARG A 1131 -10.18 14.03 -21.93
C ARG A 1131 -8.99 13.10 -21.91
N SER A 1132 -9.05 12.19 -20.95
CA SER A 1132 -8.05 11.15 -20.76
C SER A 1132 -8.04 10.15 -21.92
N PRO A 1133 -6.85 9.68 -22.36
CA PRO A 1133 -6.71 8.55 -23.26
C PRO A 1133 -7.38 7.26 -22.75
N TRP A 1134 -7.58 7.13 -21.43
CA TRP A 1134 -8.06 5.91 -20.77
C TRP A 1134 -9.53 5.94 -20.38
N SER A 1135 -10.26 7.03 -20.65
CA SER A 1135 -11.70 7.14 -20.34
C SER A 1135 -12.60 6.31 -21.30
N GLU A 1136 -13.76 5.82 -20.83
CA GLU A 1136 -14.74 5.03 -21.64
C GLU A 1136 -15.09 5.67 -23.00
N ARG A 1137 -15.20 7.01 -23.04
CA ARG A 1137 -15.45 7.77 -24.28
C ARG A 1137 -14.21 7.86 -25.18
N GLY A 1138 -13.00 7.85 -24.62
CA GLY A 1138 -11.74 7.80 -25.37
C GLY A 1138 -11.55 6.47 -26.08
N VAL A 1139 -11.91 5.37 -25.40
CA VAL A 1139 -11.93 4.02 -25.97
C VAL A 1139 -12.99 3.92 -27.09
N ALA A 1140 -14.18 4.48 -26.88
CA ALA A 1140 -15.24 4.52 -27.89
C ALA A 1140 -14.87 5.37 -29.13
N ALA A 1141 -14.19 6.51 -28.95
CA ALA A 1141 -13.70 7.34 -30.07
C ALA A 1141 -12.59 6.65 -30.87
N ALA A 1142 -11.69 5.92 -30.19
CA ALA A 1142 -10.67 5.10 -30.85
C ALA A 1142 -11.27 3.88 -31.58
N ALA A 1143 -12.32 3.27 -31.03
CA ALA A 1143 -13.04 2.18 -31.68
C ALA A 1143 -13.79 2.65 -32.94
N ALA A 1144 -14.38 3.85 -32.91
CA ALA A 1144 -15.04 4.47 -34.07
C ALA A 1144 -14.04 4.83 -35.19
N ALA A 1145 -12.78 5.10 -34.86
CA ALA A 1145 -11.70 5.35 -35.82
C ALA A 1145 -11.18 4.07 -36.50
N ALA A 1146 -11.27 2.92 -35.82
CA ALA A 1146 -10.70 1.65 -36.26
C ALA A 1146 -11.64 0.78 -37.12
N SER A 1147 -12.91 1.16 -37.28
CA SER A 1147 -13.94 0.34 -37.94
C SER A 1147 -13.90 0.33 -39.48
N SER A 1148 -12.75 0.63 -40.11
CA SER A 1148 -12.58 0.62 -41.58
C SER A 1148 -11.64 -0.46 -42.14
N SER A 1149 -11.20 -1.46 -41.36
CA SER A 1149 -10.58 -2.66 -41.95
C SER A 1149 -10.72 -3.94 -41.12
N VAL A 1150 -11.05 -5.01 -41.86
CA VAL A 1150 -11.29 -6.44 -41.55
C VAL A 1150 -10.76 -7.04 -40.25
N ALA A 1151 -11.67 -7.82 -39.65
CA ALA A 1151 -11.62 -8.81 -38.55
C ALA A 1151 -10.25 -9.27 -37.98
N ALA A 1152 -10.16 -9.28 -36.65
CA ALA A 1152 -9.12 -9.96 -35.86
C ALA A 1152 -9.77 -10.83 -34.74
N PRO A 1153 -9.09 -11.88 -34.23
CA PRO A 1153 -9.68 -12.96 -33.44
C PRO A 1153 -9.75 -12.68 -31.93
N ALA A 1154 -10.57 -13.50 -31.25
CA ALA A 1154 -10.89 -13.45 -29.83
C ALA A 1154 -9.77 -14.02 -28.95
N ASP A 1155 -8.92 -13.14 -28.40
CA ASP A 1155 -8.04 -13.38 -27.23
C ASP A 1155 -7.42 -12.03 -26.78
N ALA A 1156 -8.26 -11.04 -26.43
CA ALA A 1156 -7.84 -9.64 -26.24
C ALA A 1156 -7.97 -9.09 -24.79
N ASP A 1157 -8.55 -9.83 -23.84
CA ASP A 1157 -9.00 -9.24 -22.58
C ASP A 1157 -7.93 -9.06 -21.49
N ALA A 1158 -6.79 -9.74 -21.59
CA ALA A 1158 -5.65 -9.52 -20.69
C ALA A 1158 -4.82 -8.25 -21.03
N LEU A 1159 -5.09 -7.60 -22.17
CA LEU A 1159 -4.34 -6.45 -22.69
C LEU A 1159 -5.09 -5.11 -22.55
N SER A 1160 -6.37 -5.12 -22.12
CA SER A 1160 -7.19 -3.91 -22.06
C SER A 1160 -6.84 -3.00 -20.86
N ARG A 1161 -6.41 -3.57 -19.72
CA ARG A 1161 -5.88 -2.81 -18.57
C ARG A 1161 -4.41 -2.39 -18.74
N THR A 1162 -3.75 -2.85 -19.79
CA THR A 1162 -2.36 -2.55 -20.12
C THR A 1162 -2.25 -1.99 -21.55
N GLY A 1163 -3.06 -0.97 -21.88
CA GLY A 1163 -2.84 -0.12 -23.07
C GLY A 1163 -2.64 -0.84 -24.40
N GLY A 1164 -3.22 -2.03 -24.60
CA GLY A 1164 -3.08 -2.81 -25.82
C GLY A 1164 -4.09 -2.40 -26.89
N SER A 1165 -3.63 -1.64 -27.90
CA SER A 1165 -4.25 -1.49 -29.23
C SER A 1165 -5.52 -0.62 -29.38
N GLY A 1166 -5.68 0.42 -28.55
CA GLY A 1166 -6.51 1.59 -28.87
C GLY A 1166 -5.64 2.83 -29.08
N SER A 1167 -5.95 3.69 -30.04
CA SER A 1167 -5.26 4.98 -30.22
C SER A 1167 -5.23 5.76 -28.91
N ALA A 1168 -4.07 5.92 -28.28
CA ALA A 1168 -3.85 6.64 -27.01
C ALA A 1168 -3.94 8.16 -27.19
N ALA A 1169 -5.13 8.63 -27.58
CA ALA A 1169 -5.39 10.01 -27.95
C ALA A 1169 -5.74 10.86 -26.71
N LEU A 1170 -4.90 11.85 -26.39
CA LEU A 1170 -5.21 12.88 -25.40
C LEU A 1170 -6.02 13.99 -26.09
N TRP A 1171 -7.11 14.48 -25.48
CA TRP A 1171 -7.88 15.58 -26.06
C TRP A 1171 -7.92 16.79 -25.14
N GLY A 1172 -7.75 17.97 -25.74
CA GLY A 1172 -7.79 19.23 -25.02
C GLY A 1172 -8.16 20.40 -25.94
N ARG A 1173 -8.54 21.51 -25.32
CA ARG A 1173 -8.86 22.74 -26.05
C ARG A 1173 -7.58 23.50 -26.38
N VAL A 1174 -7.29 23.62 -27.68
CA VAL A 1174 -6.13 24.35 -28.19
C VAL A 1174 -6.45 25.84 -28.27
N ARG A 1175 -5.55 26.67 -27.75
CA ARG A 1175 -5.65 28.14 -27.70
C ARG A 1175 -4.37 28.78 -28.25
N ASP A 1176 -4.52 29.93 -28.89
CA ASP A 1176 -3.37 30.72 -29.35
C ASP A 1176 -2.74 31.48 -28.17
N ILE A 1177 -1.41 31.53 -28.17
CA ILE A 1177 -0.64 32.45 -27.33
C ILE A 1177 -0.52 33.77 -28.11
N VAL A 1178 -1.13 34.83 -27.57
CA VAL A 1178 -1.26 36.13 -28.24
C VAL A 1178 0.07 36.89 -28.23
N GLU A 1179 0.78 36.82 -27.11
CA GLU A 1179 2.07 37.50 -26.90
C GLU A 1179 2.91 36.72 -25.88
N ILE A 1180 4.24 36.72 -26.06
CA ILE A 1180 5.18 36.09 -25.11
C ILE A 1180 5.78 37.20 -24.24
N PRO A 1181 5.61 37.17 -22.91
CA PRO A 1181 6.11 38.22 -22.03
C PRO A 1181 7.65 38.27 -21.98
N GLU A 1182 8.21 39.48 -21.91
CA GLU A 1182 9.64 39.69 -21.71
C GLU A 1182 10.09 39.45 -20.26
N ALA A 1183 9.18 39.63 -19.29
CA ALA A 1183 9.48 39.47 -17.87
C ALA A 1183 9.19 38.05 -17.38
N GLU A 1184 10.20 37.34 -16.84
CA GLU A 1184 10.05 35.95 -16.33
C GLU A 1184 8.94 35.80 -15.27
N LYS A 1185 8.63 36.86 -14.53
CA LYS A 1185 7.56 36.88 -13.51
C LYS A 1185 6.16 36.78 -14.11
N ASP A 1186 5.99 37.16 -15.38
CA ASP A 1186 4.71 37.14 -16.11
C ASP A 1186 4.52 35.79 -16.85
N GLY A 1187 5.58 34.97 -16.92
CA GLY A 1187 5.52 33.60 -17.38
C GLY A 1187 6.79 33.11 -18.08
N ARG A 1188 6.86 31.80 -18.32
CA ARG A 1188 8.00 31.14 -18.95
C ARG A 1188 7.56 29.95 -19.80
N LEU A 1189 8.16 29.85 -20.99
CA LEU A 1189 7.96 28.75 -21.94
C LEU A 1189 9.19 27.84 -21.94
N PHE A 1190 8.96 26.53 -21.97
CA PHE A 1190 9.99 25.51 -22.10
C PHE A 1190 9.74 24.72 -23.38
N CYS A 1191 10.55 24.97 -24.41
CA CYS A 1191 10.55 24.20 -25.64
C CYS A 1191 11.43 22.96 -25.50
N ASP A 1192 10.84 21.80 -25.75
CA ASP A 1192 11.52 20.52 -25.60
C ASP A 1192 12.37 20.17 -26.83
N THR A 1193 11.99 20.66 -28.02
CA THR A 1193 12.64 20.36 -29.32
C THR A 1193 13.36 21.57 -29.92
N SER A 1194 14.28 21.32 -30.87
CA SER A 1194 15.20 22.31 -31.47
C SER A 1194 14.56 23.40 -32.34
N ASP A 1195 13.25 23.36 -32.57
CA ASP A 1195 12.50 24.35 -33.36
C ASP A 1195 12.25 25.67 -32.60
N GLU A 1196 13.23 26.13 -31.81
CA GLU A 1196 13.15 27.44 -31.12
C GLU A 1196 13.06 28.62 -32.12
N ASN A 1197 13.52 28.43 -33.37
CA ASN A 1197 13.49 29.46 -34.42
C ASN A 1197 12.14 29.62 -35.13
N GLY A 1198 11.23 28.65 -35.03
CA GLY A 1198 9.86 28.80 -35.55
C GLY A 1198 9.03 29.76 -34.68
N ALA A 1199 9.26 29.74 -33.37
CA ALA A 1199 8.52 30.52 -32.38
C ALA A 1199 8.84 32.03 -32.40
N ARG A 1200 9.94 32.46 -33.03
CA ARG A 1200 10.33 33.89 -33.14
C ARG A 1200 10.15 34.50 -34.53
N ASN A 1201 9.93 33.70 -35.57
CA ASN A 1201 9.87 34.16 -36.96
C ASN A 1201 8.44 34.40 -37.51
N GLY A 1202 7.45 34.60 -36.63
CA GLY A 1202 6.21 35.32 -36.96
C GLY A 1202 5.24 34.71 -37.98
N SER A 1203 5.43 33.45 -38.42
CA SER A 1203 4.51 32.80 -39.37
C SER A 1203 3.64 31.69 -38.76
N ASP A 1204 4.08 31.03 -37.69
CA ASP A 1204 3.28 30.05 -36.94
C ASP A 1204 2.98 30.58 -35.53
N ARG A 1205 1.71 30.85 -35.23
CA ARG A 1205 1.27 31.21 -33.88
C ARG A 1205 1.48 30.02 -32.95
N MET A 1206 2.12 30.25 -31.81
CA MET A 1206 2.37 29.20 -30.82
C MET A 1206 1.07 28.88 -30.08
N GLN A 1207 0.72 27.59 -30.01
CA GLN A 1207 -0.55 27.14 -29.46
C GLN A 1207 -0.34 26.33 -28.18
N CYS A 1208 -1.33 26.36 -27.29
CA CYS A 1208 -1.26 25.69 -26.00
C CYS A 1208 -2.57 25.00 -25.63
N VAL A 1209 -2.48 24.03 -24.72
CA VAL A 1209 -3.61 23.41 -24.05
C VAL A 1209 -3.47 23.68 -22.56
N VAL A 1210 -4.36 24.52 -22.03
CA VAL A 1210 -4.33 24.89 -20.60
C VAL A 1210 -4.79 23.70 -19.77
N LEU A 1211 -3.93 23.30 -18.85
CA LEU A 1211 -4.15 22.18 -17.94
C LEU A 1211 -4.65 22.65 -16.58
N GLY A 1212 -4.27 23.83 -16.11
CA GLY A 1212 -4.74 24.39 -14.83
C GLY A 1212 -4.47 25.88 -14.69
N VAL A 1213 -5.11 26.51 -13.71
CA VAL A 1213 -5.02 27.94 -13.40
C VAL A 1213 -4.77 28.13 -11.91
N GLU A 1214 -3.94 29.08 -11.54
CA GLU A 1214 -3.69 29.43 -10.13
C GLU A 1214 -4.98 29.93 -9.45
N LYS A 1215 -5.23 29.44 -8.23
CA LYS A 1215 -6.31 29.93 -7.37
C LYS A 1215 -5.96 31.30 -6.82
N GLY A 1216 -6.95 32.18 -6.70
CA GLY A 1216 -6.73 33.48 -6.08
C GLY A 1216 -7.93 34.42 -6.24
N SER A 1217 -7.80 35.61 -5.66
CA SER A 1217 -8.80 36.69 -5.76
C SER A 1217 -8.57 37.63 -6.95
N LEU A 1218 -7.41 37.54 -7.63
CA LEU A 1218 -7.08 38.34 -8.82
C LEU A 1218 -8.03 38.02 -9.99
N GLU A 1219 -8.16 38.91 -10.97
CA GLU A 1219 -8.91 38.60 -12.21
C GLU A 1219 -8.24 37.46 -12.99
N LEU A 1220 -9.00 36.67 -13.74
CA LEU A 1220 -8.50 35.49 -14.46
C LEU A 1220 -7.30 35.84 -15.37
N ALA A 1221 -7.37 36.97 -16.07
CA ALA A 1221 -6.30 37.48 -16.92
C ALA A 1221 -4.97 37.77 -16.17
N SER A 1222 -5.05 37.98 -14.85
CA SER A 1222 -3.90 38.26 -13.97
C SER A 1222 -3.43 37.04 -13.16
N ARG A 1223 -3.95 35.84 -13.45
CA ARG A 1223 -3.51 34.58 -12.80
C ARG A 1223 -2.65 33.75 -13.73
N HIS A 1224 -1.72 32.99 -13.16
CA HIS A 1224 -0.91 32.06 -13.95
C HIS A 1224 -1.75 30.88 -14.44
N HIS A 1225 -1.67 30.63 -15.74
CA HIS A 1225 -2.21 29.49 -16.46
C HIS A 1225 -1.06 28.55 -16.78
N TYR A 1226 -1.21 27.29 -16.43
CA TYR A 1226 -0.23 26.23 -16.66
C TYR A 1226 -0.71 25.34 -17.82
N PHE A 1227 0.16 25.09 -18.79
CA PHE A 1227 -0.23 24.46 -20.05
C PHE A 1227 0.88 23.61 -20.66
N ILE A 1228 0.47 22.76 -21.60
CA ILE A 1228 1.39 22.14 -22.57
C ILE A 1228 1.38 22.95 -23.87
N LEU A 1229 2.53 23.01 -24.53
CA LEU A 1229 2.71 23.62 -25.84
C LEU A 1229 2.47 22.58 -26.91
N VAL A 1230 1.73 22.96 -27.95
CA VAL A 1230 1.34 22.06 -29.03
C VAL A 1230 1.53 22.72 -30.40
N ARG A 1231 1.76 21.91 -31.43
CA ARG A 1231 1.77 22.36 -32.83
C ARG A 1231 1.04 21.40 -33.77
N PRO A 1232 0.47 21.87 -34.89
CA PRO A 1232 -0.18 21.00 -35.88
C PRO A 1232 0.81 20.04 -36.55
N VAL A 1233 0.37 18.80 -36.81
CA VAL A 1233 1.15 17.80 -37.56
C VAL A 1233 0.91 17.99 -39.06
N SER A 1234 1.97 18.25 -39.84
CA SER A 1234 1.90 18.60 -41.27
C SER A 1234 1.40 17.49 -42.22
N SER A 1235 1.11 16.29 -41.73
CA SER A 1235 0.62 15.14 -42.52
C SER A 1235 -0.14 14.14 -41.62
N PRO A 1236 -1.46 14.31 -41.41
CA PRO A 1236 -2.23 13.37 -40.60
C PRO A 1236 -2.28 12.00 -41.30
N GLN A 1237 -1.70 10.96 -40.68
CA GLN A 1237 -1.77 9.58 -41.20
C GLN A 1237 -3.12 8.90 -40.94
N ILE A 1238 -4.17 9.61 -40.51
CA ILE A 1238 -5.45 9.02 -40.17
C ILE A 1238 -6.58 9.91 -40.72
N GLY A 1239 -7.41 9.34 -41.60
CA GLY A 1239 -8.49 10.00 -42.32
C GLY A 1239 -9.74 10.29 -41.47
N LEU A 1240 -9.58 11.04 -40.38
CA LEU A 1240 -10.69 11.58 -39.58
C LEU A 1240 -10.56 13.10 -39.57
N GLY A 1241 -11.62 13.82 -39.96
CA GLY A 1241 -11.60 15.25 -40.30
C GLY A 1241 -11.38 16.23 -39.14
N GLY A 1242 -10.19 16.24 -38.54
CA GLY A 1242 -9.75 17.25 -37.57
C GLY A 1242 -8.22 17.43 -37.55
N THR A 1243 -7.75 18.63 -37.18
CA THR A 1243 -6.30 18.93 -37.03
C THR A 1243 -5.74 18.17 -35.83
N VAL A 1244 -4.70 17.35 -36.07
CA VAL A 1244 -3.97 16.61 -35.02
C VAL A 1244 -2.75 17.42 -34.59
N TYR A 1245 -2.50 17.43 -33.29
CA TYR A 1245 -1.42 18.18 -32.66
C TYR A 1245 -0.37 17.26 -32.06
N GLU A 1246 0.89 17.70 -32.04
CA GLU A 1246 1.95 17.10 -31.23
C GLU A 1246 2.39 18.04 -30.11
N ARG A 1247 2.76 17.48 -28.95
CA ARG A 1247 3.30 18.24 -27.81
C ARG A 1247 4.77 18.60 -28.10
N VAL A 1248 5.12 19.87 -27.89
CA VAL A 1248 6.47 20.41 -28.14
C VAL A 1248 7.10 21.07 -26.91
N GLY A 1249 6.38 21.12 -25.79
CA GLY A 1249 6.86 21.77 -24.57
C GLY A 1249 5.80 21.93 -23.51
N ALA A 1250 6.13 22.70 -22.48
CA ALA A 1250 5.20 23.13 -21.43
C ALA A 1250 5.57 24.53 -20.93
N GLY A 1251 4.69 25.16 -20.17
CA GLY A 1251 4.96 26.48 -19.63
C GLY A 1251 3.86 27.00 -18.72
N TYR A 1252 4.06 28.24 -18.27
CA TYR A 1252 3.06 29.01 -17.56
C TYR A 1252 3.09 30.48 -18.00
N LEU A 1253 1.93 31.11 -18.10
CA LEU A 1253 1.75 32.52 -18.49
C LEU A 1253 0.59 33.15 -17.73
N LEU A 1254 0.60 34.47 -17.54
CA LEU A 1254 -0.60 35.19 -17.13
C LEU A 1254 -1.72 35.05 -18.17
N GLY A 1255 -2.97 34.94 -17.73
CA GLY A 1255 -4.13 34.71 -18.59
C GLY A 1255 -4.30 35.75 -19.71
N LYS A 1256 -3.86 37.00 -19.52
CA LYS A 1256 -3.88 38.08 -20.53
C LYS A 1256 -3.10 37.75 -21.82
N TYR A 1257 -2.22 36.75 -21.78
CA TYR A 1257 -1.40 36.32 -22.93
C TYR A 1257 -2.01 35.13 -23.69
N ILE A 1258 -3.15 34.60 -23.26
CA ILE A 1258 -3.80 33.42 -23.85
C ILE A 1258 -5.19 33.84 -24.36
N GLU A 1259 -5.50 33.54 -25.61
CA GLU A 1259 -6.79 33.93 -26.21
C GLU A 1259 -7.97 33.24 -25.50
N GLU A 1260 -9.07 33.99 -25.30
CA GLU A 1260 -10.33 33.42 -24.81
C GLU A 1260 -11.04 32.65 -25.92
N GLY A 1261 -11.14 31.33 -25.78
CA GLY A 1261 -11.74 30.47 -26.80
C GLY A 1261 -10.92 29.21 -27.00
N GLY A 1262 -11.09 28.53 -28.14
CA GLY A 1262 -10.24 27.42 -28.56
C GLY A 1262 -11.01 26.21 -29.10
N GLN A 1263 -10.37 25.48 -30.00
CA GLN A 1263 -10.94 24.29 -30.62
C GLN A 1263 -10.53 23.03 -29.85
N GLU A 1264 -11.48 22.13 -29.62
CA GLU A 1264 -11.15 20.80 -29.09
C GLU A 1264 -10.41 20.00 -30.17
N ALA A 1265 -9.22 19.53 -29.85
CA ALA A 1265 -8.37 18.80 -30.79
C ALA A 1265 -7.66 17.61 -30.13
N GLN A 1266 -7.22 16.70 -30.98
CA GLN A 1266 -6.46 15.52 -30.59
C GLN A 1266 -4.96 15.85 -30.49
N ILE A 1267 -4.34 15.42 -29.40
CA ILE A 1267 -2.90 15.50 -29.16
C ILE A 1267 -2.35 14.06 -29.22
N CYS A 1268 -1.47 13.81 -30.20
CA CYS A 1268 -0.92 12.49 -30.50
C CYS A 1268 0.43 12.23 -29.84
#